data_AF-A0A942C139-F1
#
_entry.id   AF-A0A942C139-F1
#
_cell.length_a   1.000
_cell.length_b   1.000
_cell.length_c   1.000
_cell.angle_alpha   90.00
_cell.angle_beta   90.00
_cell.angle_gamma   90.00
#
_symmetry.space_group_name_H-M   'P 1'
#
loop_
_entity.id
_entity.type
_entity.pdbx_description
1 polymer ?
#
loop_
_entity_poly.entity_id
_entity_poly.type
_entity_poly.pdbx_seq_one_letter_code
_entity_poly.pdbx_strand_id
1 'polypeptide(L)'
;MTERNQLSSIINSVRRRRWMVTVFQGAAITIAAAAGLLLVLSYTAYRFRYSNGTLISLRIAALLGLGAAIYFFLIRPLRKRVSDAQVAHLIEEKHSGLEDRLVTAVEFEDQRQQPIIARLLDDANQKAAEIQPHEVVPRKRLFGYGGIVAATVALFIGAVLFGPKQLSSGLTHLLAPVSAADLLSPNAMRITVKPGTARVPKGSDQQFIATLVNFAPENQGAVTFYYRKAGSDDQWVGQVMEAAKNKSDYQYFIFNIQDTIEYFVESGTVKSDVFKMDVADLPFVKRIDVTLDFPAYTGMPSKTQEDSGDIAALKGTVATIKAVISAKAKAAFIVMKDGKKIEMKPSEQRLESGEVETLFTGALTISANTSYHIELTSVDGDVYNGSNEHDITILEDEPPTVTFEKPGRDTKATNIEEIFTQAKAEDDYGVQSLELYYSVNGGEEKKVALQDLQRDAAKALSGTHTFFLEEYGLKPGDFVSYYAKARDASNETTSDIYFIEIKPFEKEFRQGQQQQGQGQGQGGEQEQALPRRQKDIIAATFRINREEARYTPAEKSENYNTVALAQQKLQEDANGLIDRIKRRLGEGSSQGGSLQQFTQLIDNLKSAVKEMEGATTELKAQRGTQALPFEQRALQQLLRADAIFREIQVNMSQSQGQGQGQQNQQAEELADLFELELDKMKNQYETLKREQKQQGQQQDDETKRKLEELARRQQKELEQQQRRAQQARNQQGGGGGSSRQQQELIEETKKQARELERLSRERRDPQMQRQADELKKAAEEMQKAQAAANNNNSQESSSAMQRAMESLQRAQQMQQQNQRGQSGNSVSDLKNRAAGAAQKQQDIQKQLDDLIRKQNDPSSQETKQRLMEKKNELANEVNNLEREMDQTARGMSGDQQKAAEQLRSAASNLRNNQVANRIRRNNQNIAGNQLEPAREGERVIQQNLNDMVNQLQAADQSAKQSAKNNKGPGGETEEALDKTRQLADNLESLKRRLENGTGRQQNRNQQGQQQGQGQQQARNQQGQQGQQQGQQGQQGQQQARNQQGQQQGQQGQQQNQQGQQQGQQGQQQARNQGQQGQQGQRGQQGQQGQQGQQGQQGQQGQQGQQGQGQQGQQQAQGGQQGQQGGQQQGGQQSQSSFNSVPQGPSSGGGRPMGGDRQLGAEIRERLREAQELRQQLARQGKGGELTKALDQAIQEMARMQNQMFGDDELTAQRLKAEVIEPLRNIELELSKRLQAKLGKGNLRLADEGAAPERYRKLVDEYYKKLSQRNSLVPEK
;
A
#
# COMPACT_ATOMS: atom_id res chain seq x y z
N MET A 1 -28.80 -95.85 48.23
CA MET A 1 -28.09 -94.64 48.69
C MET A 1 -28.69 -94.28 50.04
N THR A 2 -27.87 -94.31 51.09
CA THR A 2 -28.30 -94.26 52.49
C THR A 2 -28.91 -92.89 52.82
N GLU A 3 -30.04 -92.87 53.54
CA GLU A 3 -30.78 -91.66 53.98
C GLU A 3 -29.89 -90.59 54.66
N ARG A 4 -28.75 -91.01 55.23
CA ARG A 4 -27.70 -90.14 55.80
C ARG A 4 -27.16 -89.09 54.82
N ASN A 5 -27.17 -89.35 53.52
CA ASN A 5 -26.64 -88.43 52.52
C ASN A 5 -27.63 -87.33 52.11
N GLN A 6 -28.93 -87.48 52.37
CA GLN A 6 -29.93 -86.50 51.94
C GLN A 6 -30.06 -85.33 52.94
N LEU A 7 -30.22 -85.60 54.24
CA LEU A 7 -30.27 -84.56 55.28
C LEU A 7 -29.03 -83.66 55.27
N SER A 8 -27.86 -84.29 55.26
CA SER A 8 -26.57 -83.61 55.21
C SER A 8 -26.40 -82.81 53.91
N SER A 9 -26.92 -83.30 52.78
CA SER A 9 -26.90 -82.54 51.52
C SER A 9 -27.77 -81.28 51.56
N ILE A 10 -28.96 -81.34 52.18
CA ILE A 10 -29.87 -80.19 52.28
C ILE A 10 -29.30 -79.15 53.23
N ILE A 11 -28.86 -79.55 54.42
CA ILE A 11 -28.20 -78.67 55.40
C ILE A 11 -26.94 -78.02 54.79
N ASN A 12 -26.12 -78.79 54.06
CA ASN A 12 -24.95 -78.26 53.37
C ASN A 12 -25.33 -77.30 52.23
N SER A 13 -26.42 -77.55 51.51
CA SER A 13 -26.90 -76.67 50.43
C SER A 13 -27.41 -75.32 50.98
N VAL A 14 -28.14 -75.32 52.10
CA VAL A 14 -28.63 -74.12 52.78
C VAL A 14 -27.49 -73.36 53.43
N ARG A 15 -26.55 -74.07 54.07
CA ARG A 15 -25.30 -73.48 54.62
C ARG A 15 -24.48 -72.81 53.52
N ARG A 16 -24.25 -73.48 52.39
CA ARG A 16 -23.51 -72.93 51.25
C ARG A 16 -24.22 -71.68 50.70
N ARG A 17 -25.56 -71.65 50.63
CA ARG A 17 -26.32 -70.48 50.17
C ARG A 17 -26.27 -69.30 51.14
N ARG A 18 -26.42 -69.56 52.45
CA ARG A 18 -26.26 -68.54 53.49
C ARG A 18 -24.84 -67.98 53.52
N TRP A 19 -23.85 -68.85 53.36
CA TRP A 19 -22.45 -68.47 53.21
C TRP A 19 -22.25 -67.58 51.98
N MET A 20 -22.78 -67.96 50.81
CA MET A 20 -22.74 -67.12 49.61
C MET A 20 -23.37 -65.74 49.84
N VAL A 21 -24.56 -65.65 50.46
CA VAL A 21 -25.19 -64.34 50.75
C VAL A 21 -24.29 -63.47 51.65
N THR A 22 -23.65 -64.07 52.64
CA THR A 22 -22.72 -63.36 53.55
C THR A 22 -21.46 -62.90 52.82
N VAL A 23 -20.92 -63.73 51.91
CA VAL A 23 -19.80 -63.36 51.03
C VAL A 23 -20.19 -62.19 50.13
N PHE A 24 -21.32 -62.28 49.43
CA PHE A 24 -21.77 -61.22 48.50
C PHE A 24 -22.10 -59.90 49.21
N GLN A 25 -22.69 -59.97 50.41
CA GLN A 25 -22.92 -58.79 51.24
C GLN A 25 -21.61 -58.17 51.73
N GLY A 26 -20.65 -58.98 52.20
CA GLY A 26 -19.33 -58.51 52.60
C GLY A 26 -18.53 -57.93 51.42
N ALA A 27 -18.62 -58.56 50.25
CA ALA A 27 -18.02 -58.09 49.01
C ALA A 27 -18.62 -56.74 48.57
N ALA A 28 -19.94 -56.58 48.67
CA ALA A 28 -20.59 -55.30 48.34
C ALA A 28 -20.11 -54.15 49.23
N ILE A 29 -20.04 -54.38 50.54
CA ILE A 29 -19.61 -53.35 51.50
C ILE A 29 -18.11 -53.05 51.34
N THR A 30 -17.28 -54.05 51.11
CA THR A 30 -15.83 -53.85 50.88
C THR A 30 -15.56 -53.07 49.60
N ILE A 31 -16.25 -53.40 48.50
CA ILE A 31 -16.09 -52.68 47.22
C ILE A 31 -16.57 -51.22 47.37
N ALA A 32 -17.69 -50.98 48.06
CA ALA A 32 -18.17 -49.62 48.29
C ALA A 32 -17.24 -48.79 49.19
N ALA A 33 -16.72 -49.39 50.26
CA ALA A 33 -15.75 -48.74 51.14
C ALA A 33 -14.43 -48.46 50.41
N ALA A 34 -13.94 -49.40 49.59
CA ALA A 34 -12.74 -49.24 48.79
C ALA A 34 -12.90 -48.14 47.73
N ALA A 35 -14.03 -48.11 47.02
CA ALA A 35 -14.33 -47.08 46.02
C ALA A 35 -14.39 -45.68 46.65
N GLY A 36 -15.09 -45.53 47.78
CA GLY A 36 -15.15 -44.25 48.51
C GLY A 36 -13.78 -43.79 49.02
N LEU A 37 -13.00 -44.72 49.60
CA LEU A 37 -11.65 -44.45 50.07
C LEU A 37 -10.70 -44.05 48.93
N LEU A 38 -10.78 -44.73 47.77
CA LEU A 38 -9.99 -44.38 46.60
C LEU A 38 -10.34 -42.99 46.03
N LEU A 39 -11.61 -42.58 46.04
CA LEU A 39 -12.00 -41.24 45.59
C LEU A 39 -11.44 -40.14 46.52
N VAL A 40 -11.52 -40.34 47.84
CA VAL A 40 -10.96 -39.39 48.82
C VAL A 40 -9.44 -39.31 48.73
N LEU A 41 -8.78 -40.47 48.62
CA LEU A 41 -7.32 -40.53 48.45
C LEU A 41 -6.88 -39.94 47.11
N SER A 42 -7.65 -40.15 46.03
CA SER A 42 -7.38 -39.53 44.73
C SER A 42 -7.45 -38.00 44.80
N TYR A 43 -8.50 -37.46 45.40
CA TYR A 43 -8.63 -36.00 45.57
C TYR A 43 -7.48 -35.41 46.39
N THR A 44 -7.08 -36.07 47.47
CA THR A 44 -5.95 -35.64 48.30
C THR A 44 -4.61 -35.81 47.59
N ALA A 45 -4.40 -36.89 46.83
CA ALA A 45 -3.21 -37.11 46.02
C ALA A 45 -3.04 -36.03 44.95
N TYR A 46 -4.13 -35.58 44.32
CA TYR A 46 -4.09 -34.44 43.38
C TYR A 46 -3.61 -33.16 44.06
N ARG A 47 -4.12 -32.88 45.28
CA ARG A 47 -3.79 -31.68 46.06
C ARG A 47 -2.31 -31.64 46.51
N PHE A 48 -1.71 -32.82 46.71
CA PHE A 48 -0.34 -32.98 47.20
C PHE A 48 0.58 -33.71 46.20
N ARG A 49 0.26 -33.65 44.90
CA ARG A 49 0.94 -34.41 43.83
C ARG A 49 2.43 -34.11 43.65
N TYR A 50 2.93 -33.06 44.29
CA TYR A 50 4.33 -32.64 44.23
C TYR A 50 5.19 -33.14 45.41
N SER A 51 4.58 -33.79 46.42
CA SER A 51 5.29 -34.34 47.57
C SER A 51 5.39 -35.86 47.46
N ASN A 52 6.59 -36.36 47.12
CA ASN A 52 6.85 -37.80 47.02
C ASN A 52 6.57 -38.53 48.35
N GLY A 53 6.92 -37.91 49.49
CA GLY A 53 6.65 -38.48 50.81
C GLY A 53 5.15 -38.61 51.12
N THR A 54 4.34 -37.63 50.69
CA THR A 54 2.89 -37.66 50.88
C THR A 54 2.21 -38.68 49.98
N LEU A 55 2.70 -38.89 48.75
CA LEU A 55 2.14 -39.93 47.87
C LEU A 55 2.42 -41.34 48.40
N ILE A 56 3.61 -41.58 48.98
CA ILE A 56 3.93 -42.86 49.62
C ILE A 56 3.04 -43.10 50.84
N SER A 57 2.83 -42.09 51.69
CA SER A 57 1.96 -42.24 52.86
C SER A 57 0.49 -42.46 52.48
N LEU A 58 0.00 -41.80 51.42
CA LEU A 58 -1.35 -42.03 50.88
C LEU A 58 -1.51 -43.44 50.28
N ARG A 59 -0.47 -44.00 49.65
CA ARG A 59 -0.49 -45.39 49.16
C ARG A 59 -0.51 -46.40 50.29
N ILE A 60 0.30 -46.19 51.34
CA ILE A 60 0.29 -47.02 52.54
C ILE A 60 -1.10 -46.94 53.21
N ALA A 61 -1.67 -45.73 53.32
CA ALA A 61 -3.02 -45.53 53.83
C ALA A 61 -4.08 -46.24 52.95
N ALA A 62 -3.92 -46.25 51.62
CA ALA A 62 -4.79 -46.98 50.71
C ALA A 62 -4.76 -48.49 50.96
N LEU A 63 -3.55 -49.05 51.07
CA LEU A 63 -3.36 -50.49 51.31
C LEU A 63 -3.85 -50.91 52.69
N LEU A 64 -3.55 -50.14 53.74
CA LEU A 64 -4.05 -50.41 55.09
C LEU A 64 -5.57 -50.27 55.18
N GLY A 65 -6.15 -49.25 54.53
CA GLY A 65 -7.59 -49.04 54.47
C GLY A 65 -8.32 -50.17 53.75
N LEU A 66 -7.79 -50.61 52.60
CA LEU A 66 -8.31 -51.75 51.85
C LEU A 66 -8.18 -53.05 52.65
N GLY A 67 -7.02 -53.28 53.29
CA GLY A 67 -6.80 -54.44 54.16
C GLY A 67 -7.75 -54.47 55.36
N ALA A 68 -7.98 -53.32 55.99
CA ALA A 68 -8.95 -53.19 57.08
C ALA A 68 -10.38 -53.46 56.60
N ALA A 69 -10.78 -52.92 55.45
CA ALA A 69 -12.11 -53.18 54.87
C ALA A 69 -12.30 -54.68 54.61
N ILE A 70 -11.34 -55.34 53.96
CA ILE A 70 -11.38 -56.78 53.70
C ILE A 70 -11.45 -57.57 55.02
N TYR A 71 -10.64 -57.21 56.02
CA TYR A 71 -10.62 -57.90 57.29
C TYR A 71 -11.97 -57.79 58.04
N PHE A 72 -12.50 -56.58 58.20
CA PHE A 72 -13.71 -56.34 59.00
C PHE A 72 -14.99 -56.79 58.31
N PHE A 73 -15.11 -56.58 56.99
CA PHE A 73 -16.36 -56.81 56.27
C PHE A 73 -16.41 -58.11 55.47
N LEU A 74 -15.26 -58.74 55.18
CA LEU A 74 -15.21 -60.02 54.48
C LEU A 74 -14.69 -61.14 55.40
N ILE A 75 -13.47 -61.03 55.94
CA ILE A 75 -12.82 -62.12 56.67
C ILE A 75 -13.45 -62.39 58.05
N ARG A 76 -13.70 -61.33 58.85
CA ARG A 76 -14.30 -61.44 60.19
C ARG A 76 -15.69 -62.10 60.19
N PRO A 77 -16.64 -61.74 59.30
CA PRO A 77 -17.92 -62.45 59.25
C PRO A 77 -17.80 -63.88 58.70
N LEU A 78 -16.88 -64.13 57.76
CA LEU A 78 -16.64 -65.48 57.21
C LEU A 78 -16.02 -66.46 58.22
N ARG A 79 -15.31 -65.95 59.24
CA ARG A 79 -14.72 -66.77 60.30
C ARG A 79 -15.73 -67.28 61.34
N LYS A 80 -16.94 -66.72 61.39
CA LYS A 80 -17.98 -67.23 62.30
C LYS A 80 -18.52 -68.57 61.76
N ARG A 81 -18.15 -69.68 62.41
CA ARG A 81 -18.69 -71.00 62.08
C ARG A 81 -20.16 -71.07 62.54
N VAL A 82 -21.05 -71.40 61.62
CA VAL A 82 -22.46 -71.67 61.91
C VAL A 82 -22.59 -73.18 62.11
N SER A 83 -23.10 -73.61 63.25
CA SER A 83 -23.30 -75.02 63.56
C SER A 83 -24.48 -75.61 62.78
N ASP A 84 -24.49 -76.92 62.61
CA ASP A 84 -25.51 -77.66 61.88
C ASP A 84 -26.89 -77.46 62.52
N ALA A 85 -26.97 -77.44 63.86
CA ALA A 85 -28.18 -77.12 64.62
C ALA A 85 -28.72 -75.69 64.35
N GLN A 86 -27.83 -74.69 64.18
CA GLN A 86 -28.26 -73.32 63.82
C GLN A 86 -28.78 -73.21 62.39
N VAL A 87 -28.36 -74.09 61.48
CA VAL A 87 -28.89 -74.16 60.11
C VAL A 87 -30.24 -74.89 60.11
N ALA A 88 -30.38 -75.95 60.91
CA ALA A 88 -31.64 -76.66 61.10
C ALA A 88 -32.71 -75.73 61.68
N HIS A 89 -32.38 -74.95 62.71
CA HIS A 89 -33.33 -74.02 63.33
C HIS A 89 -33.79 -72.91 62.37
N LEU A 90 -32.90 -72.42 61.51
CA LEU A 90 -33.24 -71.45 60.46
C LEU A 90 -34.18 -72.03 59.39
N ILE A 91 -34.07 -73.32 59.10
CA ILE A 91 -34.95 -74.01 58.13
C ILE A 91 -36.35 -74.15 58.73
N GLU A 92 -36.46 -74.48 60.02
CA GLU A 92 -37.74 -74.65 60.72
C GLU A 92 -38.45 -73.32 61.02
N GLU A 93 -37.71 -72.25 61.35
CA GLU A 93 -38.27 -70.90 61.52
C GLU A 93 -38.97 -70.40 60.22
N LYS A 94 -38.50 -70.88 59.07
CA LYS A 94 -39.03 -70.56 57.74
C LYS A 94 -40.15 -71.50 57.29
N HIS A 95 -40.15 -72.73 57.77
CA HIS A 95 -41.13 -73.78 57.45
C HIS A 95 -41.68 -74.39 58.73
N SER A 96 -42.78 -73.84 59.24
CA SER A 96 -43.40 -74.24 60.51
C SER A 96 -43.96 -75.67 60.56
N GLY A 97 -43.98 -76.41 59.45
CA GLY A 97 -44.50 -77.79 59.36
C GLY A 97 -43.56 -78.89 59.86
N LEU A 98 -42.36 -78.53 60.31
CA LEU A 98 -41.32 -79.47 60.74
C LEU A 98 -41.29 -79.72 62.26
N GLU A 99 -41.96 -78.90 63.08
CA GLU A 99 -42.20 -79.12 64.52
C GLU A 99 -40.96 -79.56 65.32
N ASP A 100 -39.82 -78.86 65.20
CA ASP A 100 -38.53 -79.16 65.84
C ASP A 100 -37.90 -80.54 65.51
N ARG A 101 -38.46 -81.28 64.55
CA ARG A 101 -37.98 -82.61 64.17
C ARG A 101 -36.62 -82.55 63.47
N LEU A 102 -36.36 -81.51 62.68
CA LEU A 102 -35.09 -81.33 61.96
C LEU A 102 -33.98 -80.86 62.90
N VAL A 103 -34.26 -79.98 63.86
CA VAL A 103 -33.30 -79.57 64.89
C VAL A 103 -32.95 -80.74 65.79
N THR A 104 -33.96 -81.46 66.30
CA THR A 104 -33.76 -82.63 67.16
C THR A 104 -33.00 -83.75 66.42
N ALA A 105 -33.32 -83.99 65.14
CA ALA A 105 -32.62 -85.01 64.34
C ALA A 105 -31.12 -84.69 64.15
N VAL A 106 -30.75 -83.41 64.04
CA VAL A 106 -29.35 -82.98 63.89
C VAL A 106 -28.59 -82.97 65.22
N GLU A 107 -29.27 -82.65 66.33
CA GLU A 107 -28.64 -82.67 67.66
C GLU A 107 -28.37 -84.09 68.19
N PHE A 108 -29.22 -85.06 67.84
CA PHE A 108 -29.10 -86.45 68.29
C PHE A 108 -28.56 -87.41 67.21
N GLU A 109 -27.95 -86.90 66.13
CA GLU A 109 -27.43 -87.71 65.01
C GLU A 109 -26.41 -88.77 65.46
N ASP A 110 -25.60 -88.47 66.49
CA ASP A 110 -24.58 -89.38 67.04
C ASP A 110 -25.16 -90.53 67.89
N GLN A 111 -26.43 -90.46 68.30
CA GLN A 111 -27.10 -91.47 69.15
C GLN A 111 -28.01 -92.43 68.36
N ARG A 112 -27.79 -92.56 67.05
CA ARG A 112 -28.62 -93.31 66.08
C ARG A 112 -28.84 -94.80 66.38
N GLN A 113 -28.11 -95.37 67.33
CA GLN A 113 -28.27 -96.77 67.76
C GLN A 113 -29.58 -97.01 68.53
N GLN A 114 -30.23 -95.96 69.04
CA GLN A 114 -31.55 -96.10 69.65
C GLN A 114 -32.66 -96.16 68.57
N PRO A 115 -33.57 -97.16 68.63
CA PRO A 115 -34.57 -97.37 67.58
C PRO A 115 -35.56 -96.21 67.42
N ILE A 116 -35.83 -95.44 68.48
CA ILE A 116 -36.65 -94.22 68.43
C ILE A 116 -35.97 -93.10 67.62
N ILE A 117 -34.66 -92.92 67.81
CA ILE A 117 -33.88 -91.88 67.12
C ILE A 117 -33.75 -92.23 65.64
N ALA A 118 -33.58 -93.52 65.32
CA ALA A 118 -33.59 -94.00 63.94
C ALA A 118 -34.93 -93.66 63.23
N ARG A 119 -36.07 -93.88 63.90
CA ARG A 119 -37.38 -93.57 63.30
C ARG A 119 -37.63 -92.06 63.16
N LEU A 120 -37.14 -91.26 64.12
CA LEU A 120 -37.19 -89.79 64.06
C LEU A 120 -36.34 -89.25 62.90
N LEU A 121 -35.18 -89.84 62.64
CA LEU A 121 -34.31 -89.50 61.51
C LEU A 121 -34.96 -89.84 60.16
N ASP A 122 -35.71 -90.95 60.06
CA ASP A 122 -36.44 -91.32 58.85
C ASP A 122 -37.60 -90.35 58.58
N ASP A 123 -38.38 -90.01 59.62
CA ASP A 123 -39.50 -89.05 59.53
C ASP A 123 -39.00 -87.62 59.21
N ALA A 124 -37.90 -87.19 59.85
CA ALA A 124 -37.25 -85.92 59.55
C ALA A 124 -36.69 -85.88 58.12
N ASN A 125 -36.15 -86.99 57.60
CA ASN A 125 -35.69 -87.09 56.22
C ASN A 125 -36.84 -87.02 55.21
N GLN A 126 -37.94 -87.72 55.48
CA GLN A 126 -39.09 -87.74 54.58
C GLN A 126 -39.70 -86.34 54.43
N LYS A 127 -39.85 -85.61 55.55
CA LYS A 127 -40.32 -84.22 55.54
C LYS A 127 -39.29 -83.22 55.01
N ALA A 128 -38.00 -83.44 55.26
CA ALA A 128 -36.94 -82.56 54.74
C ALA A 128 -36.80 -82.66 53.22
N ALA A 129 -37.11 -83.80 52.61
CA ALA A 129 -37.04 -84.00 51.16
C ALA A 129 -38.04 -83.12 50.35
N GLU A 130 -39.11 -82.64 50.99
CA GLU A 130 -40.10 -81.73 50.37
C GLU A 130 -39.62 -80.27 50.35
N ILE A 131 -38.60 -79.93 51.13
CA ILE A 131 -38.11 -78.55 51.27
C ILE A 131 -37.18 -78.21 50.12
N GLN A 132 -37.53 -77.20 49.34
CA GLN A 132 -36.63 -76.68 48.33
C GLN A 132 -35.68 -75.63 48.93
N PRO A 133 -34.34 -75.78 48.83
CA PRO A 133 -33.37 -74.87 49.45
C PRO A 133 -33.42 -73.40 48.97
N HIS A 134 -34.28 -73.06 48.00
CA HIS A 134 -34.43 -71.71 47.45
C HIS A 134 -35.54 -70.89 48.13
N GLU A 135 -36.42 -71.54 48.90
CA GLU A 135 -37.47 -70.89 49.69
C GLU A 135 -36.92 -70.35 51.02
N VAL A 136 -35.99 -71.09 51.63
CA VAL A 136 -35.31 -70.71 52.89
C VAL A 136 -34.39 -69.48 52.70
N VAL A 137 -33.64 -69.43 51.59
CA VAL A 137 -32.76 -68.31 51.23
C VAL A 137 -33.06 -67.86 49.79
N PRO A 138 -33.85 -66.79 49.60
CA PRO A 138 -34.31 -66.38 48.28
C PRO A 138 -33.17 -65.86 47.39
N ARG A 139 -33.10 -66.35 46.14
CA ARG A 139 -32.11 -65.91 45.13
C ARG A 139 -32.14 -64.40 44.87
N LYS A 140 -33.29 -63.74 45.06
CA LYS A 140 -33.44 -62.27 44.90
C LYS A 140 -32.44 -61.48 45.75
N ARG A 141 -32.05 -61.97 46.93
CA ARG A 141 -31.05 -61.29 47.78
C ARG A 141 -29.63 -61.37 47.20
N LEU A 142 -29.28 -62.49 46.56
CA LEU A 142 -27.99 -62.64 45.86
C LEU A 142 -27.88 -61.69 44.66
N PHE A 143 -28.93 -61.62 43.85
CA PHE A 143 -28.99 -60.66 42.74
C PHE A 143 -29.04 -59.20 43.22
N GLY A 144 -29.69 -58.92 44.35
CA GLY A 144 -29.71 -57.58 44.95
C GLY A 144 -28.32 -57.07 45.33
N TYR A 145 -27.50 -57.87 46.03
CA TYR A 145 -26.13 -57.49 46.35
C TYR A 145 -25.22 -57.42 45.12
N GLY A 146 -25.41 -58.31 44.13
CA GLY A 146 -24.73 -58.21 42.84
C GLY A 146 -25.05 -56.90 42.11
N GLY A 147 -26.31 -56.45 42.16
CA GLY A 147 -26.74 -55.16 41.63
C GLY A 147 -26.09 -53.97 42.34
N ILE A 148 -25.97 -54.01 43.67
CA ILE A 148 -25.29 -52.96 44.45
C ILE A 148 -23.80 -52.88 44.08
N VAL A 149 -23.12 -54.02 43.91
CA VAL A 149 -21.73 -54.05 43.43
C VAL A 149 -21.61 -53.40 42.06
N ALA A 150 -22.45 -53.83 41.11
CA ALA A 150 -22.44 -53.28 39.75
C ALA A 150 -22.72 -51.77 39.73
N ALA A 151 -23.70 -51.31 40.50
CA ALA A 151 -24.02 -49.89 40.63
C ALA A 151 -22.86 -49.08 41.24
N THR A 152 -22.17 -49.63 42.26
CA THR A 152 -21.05 -48.94 42.91
C THR A 152 -19.84 -48.85 42.00
N VAL A 153 -19.55 -49.91 41.24
CA VAL A 153 -18.48 -49.91 40.22
C VAL A 153 -18.81 -48.93 39.09
N ALA A 154 -20.06 -48.92 38.59
CA ALA A 154 -20.50 -47.97 37.58
C ALA A 154 -20.42 -46.52 38.05
N LEU A 155 -20.82 -46.23 39.30
CA LEU A 155 -20.70 -44.90 39.90
C LEU A 155 -19.23 -44.48 40.07
N PHE A 156 -18.36 -45.39 40.50
CA PHE A 156 -16.93 -45.12 40.60
C PHE A 156 -16.31 -44.80 39.23
N ILE A 157 -16.59 -45.63 38.21
CA ILE A 157 -16.12 -45.41 36.84
C ILE A 157 -16.68 -44.10 36.28
N GLY A 158 -17.97 -43.82 36.51
CA GLY A 158 -18.60 -42.57 36.11
C GLY A 158 -17.96 -41.34 36.76
N ALA A 159 -17.65 -41.41 38.06
CA ALA A 159 -16.96 -40.35 38.78
C ALA A 159 -15.52 -40.13 38.27
N VAL A 160 -14.83 -41.16 37.79
CA VAL A 160 -13.48 -41.05 37.21
C VAL A 160 -13.52 -40.53 35.76
N LEU A 161 -14.46 -41.01 34.94
CA LEU A 161 -14.55 -40.65 33.51
C LEU A 161 -15.22 -39.29 33.27
N PHE A 162 -16.29 -38.98 34.01
CA PHE A 162 -17.10 -37.77 33.81
C PHE A 162 -16.95 -36.76 34.95
N GLY A 163 -16.29 -37.12 36.05
CA GLY A 163 -16.06 -36.22 37.17
C GLY A 163 -14.92 -35.21 36.93
N PRO A 164 -14.63 -34.37 37.94
CA PRO A 164 -13.56 -33.38 37.86
C PRO A 164 -12.20 -34.03 37.55
N LYS A 165 -11.41 -33.43 36.65
CA LYS A 165 -10.08 -33.95 36.21
C LYS A 165 -9.12 -34.25 37.37
N GLN A 166 -9.36 -33.66 38.54
CA GLN A 166 -8.63 -33.90 39.78
C GLN A 166 -8.75 -35.36 40.24
N LEU A 167 -9.91 -36.00 40.08
CA LEU A 167 -10.14 -37.40 40.51
C LEU A 167 -9.50 -38.42 39.59
N SER A 168 -9.49 -38.18 38.28
CA SER A 168 -8.80 -39.09 37.34
C SER A 168 -7.29 -38.94 37.41
N SER A 169 -6.78 -37.71 37.49
CA SER A 169 -5.34 -37.44 37.61
C SER A 169 -4.78 -37.89 38.96
N GLY A 170 -5.51 -37.70 40.07
CA GLY A 170 -5.10 -38.20 41.38
C GLY A 170 -5.01 -39.73 41.43
N LEU A 171 -5.92 -40.42 40.72
CA LEU A 171 -5.99 -41.88 40.69
C LEU A 171 -4.84 -42.48 39.88
N THR A 172 -4.45 -41.85 38.76
CA THR A 172 -3.27 -42.29 37.98
C THR A 172 -1.99 -42.11 38.77
N HIS A 173 -1.83 -41.02 39.53
CA HIS A 173 -0.67 -40.84 40.41
C HIS A 173 -0.63 -41.84 41.57
N LEU A 174 -1.78 -42.22 42.13
CA LEU A 174 -1.86 -43.23 43.18
C LEU A 174 -1.50 -44.64 42.69
N LEU A 175 -1.99 -45.02 41.51
CA LEU A 175 -1.88 -46.38 40.95
C LEU A 175 -0.68 -46.62 40.02
N ALA A 176 0.07 -45.57 39.63
CA ALA A 176 1.26 -45.73 38.80
C ALA A 176 2.25 -46.73 39.43
N PRO A 177 2.71 -47.75 38.67
CA PRO A 177 3.56 -48.82 39.20
C PRO A 177 4.93 -48.26 39.61
N VAL A 178 5.31 -48.50 40.86
CA VAL A 178 6.62 -48.12 41.39
C VAL A 178 7.65 -49.12 40.91
N SER A 179 8.39 -48.77 39.87
CA SER A 179 9.66 -49.45 39.58
C SER A 179 10.79 -48.64 40.19
N ALA A 180 11.80 -49.31 40.73
CA ALA A 180 12.98 -48.65 41.32
C ALA A 180 13.74 -47.76 40.31
N ALA A 181 13.40 -47.81 39.01
CA ALA A 181 13.89 -46.92 37.97
C ALA A 181 13.30 -45.49 38.02
N ASP A 182 12.19 -45.25 38.73
CA ASP A 182 11.62 -43.90 38.92
C ASP A 182 12.43 -43.04 39.91
N LEU A 183 13.41 -43.63 40.61
CA LEU A 183 14.40 -42.87 41.35
C LEU A 183 15.50 -42.28 40.44
N LEU A 184 15.59 -42.71 39.17
CA LEU A 184 16.73 -42.37 38.28
C LEU A 184 16.39 -42.15 36.78
N SER A 185 15.12 -41.95 36.35
CA SER A 185 14.84 -41.74 34.91
C SER A 185 13.57 -40.92 34.60
N PRO A 186 13.29 -40.59 33.32
CA PRO A 186 13.44 -39.30 32.63
C PRO A 186 12.30 -38.30 32.85
N ASN A 187 11.40 -38.54 33.82
CA ASN A 187 10.28 -37.65 34.16
C ASN A 187 10.60 -36.71 35.33
N ALA A 188 11.82 -36.75 35.87
CA ALA A 188 12.31 -35.75 36.80
C ALA A 188 12.33 -34.39 36.09
N MET A 189 11.74 -33.38 36.71
CA MET A 189 11.87 -32.00 36.25
C MET A 189 13.36 -31.67 36.21
N ARG A 190 13.93 -31.46 35.01
CA ARG A 190 15.36 -31.16 34.83
C ARG A 190 15.52 -29.93 33.96
N ILE A 191 16.48 -29.10 34.32
CA ILE A 191 16.93 -27.97 33.49
C ILE A 191 18.18 -28.42 32.76
N THR A 192 18.13 -28.44 31.43
CA THR A 192 19.32 -28.71 30.60
C THR A 192 19.87 -27.38 30.12
N VAL A 193 21.14 -27.11 30.41
CA VAL A 193 21.78 -25.83 30.08
C VAL A 193 22.85 -26.04 29.00
N LYS A 194 22.84 -25.19 27.96
CA LYS A 194 23.87 -25.11 26.91
C LYS A 194 24.57 -23.73 27.00
N PRO A 195 25.91 -23.64 26.85
CA PRO A 195 26.84 -24.71 26.48
C PRO A 195 27.22 -25.68 27.61
N GLY A 196 26.92 -25.37 28.87
CA GLY A 196 27.35 -26.17 30.03
C GLY A 196 28.78 -25.80 30.42
N THR A 197 29.64 -26.79 30.70
CA THR A 197 31.06 -26.52 30.94
C THR A 197 31.78 -26.29 29.60
N ALA A 198 32.28 -25.08 29.38
CA ALA A 198 32.95 -24.70 28.14
C ALA A 198 34.14 -23.77 28.41
N ARG A 199 35.00 -23.61 27.39
CA ARG A 199 36.12 -22.67 27.40
C ARG A 199 35.89 -21.62 26.32
N VAL A 200 35.96 -20.35 26.69
CA VAL A 200 35.68 -19.23 25.80
C VAL A 200 36.85 -18.23 25.76
N PRO A 201 37.05 -17.51 24.64
CA PRO A 201 38.05 -16.45 24.56
C PRO A 201 37.78 -15.31 25.54
N LYS A 202 38.84 -14.69 26.07
CA LYS A 202 38.70 -13.49 26.92
C LYS A 202 38.01 -12.36 26.15
N GLY A 203 36.95 -11.82 26.73
CA GLY A 203 36.15 -10.74 26.15
C GLY A 203 35.06 -11.19 25.17
N SER A 204 34.84 -12.50 24.99
CA SER A 204 33.75 -13.00 24.17
C SER A 204 32.38 -12.78 24.82
N ASP A 205 31.36 -12.59 23.99
CA ASP A 205 29.95 -12.63 24.40
C ASP A 205 29.43 -14.07 24.35
N GLN A 206 28.80 -14.55 25.42
CA GLN A 206 28.31 -15.91 25.50
C GLN A 206 26.80 -15.95 25.77
N GLN A 207 26.08 -16.69 24.92
CA GLN A 207 24.69 -17.04 25.10
C GLN A 207 24.56 -18.30 25.97
N PHE A 208 23.66 -18.26 26.95
CA PHE A 208 23.27 -19.38 27.79
C PHE A 208 21.81 -19.73 27.50
N ILE A 209 21.55 -20.99 27.15
CA ILE A 209 20.21 -21.50 26.85
C ILE A 209 19.84 -22.54 27.89
N ALA A 210 18.70 -22.35 28.56
CA ALA A 210 18.13 -23.29 29.50
C ALA A 210 16.82 -23.87 28.95
N THR A 211 16.82 -25.17 28.68
CA THR A 211 15.63 -25.92 28.24
C THR A 211 15.00 -26.60 29.45
N LEU A 212 13.73 -26.27 29.73
CA LEU A 212 12.95 -26.91 30.79
C LEU A 212 12.37 -28.23 30.27
N VAL A 213 12.78 -29.33 30.89
CA VAL A 213 12.34 -30.68 30.50
C VAL A 213 11.28 -31.16 31.50
N ASN A 214 10.08 -31.45 31.01
CA ASN A 214 8.91 -31.95 31.76
C ASN A 214 8.24 -30.97 32.75
N PHE A 215 8.48 -29.65 32.63
CA PHE A 215 7.71 -28.63 33.36
C PHE A 215 7.68 -27.28 32.63
N ALA A 216 6.68 -26.45 32.92
CA ALA A 216 6.51 -25.10 32.38
C ALA A 216 6.23 -24.10 33.52
N PRO A 217 6.75 -22.86 33.46
CA PRO A 217 6.70 -21.92 34.58
C PRO A 217 5.37 -21.18 34.75
N GLU A 218 4.28 -21.61 34.10
CA GLU A 218 2.97 -20.92 34.09
C GLU A 218 2.40 -20.63 35.50
N ASN A 219 2.90 -21.25 36.57
CA ASN A 219 2.48 -20.96 37.94
C ASN A 219 3.62 -20.96 39.00
N GLN A 220 4.90 -21.05 38.63
CA GLN A 220 6.02 -21.20 39.59
C GLN A 220 7.32 -20.47 39.16
N GLY A 221 7.30 -19.14 39.21
CA GLY A 221 8.52 -18.31 39.20
C GLY A 221 9.23 -18.13 37.85
N ALA A 222 9.96 -17.01 37.73
CA ALA A 222 10.80 -16.74 36.57
C ALA A 222 12.03 -17.68 36.54
N VAL A 223 12.46 -18.10 35.35
CA VAL A 223 13.72 -18.84 35.19
C VAL A 223 14.88 -17.88 35.48
N THR A 224 15.68 -18.18 36.49
CA THR A 224 16.76 -17.30 36.97
C THR A 224 18.11 -17.96 36.75
N PHE A 225 18.99 -17.26 36.06
CA PHE A 225 20.39 -17.60 35.85
C PHE A 225 21.22 -17.01 36.99
N TYR A 226 21.97 -17.86 37.71
CA TYR A 226 22.88 -17.45 38.76
C TYR A 226 24.32 -17.65 38.30
N TYR A 227 25.17 -16.66 38.53
CA TYR A 227 26.60 -16.77 38.26
C TYR A 227 27.45 -16.08 39.34
N ARG A 228 28.71 -16.49 39.42
CA ARG A 228 29.75 -15.89 40.26
C ARG A 228 31.14 -16.10 39.65
N LYS A 229 32.14 -15.37 40.13
CA LYS A 229 33.53 -15.63 39.78
C LYS A 229 33.97 -16.96 40.37
N ALA A 230 34.69 -17.78 39.59
CA ALA A 230 35.15 -19.09 40.07
C ALA A 230 36.17 -18.91 41.21
N GLY A 231 35.94 -19.60 42.33
CA GLY A 231 36.84 -19.56 43.50
C GLY A 231 36.68 -18.36 44.44
N SER A 232 35.67 -17.49 44.25
CA SER A 232 35.31 -16.43 45.21
C SER A 232 34.19 -16.87 46.16
N ASP A 233 34.23 -16.40 47.42
CA ASP A 233 33.12 -16.51 48.39
C ASP A 233 31.99 -15.48 48.17
N ASP A 234 31.99 -14.83 47.00
CA ASP A 234 30.97 -13.85 46.62
C ASP A 234 29.57 -14.48 46.53
N GLN A 235 28.55 -13.68 46.84
CA GLN A 235 27.16 -14.10 46.70
C GLN A 235 26.79 -14.32 45.23
N TRP A 236 25.97 -15.35 44.97
CA TRP A 236 25.45 -15.64 43.65
C TRP A 236 24.61 -14.48 43.12
N VAL A 237 24.95 -13.97 41.92
CA VAL A 237 24.21 -12.90 41.26
C VAL A 237 23.13 -13.54 40.37
N GLY A 238 21.86 -13.34 40.72
CA GLY A 238 20.71 -13.86 39.98
C GLY A 238 20.18 -12.88 38.93
N GLN A 239 19.93 -13.35 37.71
CA GLN A 239 19.37 -12.59 36.59
C GLN A 239 18.25 -13.38 35.93
N VAL A 240 17.14 -12.72 35.58
CA VAL A 240 16.00 -13.38 34.95
C VAL A 240 16.29 -13.65 33.48
N MET A 241 16.03 -14.88 33.02
CA MET A 241 16.18 -15.29 31.62
C MET A 241 14.93 -14.94 30.80
N GLU A 242 15.11 -14.60 29.53
CA GLU A 242 14.02 -14.31 28.60
C GLU A 242 13.53 -15.58 27.90
N ALA A 243 12.24 -15.67 27.59
CA ALA A 243 11.70 -16.80 26.81
C ALA A 243 12.13 -16.69 25.33
N ALA A 244 12.70 -17.74 24.78
CA ALA A 244 13.04 -17.83 23.36
C ALA A 244 11.78 -18.13 22.50
N LYS A 245 11.93 -18.21 21.17
CA LYS A 245 10.81 -18.48 20.24
C LYS A 245 10.03 -19.76 20.58
N ASN A 246 10.69 -20.74 21.20
CA ASN A 246 10.06 -21.95 21.75
C ASN A 246 9.70 -21.72 23.22
N LYS A 247 8.45 -22.02 23.62
CA LYS A 247 7.94 -21.81 25.00
C LYS A 247 8.67 -22.59 26.10
N SER A 248 9.56 -23.52 25.76
CA SER A 248 10.34 -24.35 26.69
C SER A 248 11.79 -23.91 26.86
N ASP A 249 12.27 -22.98 26.02
CA ASP A 249 13.67 -22.53 26.01
C ASP A 249 13.77 -21.11 26.55
N TYR A 250 14.73 -20.89 27.43
CA TYR A 250 15.03 -19.60 28.05
C TYR A 250 16.46 -19.20 27.73
N GLN A 251 16.70 -17.92 27.46
CA GLN A 251 17.99 -17.41 27.04
C GLN A 251 18.48 -16.25 27.91
N TYR A 252 19.80 -16.19 28.11
CA TYR A 252 20.49 -15.09 28.77
C TYR A 252 21.85 -14.85 28.10
N PHE A 253 22.29 -13.60 28.02
CA PHE A 253 23.56 -13.22 27.42
C PHE A 253 24.46 -12.57 28.46
N ILE A 254 25.69 -13.07 28.58
CA ILE A 254 26.76 -12.34 29.27
C ILE A 254 27.68 -11.78 28.20
N PHE A 255 27.81 -10.46 28.19
CA PHE A 255 28.71 -9.75 27.30
C PHE A 255 30.09 -9.62 27.94
N ASN A 256 31.14 -9.71 27.13
CA ASN A 256 32.51 -9.40 27.51
C ASN A 256 33.02 -10.19 28.75
N ILE A 257 33.02 -11.52 28.69
CA ILE A 257 33.46 -12.36 29.81
C ILE A 257 34.98 -12.22 30.01
N GLN A 258 35.39 -11.61 31.13
CA GLN A 258 36.80 -11.32 31.45
C GLN A 258 37.46 -12.36 32.36
N ASP A 259 36.68 -12.97 33.24
CA ASP A 259 37.14 -13.91 34.27
C ASP A 259 36.39 -15.24 34.15
N THR A 260 37.01 -16.32 34.63
CA THR A 260 36.35 -17.64 34.75
C THR A 260 35.17 -17.55 35.70
N ILE A 261 33.99 -18.02 35.27
CA ILE A 261 32.74 -17.97 36.06
C ILE A 261 32.20 -19.37 36.36
N GLU A 262 31.55 -19.51 37.50
CA GLU A 262 30.69 -20.64 37.83
C GLU A 262 29.24 -20.20 37.74
N TYR A 263 28.37 -21.04 37.19
CA TYR A 263 26.97 -20.68 36.97
C TYR A 263 26.01 -21.88 37.05
N PHE A 264 24.77 -21.61 37.42
CA PHE A 264 23.66 -22.58 37.38
C PHE A 264 22.33 -21.86 37.09
N VAL A 265 21.31 -22.62 36.69
CA VAL A 265 19.97 -22.09 36.39
C VAL A 265 18.95 -22.70 37.35
N GLU A 266 18.03 -21.86 37.84
CA GLU A 266 16.99 -22.24 38.78
C GLU A 266 15.61 -21.82 38.26
N SER A 267 14.62 -22.70 38.42
CA SER A 267 13.21 -22.39 38.16
C SER A 267 12.34 -23.08 39.22
N GLY A 268 11.67 -22.28 40.04
CA GLY A 268 10.82 -22.76 41.12
C GLY A 268 11.59 -23.54 42.19
N THR A 269 11.48 -24.87 42.15
CA THR A 269 12.14 -25.80 43.10
C THR A 269 13.23 -26.65 42.45
N VAL A 270 13.51 -26.44 41.16
CA VAL A 270 14.43 -27.24 40.35
C VAL A 270 15.67 -26.41 40.04
N LYS A 271 16.86 -26.97 40.34
CA LYS A 271 18.17 -26.39 40.04
C LYS A 271 18.91 -27.26 39.02
N SER A 272 19.64 -26.64 38.10
CA SER A 272 20.61 -27.34 37.25
C SER A 272 21.87 -27.70 38.03
N ASP A 273 22.73 -28.51 37.41
CA ASP A 273 24.11 -28.66 37.85
C ASP A 273 24.86 -27.32 37.78
N VAL A 274 25.92 -27.19 38.57
CA VAL A 274 26.84 -26.04 38.52
C VAL A 274 27.86 -26.28 37.40
N PHE A 275 27.91 -25.37 36.45
CA PHE A 275 28.82 -25.39 35.32
C PHE A 275 29.95 -24.38 35.51
N LYS A 276 31.11 -24.68 34.92
CA LYS A 276 32.28 -23.80 34.94
C LYS A 276 32.58 -23.32 33.53
N MET A 277 32.70 -22.01 33.35
CA MET A 277 33.11 -21.38 32.11
C MET A 277 34.54 -20.88 32.25
N ASP A 278 35.48 -21.57 31.63
CA ASP A 278 36.90 -21.19 31.62
C ASP A 278 37.15 -20.10 30.59
N VAL A 279 37.90 -19.06 30.97
CA VAL A 279 38.31 -18.00 30.07
C VAL A 279 39.77 -18.20 29.70
N ALA A 280 40.06 -18.33 28.40
CA ALA A 280 41.42 -18.50 27.87
C ALA A 280 41.79 -17.36 26.91
N ASP A 281 43.08 -17.01 26.87
CA ASP A 281 43.62 -16.02 25.93
C ASP A 281 43.92 -16.70 24.59
N LEU A 282 42.85 -16.99 23.83
CA LEU A 282 42.93 -17.70 22.55
C LEU A 282 43.14 -16.69 21.40
N PRO A 283 44.01 -17.00 20.41
CA PRO A 283 44.19 -16.14 19.24
C PRO A 283 42.86 -15.94 18.48
N PHE A 284 42.46 -14.70 18.25
CA PHE A 284 41.30 -14.35 17.41
C PHE A 284 41.72 -13.56 16.17
N VAL A 285 40.86 -13.51 15.16
CA VAL A 285 41.05 -12.70 13.95
C VAL A 285 40.84 -11.23 14.29
N LYS A 286 41.88 -10.41 14.14
CA LYS A 286 41.86 -8.96 14.36
C LYS A 286 41.19 -8.21 13.21
N ARG A 287 41.50 -8.58 11.98
CA ARG A 287 41.08 -7.89 10.74
C ARG A 287 40.98 -8.88 9.58
N ILE A 288 40.01 -8.68 8.71
CA ILE A 288 39.86 -9.44 7.46
C ILE A 288 39.90 -8.49 6.26
N ASP A 289 40.94 -8.61 5.45
CA ASP A 289 41.11 -7.85 4.21
C ASP A 289 40.75 -8.76 3.02
N VAL A 290 39.75 -8.36 2.24
CA VAL A 290 39.26 -9.15 1.09
C VAL A 290 39.66 -8.48 -0.21
N THR A 291 40.42 -9.15 -1.06
CA THR A 291 40.72 -8.69 -2.43
C THR A 291 39.82 -9.42 -3.42
N LEU A 292 39.02 -8.66 -4.16
CA LEU A 292 38.07 -9.16 -5.16
C LEU A 292 38.69 -9.06 -6.56
N ASP A 293 38.92 -10.20 -7.18
CA ASP A 293 39.32 -10.32 -8.57
C ASP A 293 38.09 -10.63 -9.42
N PHE A 294 37.57 -9.59 -10.09
CA PHE A 294 36.35 -9.69 -10.89
C PHE A 294 36.58 -10.50 -12.18
N PRO A 295 35.53 -11.13 -12.74
CA PRO A 295 35.63 -11.84 -14.01
C PRO A 295 36.14 -10.96 -15.15
N ALA A 296 36.93 -11.53 -16.06
CA ALA A 296 37.59 -10.80 -17.14
C ALA A 296 36.62 -10.01 -18.04
N TYR A 297 35.38 -10.48 -18.21
CA TYR A 297 34.37 -9.80 -19.03
C TYR A 297 33.92 -8.45 -18.46
N THR A 298 34.11 -8.22 -17.17
CA THR A 298 33.70 -6.96 -16.51
C THR A 298 34.65 -5.80 -16.77
N GLY A 299 35.89 -6.09 -17.21
CA GLY A 299 36.93 -5.08 -17.39
C GLY A 299 37.34 -4.33 -16.11
N MET A 300 36.88 -4.77 -14.93
CA MET A 300 37.13 -4.07 -13.66
C MET A 300 38.49 -4.46 -13.06
N PRO A 301 39.27 -3.50 -12.51
CA PRO A 301 40.47 -3.81 -11.77
C PRO A 301 40.15 -4.51 -10.44
N SER A 302 41.10 -5.30 -9.92
CA SER A 302 40.98 -5.92 -8.60
C SER A 302 40.72 -4.88 -7.50
N LYS A 303 39.75 -5.11 -6.63
CA LYS A 303 39.37 -4.19 -5.55
C LYS A 303 39.63 -4.82 -4.18
N THR A 304 40.41 -4.15 -3.34
CA THR A 304 40.62 -4.58 -1.94
C THR A 304 39.65 -3.84 -1.02
N GLN A 305 38.98 -4.59 -0.15
CA GLN A 305 38.12 -4.11 0.92
C GLN A 305 38.80 -4.45 2.24
N GLU A 306 39.21 -3.42 2.97
CA GLU A 306 39.86 -3.56 4.27
C GLU A 306 38.81 -3.70 5.37
N ASP A 307 39.06 -4.61 6.31
CA ASP A 307 38.23 -4.85 7.51
C ASP A 307 36.72 -5.07 7.29
N SER A 308 36.33 -5.59 6.13
CA SER A 308 34.91 -5.76 5.78
C SER A 308 34.37 -7.13 6.22
N GLY A 309 35.15 -8.21 6.06
CA GLY A 309 34.72 -9.59 6.28
C GLY A 309 33.62 -10.10 5.33
N ASP A 310 32.54 -9.32 5.17
CA ASP A 310 31.43 -9.60 4.25
C ASP A 310 31.82 -9.34 2.79
N ILE A 311 31.29 -10.16 1.90
CA ILE A 311 31.66 -10.18 0.48
C ILE A 311 30.42 -9.97 -0.37
N ALA A 312 30.40 -8.89 -1.16
CA ALA A 312 29.38 -8.65 -2.17
C ALA A 312 30.04 -8.50 -3.55
N ALA A 313 29.85 -9.47 -4.44
CA ALA A 313 30.47 -9.45 -5.76
C ALA A 313 29.72 -10.30 -6.80
N LEU A 314 30.08 -10.11 -8.07
CA LEU A 314 29.51 -10.86 -9.19
C LEU A 314 29.82 -12.36 -9.09
N LYS A 315 28.91 -13.18 -9.59
CA LYS A 315 29.13 -14.63 -9.70
C LYS A 315 30.41 -14.92 -10.51
N GLY A 316 31.26 -15.79 -9.98
CA GLY A 316 32.55 -16.14 -10.58
C GLY A 316 33.72 -15.25 -10.16
N THR A 317 33.49 -14.18 -9.38
CA THR A 317 34.55 -13.40 -8.75
C THR A 317 35.38 -14.29 -7.81
N VAL A 318 36.70 -14.16 -7.87
CA VAL A 318 37.62 -14.83 -6.94
C VAL A 318 37.94 -13.88 -5.80
N ALA A 319 37.51 -14.23 -4.59
CA ALA A 319 37.80 -13.48 -3.37
C ALA A 319 39.01 -14.07 -2.66
N THR A 320 40.08 -13.29 -2.57
CA THR A 320 41.27 -13.61 -1.77
C THR A 320 41.13 -12.98 -0.39
N ILE A 321 40.91 -13.81 0.62
CA ILE A 321 40.67 -13.42 2.02
C ILE A 321 42.00 -13.48 2.77
N LYS A 322 42.40 -12.35 3.36
CA LYS A 322 43.57 -12.22 4.23
C LYS A 322 43.10 -11.94 5.67
N ALA A 323 43.40 -12.85 6.58
CA ALA A 323 43.03 -12.72 7.99
C ALA A 323 44.26 -12.43 8.85
N VAL A 324 44.25 -11.30 9.56
CA VAL A 324 45.30 -10.90 10.51
C VAL A 324 44.94 -11.45 11.89
N ILE A 325 45.83 -12.21 12.53
CA ILE A 325 45.57 -12.89 13.80
C ILE A 325 46.25 -12.16 14.97
N SER A 326 45.60 -12.15 16.13
CA SER A 326 46.10 -11.48 17.34
C SER A 326 47.33 -12.14 17.98
N ALA A 327 47.49 -13.45 17.85
CA ALA A 327 48.63 -14.22 18.34
C ALA A 327 48.96 -15.38 17.38
N LYS A 328 50.07 -16.10 17.64
CA LYS A 328 50.49 -17.23 16.79
C LYS A 328 49.44 -18.34 16.77
N ALA A 329 49.01 -18.75 15.57
CA ALA A 329 48.13 -19.89 15.34
C ALA A 329 48.84 -20.94 14.46
N LYS A 330 48.51 -22.22 14.64
CA LYS A 330 49.12 -23.34 13.91
C LYS A 330 48.56 -23.48 12.49
N ALA A 331 47.26 -23.29 12.33
CA ALA A 331 46.55 -23.37 11.06
C ALA A 331 45.28 -22.50 11.11
N ALA A 332 44.79 -22.10 9.94
CA ALA A 332 43.52 -21.40 9.77
C ALA A 332 42.75 -22.00 8.59
N PHE A 333 41.44 -22.12 8.73
CA PHE A 333 40.54 -22.64 7.69
C PHE A 333 39.37 -21.69 7.49
N ILE A 334 39.03 -21.42 6.23
CA ILE A 334 37.74 -20.81 5.87
C ILE A 334 36.71 -21.94 5.86
N VAL A 335 35.74 -21.87 6.74
CA VAL A 335 34.66 -22.85 6.87
C VAL A 335 33.37 -22.25 6.34
N MET A 336 32.87 -22.83 5.26
CA MET A 336 31.60 -22.44 4.65
C MET A 336 30.43 -23.07 5.42
N LYS A 337 29.23 -22.50 5.30
CA LYS A 337 28.00 -23.01 5.93
C LYS A 337 27.65 -24.46 5.58
N ASP A 338 28.04 -24.92 4.38
CA ASP A 338 27.87 -26.31 3.93
C ASP A 338 28.86 -27.30 4.57
N GLY A 339 29.77 -26.81 5.42
CA GLY A 339 30.80 -27.57 6.10
C GLY A 339 32.09 -27.73 5.28
N LYS A 340 32.18 -27.16 4.06
CA LYS A 340 33.39 -27.19 3.25
C LYS A 340 34.48 -26.33 3.91
N LYS A 341 35.64 -26.94 4.18
CA LYS A 341 36.81 -26.27 4.75
C LYS A 341 37.85 -25.98 3.67
N ILE A 342 38.34 -24.75 3.61
CA ILE A 342 39.42 -24.32 2.72
C ILE A 342 40.60 -23.91 3.59
N GLU A 343 41.73 -24.61 3.45
CA GLU A 343 42.96 -24.30 4.18
C GLU A 343 43.54 -22.95 3.74
N MET A 344 43.88 -22.10 4.70
CA MET A 344 44.55 -20.83 4.46
C MET A 344 46.06 -20.98 4.65
N LYS A 345 46.85 -20.36 3.77
CA LYS A 345 48.31 -20.40 3.85
C LYS A 345 48.82 -19.35 4.84
N PRO A 346 49.67 -19.72 5.82
CA PRO A 346 50.31 -18.77 6.70
C PRO A 346 51.30 -17.90 5.92
N SER A 347 51.34 -16.62 6.28
CA SER A 347 52.27 -15.61 5.80
C SER A 347 52.63 -14.70 6.98
N GLU A 348 53.80 -14.08 6.93
CA GLU A 348 54.22 -13.08 7.91
C GLU A 348 54.43 -11.75 7.18
N GLN A 349 53.84 -10.67 7.70
CA GLN A 349 54.05 -9.33 7.17
C GLN A 349 54.71 -8.48 8.25
N ARG A 350 55.85 -7.91 7.90
CA ARG A 350 56.53 -6.91 8.73
C ARG A 350 55.92 -5.54 8.41
N LEU A 351 55.27 -4.93 9.38
CA LEU A 351 54.76 -3.58 9.28
C LEU A 351 55.91 -2.56 9.30
N GLU A 352 55.67 -1.36 8.76
CA GLU A 352 56.65 -0.25 8.82
C GLU A 352 57.00 0.15 10.27
N SER A 353 56.13 -0.17 11.23
CA SER A 353 56.35 -0.02 12.68
C SER A 353 57.37 -1.00 13.27
N GLY A 354 57.82 -2.01 12.50
CA GLY A 354 58.73 -3.06 12.95
C GLY A 354 58.05 -4.26 13.62
N GLU A 355 56.73 -4.21 13.86
CA GLU A 355 55.94 -5.37 14.33
C GLU A 355 55.74 -6.41 13.20
N VAL A 356 55.70 -7.69 13.59
CA VAL A 356 55.41 -8.81 12.69
C VAL A 356 54.00 -9.30 12.97
N GLU A 357 53.11 -9.15 12.00
CA GLU A 357 51.75 -9.70 12.06
C GLU A 357 51.72 -11.09 11.43
N THR A 358 51.08 -12.04 12.13
CA THR A 358 50.78 -13.36 11.57
C THR A 358 49.49 -13.24 10.76
N LEU A 359 49.55 -13.56 9.47
CA LEU A 359 48.40 -13.49 8.59
C LEU A 359 48.21 -14.77 7.79
N PHE A 360 46.95 -15.10 7.52
CA PHE A 360 46.56 -16.28 6.76
C PHE A 360 45.83 -15.84 5.49
N THR A 361 46.18 -16.42 4.34
CA THR A 361 45.57 -16.09 3.05
C THR A 361 44.89 -17.31 2.44
N GLY A 362 43.62 -17.18 2.06
CA GLY A 362 42.84 -18.20 1.35
C GLY A 362 42.07 -17.60 0.17
N ALA A 363 41.83 -18.39 -0.88
CA ALA A 363 41.07 -17.96 -2.05
C ALA A 363 39.76 -18.75 -2.18
N LEU A 364 38.68 -18.04 -2.49
CA LEU A 364 37.33 -18.58 -2.63
C LEU A 364 36.67 -18.04 -3.91
N THR A 365 36.08 -18.91 -4.72
CA THR A 365 35.26 -18.48 -5.87
C THR A 365 33.80 -18.36 -5.47
N ILE A 366 33.19 -17.21 -5.74
CA ILE A 366 31.81 -16.92 -5.37
C ILE A 366 30.86 -17.58 -6.38
N SER A 367 29.99 -18.48 -5.91
CA SER A 367 29.08 -19.28 -6.76
C SER A 367 27.62 -19.28 -6.31
N ALA A 368 27.35 -19.17 -5.00
CA ALA A 368 26.02 -19.02 -4.42
C ALA A 368 26.04 -18.07 -3.22
N ASN A 369 24.86 -17.55 -2.84
CA ASN A 369 24.66 -16.84 -1.58
C ASN A 369 24.89 -17.80 -0.40
N THR A 370 25.81 -17.46 0.50
CA THR A 370 26.21 -18.32 1.62
C THR A 370 26.93 -17.51 2.70
N SER A 371 27.38 -18.15 3.76
CA SER A 371 28.17 -17.53 4.83
C SER A 371 29.43 -18.34 5.12
N TYR A 372 30.45 -17.69 5.66
CA TYR A 372 31.71 -18.30 6.06
C TYR A 372 32.21 -17.77 7.40
N HIS A 373 33.02 -18.56 8.10
CA HIS A 373 33.80 -18.09 9.26
C HIS A 373 35.21 -18.68 9.20
N ILE A 374 36.13 -18.12 10.00
CA ILE A 374 37.52 -18.55 10.05
C ILE A 374 37.73 -19.39 11.31
N GLU A 375 37.99 -20.68 11.12
CA GLU A 375 38.36 -21.60 12.19
C GLU A 375 39.88 -21.55 12.39
N LEU A 376 40.32 -21.37 13.63
CA LEU A 376 41.73 -21.31 14.01
C LEU A 376 42.10 -22.55 14.82
N THR A 377 43.33 -23.02 14.59
CA THR A 377 43.96 -24.04 15.44
C THR A 377 45.01 -23.38 16.31
N SER A 378 44.84 -23.44 17.63
CA SER A 378 45.82 -22.93 18.60
C SER A 378 47.16 -23.70 18.48
N VAL A 379 48.22 -23.13 19.04
CA VAL A 379 49.52 -23.80 19.22
C VAL A 379 49.39 -25.10 20.04
N ASP A 380 48.43 -25.14 20.97
CA ASP A 380 48.13 -26.31 21.82
C ASP A 380 47.31 -27.40 21.10
N GLY A 381 46.89 -27.15 19.86
CA GLY A 381 46.12 -28.10 19.04
C GLY A 381 44.59 -27.99 19.18
N ASP A 382 44.09 -27.10 20.03
CA ASP A 382 42.67 -26.81 20.15
C ASP A 382 42.13 -26.11 18.89
N VAL A 383 40.99 -26.57 18.39
CA VAL A 383 40.28 -26.02 17.22
C VAL A 383 39.06 -25.25 17.70
N TYR A 384 38.93 -23.99 17.29
CA TYR A 384 37.82 -23.12 17.68
C TYR A 384 37.51 -22.09 16.59
N ASN A 385 36.34 -21.48 16.69
CA ASN A 385 35.97 -20.40 15.77
C ASN A 385 36.73 -19.11 16.14
N GLY A 386 37.57 -18.64 15.23
CA GLY A 386 38.43 -17.47 15.43
C GLY A 386 37.84 -16.16 14.91
N SER A 387 36.73 -16.19 14.15
CA SER A 387 36.02 -15.01 13.65
C SER A 387 34.51 -15.12 13.85
N ASN A 388 33.80 -14.01 13.65
CA ASN A 388 32.35 -14.05 13.47
C ASN A 388 32.00 -14.68 12.10
N GLU A 389 30.71 -15.00 11.92
CA GLU A 389 30.17 -15.44 10.63
C GLU A 389 30.01 -14.23 9.70
N HIS A 390 30.47 -14.36 8.46
CA HIS A 390 30.49 -13.34 7.42
C HIS A 390 29.65 -13.77 6.22
N ASP A 391 28.89 -12.85 5.65
CA ASP A 391 27.96 -13.14 4.56
C ASP A 391 28.62 -12.95 3.18
N ILE A 392 28.27 -13.84 2.25
CA ILE A 392 28.63 -13.78 0.83
C ILE A 392 27.35 -13.57 0.02
N THR A 393 27.24 -12.40 -0.60
CA THR A 393 26.12 -11.99 -1.43
C THR A 393 26.56 -11.90 -2.90
N ILE A 394 25.81 -12.55 -3.78
CA ILE A 394 26.00 -12.46 -5.23
C ILE A 394 25.28 -11.24 -5.76
N LEU A 395 26.03 -10.45 -6.53
CA LEU A 395 25.48 -9.43 -7.41
C LEU A 395 25.20 -10.08 -8.78
N GLU A 396 24.00 -9.89 -9.31
CA GLU A 396 23.63 -10.35 -10.65
C GLU A 396 23.99 -9.27 -11.69
N ASP A 397 24.35 -9.72 -12.89
CA ASP A 397 24.65 -8.87 -14.04
C ASP A 397 23.34 -8.43 -14.71
N GLU A 398 23.17 -7.14 -14.99
CA GLU A 398 21.96 -6.64 -15.65
C GLU A 398 22.09 -6.83 -17.18
N PRO A 399 21.04 -7.26 -17.88
CA PRO A 399 21.11 -7.43 -19.32
C PRO A 399 21.07 -6.07 -20.05
N PRO A 400 21.68 -5.94 -21.25
CA PRO A 400 21.81 -4.68 -21.96
C PRO A 400 20.45 -4.14 -22.36
N THR A 401 20.31 -2.83 -22.41
CA THR A 401 19.09 -2.16 -22.88
C THR A 401 19.24 -1.72 -24.33
N VAL A 402 18.29 -2.07 -25.20
CA VAL A 402 18.32 -1.76 -26.65
C VAL A 402 17.15 -0.88 -27.05
N THR A 403 17.43 0.24 -27.70
CA THR A 403 16.42 1.22 -28.16
C THR A 403 16.73 1.73 -29.56
N PHE A 404 15.70 2.18 -30.30
CA PHE A 404 15.89 2.92 -31.55
C PHE A 404 15.78 4.42 -31.28
N GLU A 405 16.86 5.17 -31.54
CA GLU A 405 16.85 6.63 -31.44
C GLU A 405 16.10 7.25 -32.62
N LYS A 406 16.25 6.65 -33.80
CA LYS A 406 15.62 7.12 -35.05
C LYS A 406 15.19 5.92 -35.91
N PRO A 407 13.95 5.91 -36.43
CA PRO A 407 12.79 6.50 -35.81
C PRO A 407 12.40 5.71 -34.55
N GLY A 408 12.20 6.37 -33.41
CA GLY A 408 11.71 5.72 -32.18
C GLY A 408 10.21 5.38 -32.19
N ARG A 409 9.60 5.24 -33.38
CA ARG A 409 8.16 4.99 -33.58
C ARG A 409 7.88 4.37 -34.95
N ASP A 410 6.71 3.77 -35.07
CA ASP A 410 6.15 3.37 -36.36
C ASP A 410 6.18 4.54 -37.35
N THR A 411 6.67 4.25 -38.55
CA THR A 411 6.88 5.25 -39.61
C THR A 411 6.05 4.88 -40.82
N LYS A 412 5.55 5.90 -41.53
CA LYS A 412 4.79 5.76 -42.77
C LYS A 412 5.65 6.34 -43.88
N ALA A 413 5.88 5.58 -44.93
CA ALA A 413 6.78 5.93 -46.01
C ALA A 413 6.16 5.60 -47.37
N THR A 414 6.64 6.23 -48.44
CA THR A 414 6.32 5.79 -49.81
C THR A 414 7.22 4.63 -50.24
N ASN A 415 6.88 3.96 -51.35
CA ASN A 415 7.62 2.80 -51.85
C ASN A 415 9.02 3.12 -52.43
N ILE A 416 9.39 4.40 -52.51
CA ILE A 416 10.69 4.89 -53.01
C ILE A 416 11.46 5.69 -51.96
N GLU A 417 10.94 5.80 -50.74
CA GLU A 417 11.59 6.55 -49.67
C GLU A 417 12.73 5.75 -49.01
N GLU A 418 13.76 6.45 -48.56
CA GLU A 418 14.83 5.88 -47.75
C GLU A 418 14.58 6.15 -46.27
N ILE A 419 14.51 5.09 -45.46
CA ILE A 419 14.28 5.23 -44.01
C ILE A 419 15.57 4.93 -43.26
N PHE A 420 16.19 5.99 -42.74
CA PHE A 420 17.36 5.89 -41.87
C PHE A 420 16.96 5.42 -40.47
N THR A 421 17.57 4.33 -40.01
CA THR A 421 17.39 3.79 -38.67
C THR A 421 18.68 3.78 -37.88
N GLN A 422 18.57 4.07 -36.59
CA GLN A 422 19.67 4.12 -35.64
C GLN A 422 19.24 3.41 -34.36
N ALA A 423 19.90 2.29 -34.07
CA ALA A 423 19.75 1.54 -32.83
C ALA A 423 20.89 1.88 -31.87
N LYS A 424 20.59 1.91 -30.58
CA LYS A 424 21.55 2.13 -29.49
C LYS A 424 21.34 1.07 -28.42
N ALA A 425 22.44 0.46 -28.00
CA ALA A 425 22.49 -0.47 -26.88
C ALA A 425 23.37 0.10 -25.76
N GLU A 426 22.93 -0.01 -24.52
CA GLU A 426 23.66 0.43 -23.33
C GLU A 426 23.69 -0.67 -22.29
N ASP A 427 24.83 -0.80 -21.60
CA ASP A 427 25.09 -1.82 -20.59
C ASP A 427 26.06 -1.31 -19.53
N ASP A 428 26.03 -1.89 -18.32
CA ASP A 428 26.88 -1.48 -17.21
C ASP A 428 28.32 -1.98 -17.35
N TYR A 429 28.52 -3.21 -17.85
CA TYR A 429 29.84 -3.80 -18.13
C TYR A 429 30.25 -3.75 -19.60
N GLY A 430 29.28 -3.67 -20.52
CA GLY A 430 29.50 -3.30 -21.92
C GLY A 430 28.90 -4.27 -22.93
N VAL A 431 28.44 -3.72 -24.04
CA VAL A 431 27.83 -4.44 -25.16
C VAL A 431 28.92 -4.94 -26.11
N GLN A 432 28.81 -6.20 -26.54
CA GLN A 432 29.73 -6.83 -27.51
C GLN A 432 29.21 -6.74 -28.94
N SER A 433 27.92 -7.02 -29.16
CA SER A 433 27.33 -6.95 -30.51
C SER A 433 25.95 -6.30 -30.51
N LEU A 434 25.65 -5.64 -31.62
CA LEU A 434 24.36 -5.03 -31.92
C LEU A 434 23.95 -5.41 -33.35
N GLU A 435 22.80 -6.07 -33.45
CA GLU A 435 22.29 -6.67 -34.68
C GLU A 435 20.87 -6.17 -34.95
N LEU A 436 20.54 -5.93 -36.22
CA LEU A 436 19.22 -5.56 -36.70
C LEU A 436 18.57 -6.75 -37.39
N TYR A 437 17.33 -7.05 -37.00
CA TYR A 437 16.49 -8.06 -37.61
C TYR A 437 15.30 -7.37 -38.27
N TYR A 438 14.99 -7.76 -39.49
CA TYR A 438 13.81 -7.23 -40.18
C TYR A 438 13.16 -8.28 -41.09
N SER A 439 11.84 -8.17 -41.25
CA SER A 439 11.04 -8.99 -42.16
C SER A 439 10.19 -8.09 -43.05
N VAL A 440 10.00 -8.52 -44.29
CA VAL A 440 9.10 -7.85 -45.24
C VAL A 440 7.82 -8.68 -45.31
N ASN A 441 6.67 -8.07 -44.98
CA ASN A 441 5.35 -8.70 -45.06
C ASN A 441 5.21 -10.06 -44.31
N GLY A 442 5.94 -10.26 -43.21
CA GLY A 442 5.92 -11.54 -42.48
C GLY A 442 6.63 -12.71 -43.17
N GLY A 443 7.53 -12.42 -44.12
CA GLY A 443 8.45 -13.39 -44.72
C GLY A 443 9.63 -13.77 -43.81
N GLU A 444 10.64 -14.43 -44.38
CA GLU A 444 11.85 -14.82 -43.67
C GLU A 444 12.60 -13.61 -43.07
N GLU A 445 13.01 -13.72 -41.81
CA GLU A 445 13.76 -12.67 -41.12
C GLU A 445 15.17 -12.54 -41.69
N LYS A 446 15.55 -11.33 -42.08
CA LYS A 446 16.89 -10.97 -42.50
C LYS A 446 17.65 -10.36 -41.33
N LYS A 447 18.91 -10.78 -41.16
CA LYS A 447 19.83 -10.31 -40.13
C LYS A 447 20.88 -9.38 -40.74
N VAL A 448 21.09 -8.23 -40.11
CA VAL A 448 22.14 -7.27 -40.45
C VAL A 448 22.98 -7.00 -39.19
N ALA A 449 24.27 -7.29 -39.24
CA ALA A 449 25.19 -6.89 -38.17
C ALA A 449 25.39 -5.37 -38.25
N LEU A 450 24.93 -4.62 -37.25
CA LEU A 450 25.15 -3.18 -37.21
C LEU A 450 26.54 -2.87 -36.64
N GLN A 451 26.92 -3.58 -35.57
CA GLN A 451 28.23 -3.46 -34.96
C GLN A 451 28.59 -4.74 -34.19
N ASP A 452 29.85 -5.18 -34.29
CA ASP A 452 30.37 -6.39 -33.66
C ASP A 452 31.78 -6.14 -33.13
N LEU A 453 31.96 -6.15 -31.81
CA LEU A 453 33.21 -5.91 -31.12
C LEU A 453 33.78 -7.24 -30.62
N GLN A 454 34.86 -7.70 -31.27
CA GLN A 454 35.45 -9.02 -31.01
C GLN A 454 36.33 -9.09 -29.74
N ARG A 455 36.72 -7.95 -29.15
CA ARG A 455 37.66 -7.89 -28.01
C ARG A 455 37.33 -6.84 -26.96
N ASP A 456 36.80 -5.68 -27.36
CA ASP A 456 36.54 -4.56 -26.45
C ASP A 456 35.03 -4.37 -26.28
N ALA A 457 34.50 -4.55 -25.07
CA ALA A 457 33.11 -4.23 -24.77
C ALA A 457 32.96 -2.71 -24.56
N ALA A 458 31.92 -2.11 -25.15
CA ALA A 458 31.65 -0.69 -25.00
C ALA A 458 30.39 -0.48 -24.14
N LYS A 459 30.43 0.43 -23.16
CA LYS A 459 29.26 0.76 -22.32
C LYS A 459 28.05 1.24 -23.12
N ALA A 460 28.27 1.82 -24.29
CA ALA A 460 27.24 2.17 -25.24
C ALA A 460 27.71 1.87 -26.66
N LEU A 461 26.85 1.23 -27.44
CA LEU A 461 27.08 0.89 -28.84
C LEU A 461 25.94 1.44 -29.68
N SER A 462 26.25 2.07 -30.81
CA SER A 462 25.23 2.64 -31.70
C SER A 462 25.48 2.22 -33.14
N GLY A 463 24.48 1.63 -33.76
CA GLY A 463 24.54 1.11 -35.12
C GLY A 463 23.48 1.76 -36.00
N THR A 464 23.78 1.94 -37.27
CA THR A 464 22.88 2.60 -38.23
C THR A 464 22.60 1.72 -39.44
N HIS A 465 21.37 1.74 -39.95
CA HIS A 465 20.98 1.06 -41.17
C HIS A 465 19.92 1.86 -41.93
N THR A 466 20.08 2.00 -43.24
CA THR A 466 19.09 2.66 -44.10
C THR A 466 18.30 1.60 -44.86
N PHE A 467 16.98 1.62 -44.75
CA PHE A 467 16.09 0.83 -45.58
C PHE A 467 15.84 1.56 -46.90
N PHE A 468 16.39 1.04 -48.00
CA PHE A 468 16.07 1.48 -49.36
C PHE A 468 14.78 0.80 -49.82
N LEU A 469 13.62 1.46 -49.66
CA LEU A 469 12.32 0.82 -49.86
C LEU A 469 12.05 0.41 -51.33
N GLU A 470 12.73 1.07 -52.26
CA GLU A 470 12.70 0.80 -53.70
C GLU A 470 13.20 -0.60 -54.08
N GLU A 471 14.20 -1.13 -53.37
CA GLU A 471 14.81 -2.43 -53.66
C GLU A 471 13.87 -3.60 -53.35
N TYR A 472 12.87 -3.39 -52.49
CA TYR A 472 11.94 -4.42 -52.05
C TYR A 472 10.69 -4.54 -52.93
N GLY A 473 10.49 -3.63 -53.89
CA GLY A 473 9.34 -3.67 -54.81
C GLY A 473 7.98 -3.56 -54.11
N LEU A 474 7.92 -2.79 -53.02
CA LEU A 474 6.75 -2.73 -52.13
C LEU A 474 5.57 -1.99 -52.78
N LYS A 475 4.36 -2.44 -52.46
CA LYS A 475 3.11 -1.79 -52.89
C LYS A 475 2.39 -1.14 -51.69
N PRO A 476 1.49 -0.18 -51.93
CA PRO A 476 0.63 0.35 -50.86
C PRO A 476 -0.08 -0.77 -50.09
N GLY A 477 0.03 -0.75 -48.77
CA GLY A 477 -0.49 -1.80 -47.89
C GLY A 477 0.53 -2.89 -47.50
N ASP A 478 1.73 -2.89 -48.09
CA ASP A 478 2.86 -3.68 -47.58
C ASP A 478 3.58 -2.96 -46.43
N PHE A 479 4.38 -3.69 -45.66
CA PHE A 479 5.15 -3.12 -44.56
C PHE A 479 6.44 -3.89 -44.28
N VAL A 480 7.38 -3.22 -43.60
CA VAL A 480 8.60 -3.81 -43.04
C VAL A 480 8.49 -3.80 -41.51
N SER A 481 8.67 -4.95 -40.86
CA SER A 481 8.82 -5.00 -39.40
C SER A 481 10.29 -5.16 -39.05
N TYR A 482 10.76 -4.46 -38.02
CA TYR A 482 12.16 -4.51 -37.61
C TYR A 482 12.32 -4.35 -36.10
N TYR A 483 13.38 -4.95 -35.57
CA TYR A 483 13.81 -4.86 -34.17
C TYR A 483 15.32 -5.10 -34.08
N ALA A 484 15.93 -4.71 -32.97
CA ALA A 484 17.36 -4.90 -32.73
C ALA A 484 17.60 -5.88 -31.59
N LYS A 485 18.72 -6.62 -31.67
CA LYS A 485 19.23 -7.47 -30.61
C LYS A 485 20.62 -7.00 -30.20
N ALA A 486 20.85 -6.92 -28.90
CA ALA A 486 22.18 -6.67 -28.37
C ALA A 486 22.60 -7.80 -27.44
N ARG A 487 23.90 -8.07 -27.43
CA ARG A 487 24.49 -9.14 -26.65
C ARG A 487 25.65 -8.60 -25.82
N ASP A 488 25.64 -8.92 -24.54
CA ASP A 488 26.76 -8.77 -23.63
C ASP A 488 27.52 -10.12 -23.51
N ALA A 489 28.50 -10.22 -22.61
CA ALA A 489 29.29 -11.44 -22.43
C ALA A 489 28.49 -12.67 -21.97
N SER A 490 27.37 -12.46 -21.27
CA SER A 490 26.54 -13.46 -20.60
C SER A 490 25.04 -13.41 -20.97
N ASN A 491 24.48 -12.25 -21.37
CA ASN A 491 23.07 -12.08 -21.70
C ASN A 491 22.82 -11.56 -23.12
N GLU A 492 21.59 -11.78 -23.61
CA GLU A 492 21.06 -11.24 -24.86
C GLU A 492 19.74 -10.51 -24.58
N THR A 493 19.58 -9.30 -25.12
CA THR A 493 18.35 -8.52 -25.05
C THR A 493 17.85 -8.14 -26.44
N THR A 494 16.53 -8.10 -26.58
CA THR A 494 15.84 -7.67 -27.80
C THR A 494 15.08 -6.36 -27.56
N SER A 495 15.06 -5.44 -28.51
CA SER A 495 14.30 -4.18 -28.45
C SER A 495 12.78 -4.42 -28.55
N ASP A 496 11.98 -3.35 -28.62
CA ASP A 496 10.60 -3.46 -29.12
C ASP A 496 10.59 -3.63 -30.66
N ILE A 497 9.47 -4.12 -31.19
CA ILE A 497 9.23 -4.26 -32.64
C ILE A 497 8.59 -2.99 -33.21
N TYR A 498 9.08 -2.53 -34.36
CA TYR A 498 8.59 -1.34 -35.05
C TYR A 498 8.16 -1.66 -36.48
N PHE A 499 7.28 -0.82 -37.04
CA PHE A 499 6.72 -1.02 -38.39
C PHE A 499 6.98 0.19 -39.30
N ILE A 500 7.38 -0.08 -40.55
CA ILE A 500 7.42 0.87 -41.67
C ILE A 500 6.27 0.52 -42.62
N GLU A 501 5.21 1.34 -42.60
CA GLU A 501 4.02 1.14 -43.45
C GLU A 501 4.17 1.85 -44.80
N ILE A 502 3.90 1.14 -45.90
CA ILE A 502 3.98 1.70 -47.25
C ILE A 502 2.65 2.33 -47.65
N LYS A 503 2.70 3.63 -47.94
CA LYS A 503 1.56 4.45 -48.38
C LYS A 503 1.66 4.82 -49.86
N PRO A 504 0.53 5.06 -50.53
CA PRO A 504 0.53 5.53 -51.92
C PRO A 504 1.21 6.91 -52.04
N PHE A 505 1.89 7.13 -53.17
CA PHE A 505 2.66 8.35 -53.47
C PHE A 505 1.77 9.59 -53.71
N GLU A 506 0.55 9.40 -54.22
CA GLU A 506 -0.35 10.50 -54.58
C GLU A 506 -1.28 10.88 -53.40
N LYS A 507 -1.00 12.01 -52.76
CA LYS A 507 -2.05 12.80 -52.09
C LYS A 507 -2.52 13.86 -53.09
N GLU A 508 -3.65 13.64 -53.77
CA GLU A 508 -4.34 14.75 -54.44
C GLU A 508 -4.80 15.76 -53.37
N PHE A 509 -4.02 16.82 -53.16
CA PHE A 509 -4.49 17.97 -52.40
C PHE A 509 -5.51 18.74 -53.24
N ARG A 510 -6.81 18.63 -52.91
CA ARG A 510 -7.83 19.54 -53.43
C ARG A 510 -7.98 20.74 -52.50
N GLN A 511 -7.75 21.95 -53.02
CA GLN A 511 -8.19 23.19 -52.38
C GLN A 511 -9.72 23.25 -52.41
N GLY A 512 -10.36 22.86 -51.31
CA GLY A 512 -11.76 23.20 -51.06
C GLY A 512 -11.87 24.71 -50.86
N GLN A 513 -12.47 25.40 -51.83
CA GLN A 513 -12.68 26.84 -51.80
C GLN A 513 -13.69 27.21 -50.69
N GLN A 514 -13.15 27.85 -49.64
CA GLN A 514 -13.79 28.77 -48.69
C GLN A 514 -15.26 28.52 -48.28
N GLN A 515 -15.45 27.91 -47.11
CA GLN A 515 -16.45 28.41 -46.16
C GLN A 515 -15.89 28.35 -44.74
N GLN A 516 -15.78 29.54 -44.14
CA GLN A 516 -15.14 29.81 -42.86
C GLN A 516 -16.02 29.27 -41.72
N GLY A 517 -15.69 28.08 -41.24
CA GLY A 517 -16.15 27.54 -39.96
C GLY A 517 -14.95 26.92 -39.27
N GLN A 518 -14.59 27.40 -38.08
CA GLN A 518 -13.53 26.85 -37.24
C GLN A 518 -13.86 25.40 -36.84
N GLY A 519 -13.49 24.46 -37.70
CA GLY A 519 -13.35 23.04 -37.39
C GLY A 519 -11.87 22.71 -37.55
N GLN A 520 -11.17 22.58 -36.43
CA GLN A 520 -9.76 22.22 -36.38
C GLN A 520 -9.56 20.87 -37.09
N GLY A 521 -8.86 20.87 -38.23
CA GLY A 521 -8.57 19.69 -39.02
C GLY A 521 -7.76 18.67 -38.21
N GLN A 522 -8.43 17.59 -37.81
CA GLN A 522 -7.84 16.39 -37.22
C GLN A 522 -8.32 15.15 -37.99
N GLY A 523 -8.34 15.22 -39.34
CA GLY A 523 -8.87 14.16 -40.20
C GLY A 523 -7.85 13.12 -40.70
N GLY A 524 -6.59 13.16 -40.26
CA GLY A 524 -5.53 12.31 -40.86
C GLY A 524 -5.13 11.05 -40.07
N GLU A 525 -5.47 10.98 -38.78
CA GLU A 525 -5.03 9.89 -37.87
C GLU A 525 -6.17 9.04 -37.31
N GLN A 526 -7.42 9.37 -37.64
CA GLN A 526 -8.61 8.78 -37.01
C GLN A 526 -9.06 7.43 -37.64
N GLU A 527 -8.51 7.03 -38.80
CA GLU A 527 -9.14 6.02 -39.69
C GLU A 527 -8.59 4.59 -39.65
N GLN A 528 -7.57 4.25 -38.84
CA GLN A 528 -6.93 2.91 -38.88
C GLN A 528 -7.24 2.04 -37.63
N ALA A 529 -8.50 1.67 -37.39
CA ALA A 529 -8.85 0.91 -36.19
C ALA A 529 -8.36 -0.57 -36.21
N LEU A 530 -8.58 -1.30 -37.31
CA LEU A 530 -8.20 -2.71 -37.40
C LEU A 530 -6.69 -2.94 -37.52
N PRO A 531 -5.94 -2.28 -38.43
CA PRO A 531 -4.50 -2.49 -38.54
C PRO A 531 -3.75 -2.09 -37.26
N ARG A 532 -4.21 -1.04 -36.56
CA ARG A 532 -3.62 -0.61 -35.29
C ARG A 532 -3.78 -1.67 -34.20
N ARG A 533 -4.97 -2.27 -34.07
CA ARG A 533 -5.20 -3.38 -33.13
C ARG A 533 -4.33 -4.59 -33.47
N GLN A 534 -4.18 -4.92 -34.75
CA GLN A 534 -3.31 -6.03 -35.16
C GLN A 534 -1.83 -5.75 -34.81
N LYS A 535 -1.34 -4.51 -34.99
CA LYS A 535 0.01 -4.12 -34.54
C LYS A 535 0.17 -4.22 -33.02
N ASP A 536 -0.83 -3.80 -32.26
CA ASP A 536 -0.82 -3.92 -30.80
C ASP A 536 -0.74 -5.40 -30.37
N ILE A 537 -1.43 -6.30 -31.09
CA ILE A 537 -1.36 -7.75 -30.86
C ILE A 537 0.03 -8.29 -31.21
N ILE A 538 0.60 -7.94 -32.38
CA ILE A 538 1.96 -8.36 -32.77
C ILE A 538 2.98 -7.89 -31.72
N ALA A 539 2.89 -6.64 -31.27
CA ALA A 539 3.76 -6.10 -30.24
C ALA A 539 3.60 -6.85 -28.91
N ALA A 540 2.37 -7.24 -28.53
CA ALA A 540 2.11 -8.05 -27.34
C ALA A 540 2.69 -9.46 -27.46
N THR A 541 2.46 -10.16 -28.58
CA THR A 541 3.04 -11.48 -28.87
C THR A 541 4.56 -11.43 -28.84
N PHE A 542 5.15 -10.42 -29.49
CA PHE A 542 6.59 -10.20 -29.50
C PHE A 542 7.16 -9.95 -28.10
N ARG A 543 6.47 -9.13 -27.29
CA ARG A 543 6.86 -8.89 -25.90
C ARG A 543 6.80 -10.16 -25.06
N ILE A 544 5.77 -10.98 -25.23
CA ILE A 544 5.64 -12.25 -24.52
C ILE A 544 6.81 -13.18 -24.86
N ASN A 545 7.18 -13.27 -26.14
CA ASN A 545 8.32 -14.07 -26.58
C ASN A 545 9.64 -13.55 -25.99
N ARG A 546 9.83 -12.22 -25.98
CA ARG A 546 11.04 -11.59 -25.43
C ARG A 546 11.20 -11.84 -23.92
N GLU A 547 10.10 -11.74 -23.17
CA GLU A 547 10.10 -11.85 -21.71
C GLU A 547 9.84 -13.28 -21.22
N GLU A 548 9.81 -14.27 -22.12
CA GLU A 548 9.40 -15.64 -21.83
C GLU A 548 10.20 -16.30 -20.69
N ALA A 549 11.51 -16.05 -20.63
CA ALA A 549 12.39 -16.59 -19.58
C ALA A 549 12.11 -16.02 -18.19
N ARG A 550 11.39 -14.88 -18.09
CA ARG A 550 11.04 -14.23 -16.82
C ARG A 550 9.69 -14.67 -16.27
N TYR A 551 8.85 -15.33 -17.08
CA TYR A 551 7.50 -15.72 -16.67
C TYR A 551 7.47 -17.12 -16.04
N THR A 552 6.63 -17.28 -15.02
CA THR A 552 6.26 -18.61 -14.55
C THR A 552 5.41 -19.34 -15.61
N PRO A 553 5.34 -20.69 -15.59
CA PRO A 553 4.50 -21.43 -16.54
C PRO A 553 3.02 -21.01 -16.54
N ALA A 554 2.51 -20.57 -15.38
CA ALA A 554 1.13 -20.08 -15.24
C ALA A 554 0.94 -18.72 -15.91
N GLU A 555 1.82 -17.75 -15.61
CA GLU A 555 1.80 -16.40 -16.22
C GLU A 555 2.00 -16.47 -17.74
N LYS A 556 2.90 -17.34 -18.20
CA LYS A 556 3.10 -17.60 -19.63
C LYS A 556 1.78 -18.03 -20.28
N SER A 557 1.11 -19.04 -19.73
CA SER A 557 -0.17 -19.51 -20.26
C SER A 557 -1.24 -18.42 -20.24
N GLU A 558 -1.31 -17.61 -19.18
CA GLU A 558 -2.28 -16.52 -19.06
C GLU A 558 -2.05 -15.42 -20.10
N ASN A 559 -0.80 -15.02 -20.29
CA ASN A 559 -0.41 -14.00 -21.27
C ASN A 559 -0.74 -14.46 -22.70
N TYR A 560 -0.36 -15.69 -23.07
CA TYR A 560 -0.71 -16.25 -24.37
C TYR A 560 -2.22 -16.37 -24.60
N ASN A 561 -2.97 -16.83 -23.59
CA ASN A 561 -4.43 -16.90 -23.68
C ASN A 561 -5.05 -15.51 -23.84
N THR A 562 -4.52 -14.49 -23.18
CA THR A 562 -4.99 -13.11 -23.29
C THR A 562 -4.80 -12.57 -24.70
N VAL A 563 -3.62 -12.78 -25.29
CA VAL A 563 -3.35 -12.35 -26.65
C VAL A 563 -4.13 -13.18 -27.68
N ALA A 564 -4.28 -14.48 -27.47
CA ALA A 564 -5.15 -15.33 -28.30
C ALA A 564 -6.61 -14.86 -28.28
N LEU A 565 -7.13 -14.44 -27.12
CA LEU A 565 -8.48 -13.87 -27.01
C LEU A 565 -8.58 -12.53 -27.75
N ALA A 566 -7.55 -11.66 -27.66
CA ALA A 566 -7.53 -10.40 -28.40
C ALA A 566 -7.49 -10.63 -29.92
N GLN A 567 -6.69 -11.59 -30.39
CA GLN A 567 -6.61 -12.01 -31.79
C GLN A 567 -7.95 -12.60 -32.28
N GLN A 568 -8.57 -13.47 -31.49
CA GLN A 568 -9.89 -14.04 -31.79
C GLN A 568 -10.97 -12.95 -31.87
N LYS A 569 -10.95 -12.00 -30.94
CA LYS A 569 -11.90 -10.88 -30.96
C LYS A 569 -11.73 -10.00 -32.20
N LEU A 570 -10.48 -9.71 -32.59
CA LEU A 570 -10.21 -8.96 -33.81
C LEU A 570 -10.69 -9.71 -35.07
N GLN A 571 -10.54 -11.03 -35.08
CA GLN A 571 -11.08 -11.91 -36.12
C GLN A 571 -12.61 -11.86 -36.20
N GLU A 572 -13.30 -11.93 -35.06
CA GLU A 572 -14.77 -11.82 -34.96
C GLU A 572 -15.26 -10.44 -35.45
N ASP A 573 -14.59 -9.37 -35.02
CA ASP A 573 -14.88 -7.99 -35.45
C ASP A 573 -14.72 -7.84 -36.98
N ALA A 574 -13.65 -8.39 -37.56
CA ALA A 574 -13.39 -8.37 -39.01
C ALA A 574 -14.44 -9.20 -39.79
N ASN A 575 -14.82 -10.38 -39.30
CA ASN A 575 -15.89 -11.20 -39.89
C ASN A 575 -17.25 -10.48 -39.84
N GLY A 576 -17.59 -9.87 -38.70
CA GLY A 576 -18.83 -9.11 -38.57
C GLY A 576 -18.88 -7.90 -39.51
N LEU A 577 -17.74 -7.33 -39.86
CA LEU A 577 -17.61 -6.29 -40.87
C LEU A 577 -17.86 -6.86 -42.28
N ILE A 578 -17.20 -7.95 -42.64
CA ILE A 578 -17.38 -8.65 -43.92
C ILE A 578 -18.85 -9.02 -44.15
N ASP A 579 -19.52 -9.61 -43.17
CA ASP A 579 -20.90 -10.07 -43.31
C ASP A 579 -21.89 -8.93 -43.51
N ARG A 580 -21.65 -7.77 -42.89
CA ARG A 580 -22.46 -6.57 -43.10
C ARG A 580 -22.28 -5.99 -44.50
N ILE A 581 -21.04 -5.92 -44.98
CA ILE A 581 -20.74 -5.47 -46.33
C ILE A 581 -21.44 -6.41 -47.34
N LYS A 582 -21.30 -7.74 -47.17
CA LYS A 582 -21.97 -8.74 -48.03
C LYS A 582 -23.49 -8.64 -48.03
N ARG A 583 -24.12 -8.57 -46.84
CA ARG A 583 -25.59 -8.45 -46.72
C ARG A 583 -26.13 -7.24 -47.46
N ARG A 584 -25.33 -6.18 -47.55
CA ARG A 584 -25.73 -4.92 -48.17
C ARG A 584 -25.40 -4.83 -49.67
N LEU A 585 -24.37 -5.55 -50.15
CA LEU A 585 -24.12 -5.71 -51.58
C LEU A 585 -25.18 -6.59 -52.28
N GLY A 586 -25.79 -7.53 -51.56
CA GLY A 586 -26.71 -8.52 -52.13
C GLY A 586 -25.99 -9.55 -53.02
N GLU A 587 -26.49 -10.78 -53.09
CA GLU A 587 -25.81 -11.90 -53.78
C GLU A 587 -25.83 -11.83 -55.33
N GLY A 588 -26.18 -10.70 -55.96
CA GLY A 588 -26.43 -10.64 -57.41
C GLY A 588 -25.99 -9.38 -58.17
N SER A 589 -25.31 -8.41 -57.55
CA SER A 589 -25.06 -7.09 -58.17
C SER A 589 -23.61 -6.92 -58.65
N SER A 590 -23.23 -7.62 -59.72
CA SER A 590 -21.82 -7.71 -60.18
C SER A 590 -21.41 -6.69 -61.27
N GLN A 591 -22.28 -5.77 -61.69
CA GLN A 591 -21.99 -4.86 -62.80
C GLN A 591 -21.92 -3.39 -62.35
N GLY A 592 -20.77 -2.99 -61.80
CA GLY A 592 -20.36 -1.61 -61.56
C GLY A 592 -18.92 -1.53 -61.04
N GLY A 593 -18.13 -0.56 -61.50
CA GLY A 593 -16.69 -0.46 -61.17
C GLY A 593 -16.41 -0.25 -59.68
N SER A 594 -17.26 0.49 -58.96
CA SER A 594 -17.15 0.66 -57.50
C SER A 594 -17.45 -0.62 -56.71
N LEU A 595 -18.31 -1.51 -57.22
CA LEU A 595 -18.64 -2.80 -56.60
C LEU A 595 -17.47 -3.81 -56.67
N GLN A 596 -16.60 -3.70 -57.68
CA GLN A 596 -15.38 -4.52 -57.78
C GLN A 596 -14.38 -4.19 -56.67
N GLN A 597 -14.19 -2.91 -56.34
CA GLN A 597 -13.31 -2.47 -55.24
C GLN A 597 -13.82 -2.99 -53.88
N PHE A 598 -15.14 -2.98 -53.63
CA PHE A 598 -15.73 -3.59 -52.42
C PHE A 598 -15.54 -5.11 -52.37
N THR A 599 -15.55 -5.80 -53.51
CA THR A 599 -15.29 -7.23 -53.58
C THR A 599 -13.82 -7.53 -53.21
N GLN A 600 -12.87 -6.77 -53.74
CA GLN A 600 -11.45 -6.87 -53.39
C GLN A 600 -11.20 -6.53 -51.91
N LEU A 601 -11.90 -5.53 -51.35
CA LEU A 601 -11.88 -5.21 -49.93
C LEU A 601 -12.31 -6.44 -49.09
N ILE A 602 -13.44 -7.06 -49.43
CA ILE A 602 -13.94 -8.26 -48.75
C ILE A 602 -12.93 -9.41 -48.85
N ASP A 603 -12.31 -9.63 -50.00
CA ASP A 603 -11.38 -10.74 -50.19
C ASP A 603 -10.06 -10.56 -49.41
N ASN A 604 -9.56 -9.33 -49.30
CA ASN A 604 -8.43 -9.01 -48.41
C ASN A 604 -8.82 -9.19 -46.93
N LEU A 605 -10.01 -8.73 -46.52
CA LEU A 605 -10.48 -8.94 -45.14
C LEU A 605 -10.67 -10.44 -44.80
N LYS A 606 -11.20 -11.25 -45.72
CA LYS A 606 -11.28 -12.72 -45.55
C LYS A 606 -9.91 -13.35 -45.42
N SER A 607 -8.96 -12.92 -46.24
CA SER A 607 -7.58 -13.40 -46.19
C SER A 607 -6.92 -13.03 -44.86
N ALA A 608 -7.17 -11.81 -44.36
CA ALA A 608 -6.74 -11.39 -43.03
C ALA A 608 -7.32 -12.33 -41.96
N VAL A 609 -8.65 -12.54 -41.94
CA VAL A 609 -9.33 -13.43 -40.99
C VAL A 609 -8.74 -14.85 -40.99
N LYS A 610 -8.42 -15.40 -42.17
CA LYS A 610 -7.80 -16.73 -42.28
C LYS A 610 -6.41 -16.78 -41.63
N GLU A 611 -5.59 -15.75 -41.85
CA GLU A 611 -4.28 -15.65 -41.20
C GLU A 611 -4.43 -15.44 -39.67
N MET A 612 -5.41 -14.65 -39.22
CA MET A 612 -5.73 -14.47 -37.80
C MET A 612 -6.15 -15.78 -37.10
N GLU A 613 -6.83 -16.68 -37.82
CA GLU A 613 -7.21 -18.00 -37.33
C GLU A 613 -5.97 -18.89 -37.09
N GLY A 614 -5.03 -18.87 -38.04
CA GLY A 614 -3.73 -19.53 -37.91
C GLY A 614 -2.94 -19.00 -36.70
N ALA A 615 -2.86 -17.67 -36.55
CA ALA A 615 -2.24 -17.03 -35.39
C ALA A 615 -2.91 -17.45 -34.07
N THR A 616 -4.24 -17.44 -34.01
CA THR A 616 -5.00 -17.83 -32.81
C THR A 616 -4.72 -19.27 -32.40
N THR A 617 -4.56 -20.17 -33.38
CA THR A 617 -4.25 -21.58 -33.13
C THR A 617 -2.87 -21.74 -32.50
N GLU A 618 -1.85 -21.07 -33.06
CA GLU A 618 -0.48 -21.13 -32.52
C GLU A 618 -0.35 -20.41 -31.16
N LEU A 619 -1.06 -19.30 -30.95
CA LEU A 619 -1.10 -18.62 -29.65
C LEU A 619 -1.75 -19.47 -28.56
N LYS A 620 -2.85 -20.19 -28.87
CA LYS A 620 -3.46 -21.16 -27.95
C LYS A 620 -2.53 -22.34 -27.65
N ALA A 621 -1.66 -22.70 -28.60
CA ALA A 621 -0.60 -23.69 -28.42
C ALA A 621 0.64 -23.14 -27.69
N GLN A 622 0.64 -21.88 -27.25
CA GLN A 622 1.75 -21.18 -26.60
C GLN A 622 3.02 -21.09 -27.46
N ARG A 623 2.84 -21.00 -28.79
CA ARG A 623 3.93 -20.93 -29.78
C ARG A 623 3.98 -19.55 -30.42
N GLY A 624 4.32 -18.51 -29.64
CA GLY A 624 4.31 -17.13 -30.12
C GLY A 624 5.23 -16.88 -31.33
N THR A 625 6.40 -17.53 -31.40
CA THR A 625 7.29 -17.40 -32.57
C THR A 625 6.66 -17.94 -33.86
N GLN A 626 5.83 -18.98 -33.77
CA GLN A 626 5.11 -19.53 -34.93
C GLN A 626 3.85 -18.72 -35.27
N ALA A 627 3.27 -18.03 -34.28
CA ALA A 627 2.12 -17.15 -34.48
C ALA A 627 2.49 -15.83 -35.20
N LEU A 628 3.67 -15.25 -34.90
CA LEU A 628 4.10 -13.95 -35.44
C LEU A 628 4.00 -13.83 -36.98
N PRO A 629 4.46 -14.80 -37.80
CA PRO A 629 4.29 -14.73 -39.26
C PRO A 629 2.83 -14.71 -39.72
N PHE A 630 1.92 -15.38 -39.02
CA PHE A 630 0.48 -15.34 -39.32
C PHE A 630 -0.11 -13.97 -38.94
N GLU A 631 0.25 -13.42 -37.78
CA GLU A 631 -0.19 -12.09 -37.35
C GLU A 631 0.32 -10.98 -38.30
N GLN A 632 1.57 -11.06 -38.74
CA GLN A 632 2.17 -10.12 -39.69
C GLN A 632 1.50 -10.20 -41.07
N ARG A 633 1.21 -11.40 -41.58
CA ARG A 633 0.44 -11.56 -42.83
C ARG A 633 -1.00 -11.05 -42.69
N ALA A 634 -1.64 -11.27 -41.53
CA ALA A 634 -2.95 -10.69 -41.26
C ALA A 634 -2.90 -9.15 -41.30
N LEU A 635 -1.87 -8.53 -40.71
CA LEU A 635 -1.65 -7.08 -40.77
C LEU A 635 -1.51 -6.59 -42.21
N GLN A 636 -0.73 -7.30 -43.04
CA GLN A 636 -0.56 -6.93 -44.45
C GLN A 636 -1.91 -6.88 -45.18
N GLN A 637 -2.74 -7.91 -45.00
CA GLN A 637 -4.06 -7.98 -45.64
C GLN A 637 -5.01 -6.89 -45.12
N LEU A 638 -4.95 -6.56 -43.83
CA LEU A 638 -5.70 -5.44 -43.25
C LEU A 638 -5.23 -4.08 -43.80
N LEU A 639 -3.93 -3.88 -43.98
CA LEU A 639 -3.38 -2.64 -44.55
C LEU A 639 -3.75 -2.48 -46.03
N ARG A 640 -3.76 -3.57 -46.80
CA ARG A 640 -4.27 -3.59 -48.18
C ARG A 640 -5.77 -3.27 -48.24
N ALA A 641 -6.56 -3.84 -47.32
CA ALA A 641 -7.97 -3.50 -47.19
C ALA A 641 -8.17 -2.01 -46.86
N ASP A 642 -7.39 -1.44 -45.92
CA ASP A 642 -7.42 0.00 -45.60
C ASP A 642 -7.07 0.87 -46.80
N ALA A 643 -6.07 0.47 -47.60
CA ALA A 643 -5.68 1.19 -48.82
C ALA A 643 -6.80 1.22 -49.87
N ILE A 644 -7.46 0.08 -50.14
CA ILE A 644 -8.60 -0.01 -51.06
C ILE A 644 -9.78 0.82 -50.56
N PHE A 645 -10.06 0.78 -49.25
CA PHE A 645 -11.14 1.57 -48.65
C PHE A 645 -10.92 3.08 -48.85
N ARG A 646 -9.69 3.56 -48.66
CA ARG A 646 -9.33 4.96 -48.92
C ARG A 646 -9.54 5.33 -50.38
N GLU A 647 -9.18 4.44 -51.31
CA GLU A 647 -9.40 4.65 -52.74
C GLU A 647 -10.89 4.77 -53.07
N ILE A 648 -11.73 3.90 -52.50
CA ILE A 648 -13.19 3.95 -52.61
C ILE A 648 -13.72 5.32 -52.14
N GLN A 649 -13.26 5.80 -50.97
CA GLN A 649 -13.65 7.09 -50.40
C GLN A 649 -13.23 8.27 -51.28
N VAL A 650 -11.99 8.26 -51.79
CA VAL A 650 -11.47 9.30 -52.69
C VAL A 650 -12.28 9.32 -54.00
N ASN A 651 -12.53 8.16 -54.62
CA ASN A 651 -13.32 8.05 -55.85
C ASN A 651 -14.77 8.55 -55.65
N MET A 652 -15.37 8.33 -54.48
CA MET A 652 -16.70 8.85 -54.15
C MET A 652 -16.70 10.37 -53.94
N SER A 653 -15.68 10.92 -53.26
CA SER A 653 -15.53 12.37 -53.09
C SER A 653 -15.34 13.12 -54.42
N GLN A 654 -14.80 12.44 -55.43
CA GLN A 654 -14.57 12.99 -56.77
C GLN A 654 -15.85 12.97 -57.65
N SER A 655 -16.85 12.14 -57.31
CA SER A 655 -18.11 11.98 -58.05
C SER A 655 -19.21 12.96 -57.61
N GLN A 656 -19.03 13.70 -56.50
CA GLN A 656 -20.04 14.64 -55.96
C GLN A 656 -20.24 15.92 -56.80
N GLY A 657 -19.52 16.06 -57.93
CA GLY A 657 -19.55 17.22 -58.81
C GLY A 657 -20.35 17.09 -60.12
N GLN A 658 -20.91 15.92 -60.46
CA GLN A 658 -21.64 15.76 -61.71
C GLN A 658 -22.84 14.82 -61.54
N GLY A 659 -24.05 15.37 -61.65
CA GLY A 659 -25.29 14.63 -61.43
C GLY A 659 -25.48 13.47 -62.39
N GLN A 660 -25.37 12.24 -61.89
CA GLN A 660 -25.97 11.04 -62.48
C GLN A 660 -26.03 9.88 -61.48
N GLY A 661 -27.20 9.22 -61.40
CA GLY A 661 -27.30 7.79 -61.07
C GLY A 661 -27.61 7.40 -59.61
N GLN A 662 -28.80 6.86 -59.43
CA GLN A 662 -29.36 6.15 -58.25
C GLN A 662 -28.48 4.99 -57.70
N GLN A 663 -27.38 4.66 -58.37
CA GLN A 663 -26.42 3.61 -58.00
C GLN A 663 -25.33 4.12 -57.03
N ASN A 664 -25.08 5.44 -56.96
CA ASN A 664 -24.05 6.03 -56.09
C ASN A 664 -24.49 6.17 -54.62
N GLN A 665 -25.81 6.19 -54.36
CA GLN A 665 -26.38 6.26 -53.01
C GLN A 665 -26.07 5.01 -52.17
N GLN A 666 -26.06 3.81 -52.80
CA GLN A 666 -25.72 2.58 -52.09
C GLN A 666 -24.25 2.55 -51.65
N ALA A 667 -23.34 3.13 -52.45
CA ALA A 667 -21.92 3.19 -52.13
C ALA A 667 -21.62 4.20 -51.01
N GLU A 668 -22.31 5.36 -51.02
CA GLU A 668 -22.20 6.40 -49.98
C GLU A 668 -22.72 5.89 -48.63
N GLU A 669 -23.91 5.25 -48.62
CA GLU A 669 -24.44 4.64 -47.40
C GLU A 669 -23.56 3.47 -46.89
N LEU A 670 -22.86 2.75 -47.77
CA LEU A 670 -21.94 1.67 -47.39
C LEU A 670 -20.68 2.19 -46.69
N ALA A 671 -20.13 3.30 -47.17
CA ALA A 671 -18.97 3.95 -46.55
C ALA A 671 -19.35 4.53 -45.17
N ASP A 672 -20.48 5.21 -45.07
CA ASP A 672 -20.98 5.76 -43.79
C ASP A 672 -21.18 4.66 -42.73
N LEU A 673 -21.71 3.50 -43.13
CA LEU A 673 -21.86 2.36 -42.21
C LEU A 673 -20.52 1.76 -41.79
N PHE A 674 -19.57 1.69 -42.71
CA PHE A 674 -18.23 1.17 -42.43
C PHE A 674 -17.47 2.07 -41.46
N GLU A 675 -17.53 3.38 -41.68
CA GLU A 675 -16.96 4.40 -40.80
C GLU A 675 -17.61 4.36 -39.41
N LEU A 676 -18.95 4.28 -39.35
CA LEU A 676 -19.68 4.14 -38.08
C LEU A 676 -19.25 2.90 -37.28
N GLU A 677 -18.98 1.77 -37.94
CA GLU A 677 -18.53 0.55 -37.27
C GLU A 677 -17.08 0.65 -36.81
N LEU A 678 -16.18 1.24 -37.61
CA LEU A 678 -14.81 1.53 -37.20
C LEU A 678 -14.78 2.44 -35.96
N ASP A 679 -15.63 3.47 -35.93
CA ASP A 679 -15.78 4.38 -34.80
C ASP A 679 -16.34 3.69 -33.55
N LYS A 680 -17.33 2.81 -33.72
CA LYS A 680 -17.85 1.97 -32.62
C LYS A 680 -16.74 1.09 -32.02
N MET A 681 -15.92 0.46 -32.87
CA MET A 681 -14.80 -0.38 -32.42
C MET A 681 -13.70 0.45 -31.72
N LYS A 682 -13.41 1.64 -32.23
CA LYS A 682 -12.48 2.59 -31.59
C LYS A 682 -12.94 2.97 -30.19
N ASN A 683 -14.21 3.35 -30.06
CA ASN A 683 -14.80 3.73 -28.76
C ASN A 683 -14.71 2.58 -27.74
N GLN A 684 -15.00 1.34 -28.15
CA GLN A 684 -14.88 0.16 -27.29
C GLN A 684 -13.42 -0.11 -26.84
N TYR A 685 -12.45 0.15 -27.70
CA TYR A 685 -11.02 -0.01 -27.36
C TYR A 685 -10.54 1.09 -26.42
N GLU A 686 -10.93 2.34 -26.68
CA GLU A 686 -10.61 3.48 -25.82
C GLU A 686 -11.24 3.36 -24.42
N THR A 687 -12.44 2.76 -24.31
CA THR A 687 -13.05 2.46 -23.01
C THR A 687 -12.26 1.43 -22.21
N LEU A 688 -11.78 0.35 -22.85
CA LEU A 688 -10.95 -0.66 -22.17
C LEU A 688 -9.60 -0.08 -21.71
N LYS A 689 -9.00 0.80 -22.52
CA LYS A 689 -7.77 1.52 -22.16
C LYS A 689 -7.96 2.52 -21.01
N ARG A 690 -9.18 3.05 -20.82
CA ARG A 690 -9.52 3.90 -19.65
C ARG A 690 -9.70 3.08 -18.36
N GLU A 691 -10.16 1.84 -18.44
CA GLU A 691 -10.27 0.94 -17.28
C GLU A 691 -8.90 0.49 -16.75
N GLN A 692 -7.93 0.20 -17.63
CA GLN A 692 -6.54 -0.05 -17.21
C GLN A 692 -5.92 1.16 -16.48
N LYS A 693 -6.26 2.40 -16.88
CA LYS A 693 -5.83 3.61 -16.17
C LYS A 693 -6.45 3.75 -14.77
N GLN A 694 -7.59 3.12 -14.48
CA GLN A 694 -8.21 3.16 -13.15
C GLN A 694 -7.51 2.23 -12.14
N GLN A 695 -6.89 1.14 -12.59
CA GLN A 695 -6.03 0.32 -11.70
C GLN A 695 -4.81 1.10 -11.22
N GLY A 696 -4.21 1.92 -12.08
CA GLY A 696 -3.13 2.84 -11.68
C GLY A 696 -3.58 3.91 -10.66
N GLN A 697 -4.86 4.31 -10.66
CA GLN A 697 -5.39 5.25 -9.65
C GLN A 697 -5.64 4.59 -8.29
N GLN A 698 -5.97 3.30 -8.25
CA GLN A 698 -6.12 2.57 -6.98
C GLN A 698 -4.76 2.41 -6.28
N GLN A 699 -3.69 2.18 -7.03
CA GLN A 699 -2.32 2.17 -6.50
C GLN A 699 -1.89 3.56 -5.98
N ASP A 700 -2.32 4.66 -6.63
CA ASP A 700 -2.08 6.02 -6.11
C ASP A 700 -2.77 6.26 -4.76
N ASP A 701 -3.99 5.74 -4.58
CA ASP A 701 -4.72 5.95 -3.32
C ASP A 701 -4.16 5.06 -2.20
N GLU A 702 -3.62 3.90 -2.53
CA GLU A 702 -2.93 3.03 -1.58
C GLU A 702 -1.58 3.61 -1.14
N THR A 703 -0.81 4.18 -2.08
CA THR A 703 0.46 4.86 -1.78
C THR A 703 0.26 6.13 -0.96
N LYS A 704 -0.78 6.94 -1.27
CA LYS A 704 -1.18 8.10 -0.44
C LYS A 704 -1.55 7.70 0.99
N ARG A 705 -2.25 6.59 1.19
CA ARG A 705 -2.60 6.09 2.52
C ARG A 705 -1.36 5.64 3.31
N LYS A 706 -0.43 4.92 2.67
CA LYS A 706 0.85 4.51 3.28
C LYS A 706 1.70 5.71 3.69
N LEU A 707 1.71 6.78 2.88
CA LEU A 707 2.36 8.07 3.21
C LEU A 707 1.74 8.75 4.43
N GLU A 708 0.41 8.78 4.53
CA GLU A 708 -0.28 9.35 5.70
C GLU A 708 -0.04 8.55 6.99
N GLU A 709 -0.02 7.23 6.88
CA GLU A 709 0.22 6.35 8.02
C GLU A 709 1.66 6.50 8.54
N LEU A 710 2.63 6.58 7.64
CA LEU A 710 4.02 6.86 8.00
C LEU A 710 4.16 8.23 8.66
N ALA A 711 3.58 9.27 8.07
CA ALA A 711 3.60 10.62 8.62
C ALA A 711 3.03 10.69 10.04
N ARG A 712 1.93 9.98 10.30
CA ARG A 712 1.31 9.90 11.63
C ARG A 712 2.19 9.15 12.63
N ARG A 713 2.84 8.08 12.21
CA ARG A 713 3.77 7.32 13.06
C ARG A 713 4.99 8.17 13.42
N GLN A 714 5.54 8.88 12.44
CA GLN A 714 6.71 9.75 12.61
C GLN A 714 6.43 10.95 13.53
N GLN A 715 5.27 11.60 13.42
CA GLN A 715 4.88 12.68 14.35
C GLN A 715 4.77 12.20 15.80
N LYS A 716 4.20 11.02 16.03
CA LYS A 716 4.10 10.43 17.39
C LYS A 716 5.47 10.11 17.98
N GLU A 717 6.40 9.62 17.16
CA GLU A 717 7.75 9.27 17.60
C GLU A 717 8.59 10.51 17.93
N LEU A 718 8.49 11.57 17.11
CA LEU A 718 9.15 12.84 17.36
C LEU A 718 8.65 13.53 18.64
N GLU A 719 7.35 13.46 18.93
CA GLU A 719 6.81 13.99 20.18
C GLU A 719 7.36 13.23 21.40
N GLN A 720 7.54 11.92 21.28
CA GLN A 720 8.21 11.11 22.31
C GLN A 720 9.70 11.40 22.44
N GLN A 721 10.39 11.69 21.33
CA GLN A 721 11.82 12.00 21.33
C GLN A 721 12.09 13.40 21.89
N GLN A 722 11.24 14.40 21.60
CA GLN A 722 11.31 15.73 22.23
C GLN A 722 11.03 15.67 23.73
N ARG A 723 10.06 14.85 24.18
CA ARG A 723 9.83 14.61 25.61
C ARG A 723 11.03 13.95 26.28
N ARG A 724 11.67 12.98 25.62
CA ARG A 724 12.91 12.34 26.11
C ARG A 724 14.11 13.29 26.11
N ALA A 725 14.27 14.16 25.11
CA ALA A 725 15.34 15.16 25.07
C ALA A 725 15.17 16.24 26.16
N GLN A 726 13.92 16.61 26.49
CA GLN A 726 13.64 17.51 27.61
C GLN A 726 13.87 16.84 28.98
N GLN A 727 13.60 15.53 29.10
CA GLN A 727 13.88 14.75 30.32
C GLN A 727 15.37 14.39 30.48
N ALA A 728 16.10 14.14 29.38
CA ALA A 728 17.53 13.82 29.37
C ALA A 728 18.44 15.00 29.74
N ARG A 729 17.90 16.23 29.78
CA ARG A 729 18.65 17.39 30.31
C ARG A 729 18.88 17.31 31.83
N ASN A 730 18.14 16.45 32.54
CA ASN A 730 18.24 16.29 34.00
C ASN A 730 18.88 14.98 34.47
N GLN A 731 19.15 14.00 33.61
CA GLN A 731 19.85 12.77 34.00
C GLN A 731 20.86 12.36 32.94
N GLN A 732 22.13 12.47 33.31
CA GLN A 732 23.29 12.11 32.52
C GLN A 732 23.43 10.58 32.51
N GLY A 733 22.93 9.92 31.47
CA GLY A 733 23.17 8.50 31.23
C GLY A 733 22.09 7.81 30.39
N GLY A 734 22.47 7.31 29.20
CA GLY A 734 21.66 6.34 28.44
C GLY A 734 21.32 6.75 27.01
N GLY A 735 22.29 6.69 26.09
CA GLY A 735 22.07 6.84 24.65
C GLY A 735 22.51 5.58 23.90
N GLY A 736 21.58 4.66 23.65
CA GLY A 736 21.90 3.42 22.91
C GLY A 736 20.77 2.82 22.07
N GLY A 737 19.51 3.25 22.26
CA GLY A 737 18.36 2.62 21.59
C GLY A 737 17.87 3.29 20.30
N SER A 738 18.38 4.47 19.92
CA SER A 738 17.70 5.32 18.92
C SER A 738 18.21 5.20 17.48
N SER A 739 19.31 4.49 17.23
CA SER A 739 19.97 4.49 15.90
C SER A 739 19.27 3.59 14.87
N ARG A 740 18.75 2.41 15.28
CA ARG A 740 18.10 1.44 14.38
C ARG A 740 16.74 1.92 13.88
N GLN A 741 15.93 2.51 14.77
CA GLN A 741 14.65 3.14 14.39
C GLN A 741 14.85 4.35 13.46
N GLN A 742 15.92 5.12 13.65
CA GLN A 742 16.20 6.27 12.79
C GLN A 742 16.64 5.84 11.38
N GLN A 743 17.35 4.72 11.26
CA GLN A 743 17.70 4.09 9.98
C GLN A 743 16.46 3.63 9.20
N GLU A 744 15.52 2.95 9.85
CA GLU A 744 14.27 2.50 9.21
C GLU A 744 13.48 3.68 8.63
N LEU A 745 13.38 4.80 9.37
CA LEU A 745 12.71 6.01 8.90
C LEU A 745 13.40 6.65 7.68
N ILE A 746 14.74 6.64 7.64
CA ILE A 746 15.50 7.16 6.50
C ILE A 746 15.27 6.28 5.26
N GLU A 747 15.34 4.97 5.42
CA GLU A 747 15.11 4.04 4.31
C GLU A 747 13.68 4.12 3.78
N GLU A 748 12.70 4.23 4.67
CA GLU A 748 11.30 4.35 4.30
C GLU A 748 11.04 5.67 3.56
N THR A 749 11.60 6.78 4.04
CA THR A 749 11.51 8.09 3.35
C THR A 749 12.16 8.05 1.97
N LYS A 750 13.33 7.38 1.83
CA LYS A 750 13.99 7.17 0.52
C LYS A 750 13.15 6.32 -0.42
N LYS A 751 12.51 5.26 0.10
CA LYS A 751 11.64 4.39 -0.68
C LYS A 751 10.44 5.17 -1.23
N GLN A 752 9.81 5.99 -0.40
CA GLN A 752 8.69 6.84 -0.79
C GLN A 752 9.08 7.93 -1.80
N ALA A 753 10.25 8.56 -1.62
CA ALA A 753 10.74 9.54 -2.58
C ALA A 753 10.95 8.91 -3.97
N ARG A 754 11.53 7.70 -4.04
CA ARG A 754 11.72 6.96 -5.30
C ARG A 754 10.41 6.53 -5.94
N GLU A 755 9.44 6.11 -5.13
CA GLU A 755 8.12 5.72 -5.62
C GLU A 755 7.38 6.92 -6.23
N LEU A 756 7.39 8.06 -5.54
CA LEU A 756 6.83 9.32 -6.06
C LEU A 756 7.57 9.83 -7.30
N GLU A 757 8.89 9.66 -7.37
CA GLU A 757 9.70 10.01 -8.54
C GLU A 757 9.40 9.09 -9.74
N ARG A 758 9.18 7.80 -9.51
CA ARG A 758 8.76 6.87 -10.55
C ARG A 758 7.38 7.26 -11.10
N LEU A 759 6.43 7.54 -10.19
CA LEU A 759 5.08 7.97 -10.54
C LEU A 759 5.06 9.34 -11.25
N SER A 760 5.91 10.28 -10.83
CA SER A 760 6.03 11.59 -11.49
C SER A 760 6.62 11.46 -12.90
N ARG A 761 7.60 10.58 -13.12
CA ARG A 761 8.18 10.31 -14.45
C ARG A 761 7.18 9.61 -15.38
N GLU A 762 6.44 8.64 -14.85
CA GLU A 762 5.41 7.90 -15.61
C GLU A 762 4.24 8.80 -16.04
N ARG A 763 3.85 9.76 -15.18
CA ARG A 763 2.70 10.66 -15.42
C ARG A 763 3.05 12.06 -15.89
N ARG A 764 4.33 12.44 -15.87
CA ARG A 764 4.85 13.80 -16.14
C ARG A 764 4.15 14.88 -15.31
N ASP A 765 4.05 14.67 -13.99
CA ASP A 765 3.45 15.64 -13.07
C ASP A 765 4.54 16.50 -12.36
N PRO A 766 4.64 17.80 -12.67
CA PRO A 766 5.63 18.70 -12.07
C PRO A 766 5.39 18.98 -10.58
N GLN A 767 4.19 18.70 -10.05
CA GLN A 767 3.90 18.88 -8.62
C GLN A 767 4.33 17.66 -7.80
N MET A 768 4.10 16.43 -8.31
CA MET A 768 4.63 15.22 -7.65
C MET A 768 6.15 15.16 -7.69
N GLN A 769 6.78 15.63 -8.77
CA GLN A 769 8.25 15.72 -8.83
C GLN A 769 8.79 16.59 -7.69
N ARG A 770 8.17 17.76 -7.46
CA ARG A 770 8.56 18.67 -6.37
C ARG A 770 8.36 18.04 -4.98
N GLN A 771 7.32 17.22 -4.82
CA GLN A 771 7.08 16.49 -3.57
C GLN A 771 8.13 15.39 -3.34
N ALA A 772 8.50 14.66 -4.39
CA ALA A 772 9.58 13.66 -4.33
C ALA A 772 10.93 14.31 -3.98
N ASP A 773 11.22 15.47 -4.57
CA ASP A 773 12.45 16.22 -4.29
C ASP A 773 12.53 16.69 -2.83
N GLU A 774 11.42 17.13 -2.23
CA GLU A 774 11.39 17.52 -0.81
C GLU A 774 11.55 16.32 0.13
N LEU A 775 10.98 15.16 -0.19
CA LEU A 775 11.18 13.93 0.59
C LEU A 775 12.62 13.42 0.49
N LYS A 776 13.25 13.56 -0.68
CA LYS A 776 14.66 13.22 -0.86
C LYS A 776 15.57 14.11 -0.01
N LYS A 777 15.33 15.43 0.00
CA LYS A 777 16.04 16.37 0.89
C LYS A 777 15.84 16.01 2.36
N ALA A 778 14.64 15.62 2.76
CA ALA A 778 14.38 15.19 4.13
C ALA A 778 15.21 13.96 4.52
N ALA A 779 15.27 12.95 3.66
CA ALA A 779 16.07 11.76 3.91
C ALA A 779 17.57 12.06 4.00
N GLU A 780 18.07 12.97 3.15
CA GLU A 780 19.47 13.42 3.18
C GLU A 780 19.79 14.17 4.48
N GLU A 781 18.92 15.07 4.94
CA GLU A 781 19.11 15.79 6.21
C GLU A 781 18.96 14.86 7.44
N MET A 782 18.08 13.85 7.41
CA MET A 782 18.00 12.83 8.46
C MET A 782 19.27 11.96 8.52
N GLN A 783 19.84 11.61 7.36
CA GLN A 783 21.11 10.88 7.29
C GLN A 783 22.28 11.71 7.83
N LYS A 784 22.32 13.02 7.52
CA LYS A 784 23.30 13.95 8.12
C LYS A 784 23.12 14.07 9.63
N ALA A 785 21.87 14.13 10.11
CA ALA A 785 21.57 14.19 11.53
C ALA A 785 22.05 12.94 12.28
N GLN A 786 21.93 11.77 11.67
CA GLN A 786 22.43 10.50 12.21
C GLN A 786 23.96 10.44 12.17
N ALA A 787 24.60 10.86 11.08
CA ALA A 787 26.06 10.92 10.99
C ALA A 787 26.66 11.88 12.03
N ALA A 788 26.02 13.05 12.23
CA ALA A 788 26.41 14.00 13.27
C ALA A 788 26.16 13.47 14.69
N ALA A 789 25.08 12.70 14.91
CA ALA A 789 24.81 12.04 16.20
C ALA A 789 25.86 10.97 16.52
N ASN A 790 26.25 10.16 15.53
CA ASN A 790 27.30 9.14 15.67
C ASN A 790 28.68 9.76 15.96
N ASN A 791 28.94 10.97 15.44
CA ASN A 791 30.16 11.74 15.70
C ASN A 791 30.10 12.59 16.98
N ASN A 792 29.13 12.35 17.89
CA ASN A 792 28.90 13.12 19.12
C ASN A 792 28.63 14.63 18.93
N ASN A 793 28.32 15.07 17.70
CA ASN A 793 28.06 16.46 17.38
C ASN A 793 26.57 16.79 17.57
N SER A 794 26.15 16.86 18.83
CA SER A 794 24.74 17.02 19.23
C SER A 794 24.07 18.29 18.68
N GLN A 795 24.83 19.37 18.49
CA GLN A 795 24.33 20.64 17.97
C GLN A 795 24.06 20.59 16.46
N GLU A 796 24.94 19.93 15.70
CA GLU A 796 24.77 19.73 14.27
C GLU A 796 23.65 18.73 13.96
N SER A 797 23.58 17.63 14.73
CA SER A 797 22.50 16.64 14.64
C SER A 797 21.12 17.26 14.86
N SER A 798 20.99 18.13 15.86
CA SER A 798 19.74 18.84 16.15
C SER A 798 19.34 19.78 15.00
N SER A 799 20.31 20.46 14.37
CA SER A 799 20.05 21.39 13.26
C SER A 799 19.64 20.68 11.96
N ALA A 800 20.29 19.55 11.64
CA ALA A 800 19.95 18.74 10.48
C ALA A 800 18.58 18.07 10.66
N MET A 801 18.25 17.63 11.87
CA MET A 801 16.93 17.09 12.19
C MET A 801 15.81 18.14 12.03
N GLN A 802 16.08 19.40 12.40
CA GLN A 802 15.13 20.50 12.18
C GLN A 802 14.90 20.80 10.70
N ARG A 803 15.96 20.77 9.87
CA ARG A 803 15.83 20.94 8.41
C ARG A 803 15.10 19.79 7.76
N ALA A 804 15.38 18.56 8.18
CA ALA A 804 14.63 17.37 7.73
C ALA A 804 13.13 17.50 8.02
N MET A 805 12.79 17.96 9.22
CA MET A 805 11.41 18.24 9.65
C MET A 805 10.74 19.30 8.78
N GLU A 806 11.44 20.39 8.46
CA GLU A 806 10.89 21.44 7.61
C GLU A 806 10.59 20.93 6.19
N SER A 807 11.49 20.15 5.61
CA SER A 807 11.26 19.52 4.29
C SER A 807 10.10 18.51 4.30
N LEU A 808 9.96 17.70 5.36
CA LEU A 808 8.82 16.79 5.52
C LEU A 808 7.51 17.56 5.67
N GLN A 809 7.51 18.64 6.44
CA GLN A 809 6.33 19.45 6.67
C GLN A 809 5.90 20.20 5.39
N ARG A 810 6.84 20.65 4.56
CA ARG A 810 6.56 21.23 3.24
C ARG A 810 5.94 20.18 2.30
N ALA A 811 6.50 18.97 2.26
CA ALA A 811 5.93 17.87 1.49
C ALA A 811 4.49 17.55 1.94
N GLN A 812 4.22 17.56 3.25
CA GLN A 812 2.88 17.35 3.82
C GLN A 812 1.90 18.50 3.50
N GLN A 813 2.35 19.75 3.52
CA GLN A 813 1.50 20.90 3.16
C GLN A 813 1.08 20.84 1.69
N MET A 814 1.99 20.48 0.79
CA MET A 814 1.66 20.27 -0.62
C MET A 814 0.61 19.17 -0.79
N GLN A 815 0.70 18.09 0.00
CA GLN A 815 -0.29 17.01 -0.01
C GLN A 815 -1.66 17.43 0.56
N GLN A 816 -1.70 18.15 1.68
CA GLN A 816 -2.97 18.66 2.25
C GLN A 816 -3.63 19.69 1.34
N GLN A 817 -2.85 20.51 0.64
CA GLN A 817 -3.36 21.47 -0.33
C GLN A 817 -4.02 20.77 -1.52
N ASN A 818 -3.47 19.64 -1.97
CA ASN A 818 -4.08 18.79 -2.99
C ASN A 818 -5.35 18.07 -2.51
N GLN A 819 -5.43 17.65 -1.24
CA GLN A 819 -6.60 16.96 -0.68
C GLN A 819 -7.78 17.89 -0.33
N ARG A 820 -7.48 19.09 0.20
CA ARG A 820 -8.52 20.07 0.56
C ARG A 820 -9.28 20.62 -0.66
N GLY A 821 -8.75 20.40 -1.86
CA GLY A 821 -9.44 20.70 -3.11
C GLY A 821 -10.66 19.82 -3.43
N GLN A 822 -10.97 18.74 -2.67
CA GLN A 822 -11.96 17.76 -3.12
C GLN A 822 -13.17 17.41 -2.21
N SER A 823 -13.14 17.54 -0.87
CA SER A 823 -14.22 16.88 -0.08
C SER A 823 -14.92 17.68 1.04
N GLY A 824 -14.45 18.85 1.46
CA GLY A 824 -15.03 19.55 2.63
C GLY A 824 -16.17 20.53 2.33
N ASN A 825 -16.04 21.33 1.28
CA ASN A 825 -17.00 22.39 0.93
C ASN A 825 -17.81 22.09 -0.35
N SER A 826 -17.51 20.99 -1.03
CA SER A 826 -18.01 20.68 -2.37
C SER A 826 -19.54 20.58 -2.44
N VAL A 827 -20.20 20.01 -1.42
CA VAL A 827 -21.68 19.86 -1.42
C VAL A 827 -22.38 21.20 -1.17
N SER A 828 -21.84 22.04 -0.28
CA SER A 828 -22.38 23.38 -0.02
C SER A 828 -22.17 24.31 -1.23
N ASP A 829 -21.04 24.20 -1.93
CA ASP A 829 -20.76 24.98 -3.14
C ASP A 829 -21.67 24.56 -4.31
N LEU A 830 -21.90 23.26 -4.48
CA LEU A 830 -22.86 22.72 -5.45
C LEU A 830 -24.27 23.21 -5.17
N LYS A 831 -24.69 23.21 -3.89
CA LYS A 831 -25.99 23.76 -3.48
C LYS A 831 -26.12 25.23 -3.84
N ASN A 832 -25.11 26.05 -3.55
CA ASN A 832 -25.13 27.48 -3.84
C ASN A 832 -25.20 27.77 -5.34
N ARG A 833 -24.43 27.03 -6.16
CA ARG A 833 -24.47 27.16 -7.62
C ARG A 833 -25.78 26.67 -8.23
N ALA A 834 -26.34 25.58 -7.71
CA ALA A 834 -27.66 25.09 -8.10
C ALA A 834 -28.77 26.09 -7.77
N ALA A 835 -28.71 26.74 -6.59
CA ALA A 835 -29.64 27.80 -6.22
C ALA A 835 -29.50 29.02 -7.16
N GLY A 836 -28.26 29.39 -7.51
CA GLY A 836 -27.99 30.43 -8.51
C GLY A 836 -28.57 30.10 -9.89
N ALA A 837 -28.41 28.86 -10.36
CA ALA A 837 -28.98 28.39 -11.63
C ALA A 837 -30.52 28.41 -11.62
N ALA A 838 -31.16 27.97 -10.53
CA ALA A 838 -32.61 28.03 -10.36
C ALA A 838 -33.14 29.48 -10.33
N GLN A 839 -32.38 30.42 -9.75
CA GLN A 839 -32.72 31.83 -9.75
C GLN A 839 -32.57 32.46 -11.14
N LYS A 840 -31.49 32.15 -11.87
CA LYS A 840 -31.30 32.59 -13.27
C LYS A 840 -32.44 32.09 -14.16
N GLN A 841 -32.90 30.86 -13.97
CA GLN A 841 -34.04 30.31 -14.69
C GLN A 841 -35.35 31.07 -14.41
N GLN A 842 -35.57 31.50 -13.17
CA GLN A 842 -36.73 32.31 -12.80
C GLN A 842 -36.71 33.69 -13.47
N ASP A 843 -35.52 34.29 -13.61
CA ASP A 843 -35.36 35.55 -14.31
C ASP A 843 -35.53 35.39 -15.83
N ILE A 844 -35.07 34.27 -16.40
CA ILE A 844 -35.32 33.90 -17.81
C ILE A 844 -36.83 33.75 -18.07
N GLN A 845 -37.58 33.14 -17.16
CA GLN A 845 -39.04 33.05 -17.26
C GLN A 845 -39.72 34.42 -17.28
N LYS A 846 -39.33 35.34 -16.38
CA LYS A 846 -39.87 36.71 -16.35
C LYS A 846 -39.55 37.46 -17.64
N GLN A 847 -38.32 37.36 -18.13
CA GLN A 847 -37.90 38.00 -19.37
C GLN A 847 -38.60 37.41 -20.60
N LEU A 848 -38.92 36.11 -20.59
CA LEU A 848 -39.72 35.48 -21.63
C LEU A 848 -41.18 35.94 -21.59
N ASP A 849 -41.79 36.05 -20.40
CA ASP A 849 -43.15 36.57 -20.23
C ASP A 849 -43.26 38.05 -20.66
N ASP A 850 -42.23 38.85 -20.37
CA ASP A 850 -42.13 40.24 -20.84
C ASP A 850 -41.95 40.32 -22.37
N LEU A 851 -41.17 39.41 -22.96
CA LEU A 851 -40.97 39.30 -24.40
C LEU A 851 -42.29 38.93 -25.13
N ILE A 852 -43.09 38.04 -24.54
CA ILE A 852 -44.41 37.67 -25.05
C ILE A 852 -45.37 38.87 -24.99
N ARG A 853 -45.36 39.63 -23.89
CA ARG A 853 -46.22 40.83 -23.73
C ARG A 853 -45.85 41.97 -24.68
N LYS A 854 -44.57 42.10 -25.02
CA LYS A 854 -44.02 43.18 -25.87
C LYS A 854 -43.66 42.71 -27.28
N GLN A 855 -44.30 41.67 -27.78
CA GLN A 855 -43.95 41.00 -29.05
C GLN A 855 -43.93 41.95 -30.28
N ASN A 856 -44.62 43.09 -30.22
CA ASN A 856 -44.72 44.06 -31.31
C ASN A 856 -43.78 45.29 -31.17
N ASP A 857 -42.91 45.32 -30.14
CA ASP A 857 -41.98 46.44 -29.88
C ASP A 857 -40.59 46.17 -30.49
N PRO A 858 -39.94 47.12 -31.19
CA PRO A 858 -38.60 46.94 -31.75
C PRO A 858 -37.51 46.61 -30.69
N SER A 859 -37.72 46.98 -29.42
CA SER A 859 -36.82 46.60 -28.30
C SER A 859 -36.89 45.10 -27.91
N SER A 860 -37.85 44.35 -28.46
CA SER A 860 -38.01 42.91 -28.25
C SER A 860 -36.87 42.09 -28.86
N GLN A 861 -36.27 42.53 -29.96
CA GLN A 861 -35.18 41.79 -30.63
C GLN A 861 -33.89 41.75 -29.79
N GLU A 862 -33.52 42.87 -29.15
CA GLU A 862 -32.35 42.93 -28.25
C GLU A 862 -32.58 42.10 -26.98
N THR A 863 -33.79 42.18 -26.42
CA THR A 863 -34.21 41.37 -25.26
C THR A 863 -34.17 39.88 -25.58
N LYS A 864 -34.60 39.50 -26.80
CA LYS A 864 -34.54 38.12 -27.31
C LYS A 864 -33.10 37.61 -27.42
N GLN A 865 -32.16 38.40 -27.97
CA GLN A 865 -30.75 37.99 -28.07
C GLN A 865 -30.11 37.78 -26.70
N ARG A 866 -30.30 38.72 -25.77
CA ARG A 866 -29.81 38.59 -24.38
C ARG A 866 -30.42 37.40 -23.65
N LEU A 867 -31.70 37.11 -23.90
CA LEU A 867 -32.37 35.94 -23.34
C LEU A 867 -31.74 34.64 -23.86
N MET A 868 -31.40 34.57 -25.15
CA MET A 868 -30.78 33.39 -25.75
C MET A 868 -29.36 33.14 -25.24
N GLU A 869 -28.58 34.20 -25.01
CA GLU A 869 -27.24 34.12 -24.41
C GLU A 869 -27.31 33.56 -22.99
N LYS A 870 -28.17 34.14 -22.13
CA LYS A 870 -28.38 33.67 -20.75
C LYS A 870 -28.81 32.20 -20.69
N LYS A 871 -29.62 31.73 -21.65
CA LYS A 871 -30.03 30.31 -21.72
C LYS A 871 -28.89 29.38 -22.12
N ASN A 872 -28.01 29.81 -23.02
CA ASN A 872 -26.82 29.03 -23.36
C ASN A 872 -25.84 28.94 -22.17
N GLU A 873 -25.65 30.03 -21.43
CA GLU A 873 -24.86 30.02 -20.19
C GLU A 873 -25.46 29.08 -19.16
N LEU A 874 -26.77 29.15 -18.93
CA LEU A 874 -27.47 28.27 -18.01
C LEU A 874 -27.36 26.79 -18.41
N ALA A 875 -27.49 26.47 -19.70
CA ALA A 875 -27.34 25.09 -20.19
C ALA A 875 -25.94 24.53 -19.91
N ASN A 876 -24.91 25.36 -20.04
CA ASN A 876 -23.52 24.97 -19.74
C ASN A 876 -23.30 24.83 -18.23
N GLU A 877 -23.86 25.72 -17.42
CA GLU A 877 -23.81 25.66 -15.96
C GLU A 877 -24.48 24.39 -15.42
N VAL A 878 -25.66 24.03 -15.93
CA VAL A 878 -26.38 22.80 -15.55
C VAL A 878 -25.62 21.53 -15.94
N ASN A 879 -25.00 21.49 -17.12
CA ASN A 879 -24.13 20.37 -17.53
C ASN A 879 -22.87 20.24 -16.64
N ASN A 880 -22.32 21.36 -16.17
CA ASN A 880 -21.19 21.35 -15.24
C ASN A 880 -21.63 20.85 -13.86
N LEU A 881 -22.77 21.33 -13.36
CA LEU A 881 -23.36 20.87 -12.11
C LEU A 881 -23.63 19.36 -12.12
N GLU A 882 -24.17 18.81 -13.21
CA GLU A 882 -24.38 17.36 -13.36
C GLU A 882 -23.06 16.57 -13.18
N ARG A 883 -21.99 16.98 -13.88
CA ARG A 883 -20.69 16.30 -13.82
C ARG A 883 -20.03 16.40 -12.46
N GLU A 884 -20.07 17.57 -11.83
CA GLU A 884 -19.47 17.80 -10.52
C GLU A 884 -20.23 17.07 -9.40
N MET A 885 -21.56 16.95 -9.50
CA MET A 885 -22.36 16.13 -8.58
C MET A 885 -21.98 14.64 -8.67
N ASP A 886 -21.85 14.10 -9.88
CA ASP A 886 -21.42 12.71 -10.10
C ASP A 886 -20.00 12.44 -9.56
N GLN A 887 -19.07 13.39 -9.74
CA GLN A 887 -17.70 13.29 -9.24
C GLN A 887 -17.66 13.36 -7.70
N THR A 888 -18.37 14.33 -7.11
CA THR A 888 -18.43 14.50 -5.66
C THR A 888 -19.07 13.27 -4.99
N ALA A 889 -20.11 12.70 -5.58
CA ALA A 889 -20.76 11.49 -5.07
C ALA A 889 -19.93 10.20 -5.20
N ARG A 890 -18.89 10.19 -6.05
CA ARG A 890 -17.93 9.07 -6.15
C ARG A 890 -16.81 9.20 -5.12
N GLY A 891 -16.44 10.43 -4.74
CA GLY A 891 -15.40 10.72 -3.74
C GLY A 891 -15.86 10.60 -2.27
N MET A 892 -17.14 10.38 -2.00
CA MET A 892 -17.67 10.25 -0.64
C MET A 892 -17.41 8.85 -0.07
N SER A 893 -16.87 8.78 1.15
CA SER A 893 -16.58 7.53 1.87
C SER A 893 -17.83 6.86 2.47
N GLY A 894 -17.69 5.62 2.95
CA GLY A 894 -18.79 4.79 3.47
C GLY A 894 -19.66 5.46 4.54
N ASP A 895 -19.10 6.36 5.35
CA ASP A 895 -19.85 7.07 6.39
C ASP A 895 -20.79 8.16 5.83
N GLN A 896 -20.60 8.57 4.56
CA GLN A 896 -21.38 9.61 3.87
C GLN A 896 -22.31 9.04 2.79
N GLN A 897 -22.60 7.73 2.83
CA GLN A 897 -23.35 7.03 1.79
C GLN A 897 -24.71 7.68 1.45
N LYS A 898 -25.45 8.17 2.46
CA LYS A 898 -26.74 8.85 2.23
C LYS A 898 -26.60 10.17 1.44
N ALA A 899 -25.54 10.92 1.69
CA ALA A 899 -25.28 12.16 0.95
C ALA A 899 -24.85 11.84 -0.49
N ALA A 900 -24.04 10.79 -0.69
CA ALA A 900 -23.64 10.33 -2.02
C ALA A 900 -24.83 9.84 -2.85
N GLU A 901 -25.78 9.13 -2.25
CA GLU A 901 -27.01 8.68 -2.89
C GLU A 901 -27.89 9.87 -3.33
N GLN A 902 -28.00 10.90 -2.49
CA GLN A 902 -28.76 12.12 -2.81
C GLN A 902 -28.10 12.93 -3.93
N LEU A 903 -26.76 13.03 -3.96
CA LEU A 903 -26.02 13.65 -5.07
C LEU A 903 -26.18 12.90 -6.39
N ARG A 904 -26.10 11.55 -6.37
CA ARG A 904 -26.34 10.72 -7.57
C ARG A 904 -27.77 10.85 -8.07
N SER A 905 -28.73 10.97 -7.15
CA SER A 905 -30.14 11.18 -7.48
C SER A 905 -30.35 12.56 -8.12
N ALA A 906 -29.69 13.61 -7.64
CA ALA A 906 -29.74 14.93 -8.25
C ALA A 906 -29.14 14.94 -9.67
N ALA A 907 -27.96 14.33 -9.84
CA ALA A 907 -27.33 14.20 -11.16
C ALA A 907 -28.16 13.33 -12.12
N SER A 908 -28.73 12.21 -11.64
CA SER A 908 -29.57 11.35 -12.47
C SER A 908 -30.88 12.04 -12.88
N ASN A 909 -31.48 12.85 -12.00
CA ASN A 909 -32.67 13.64 -12.35
C ASN A 909 -32.39 14.68 -13.44
N LEU A 910 -31.25 15.38 -13.41
CA LEU A 910 -30.86 16.29 -14.50
C LEU A 910 -30.66 15.55 -15.83
N ARG A 911 -29.98 14.40 -15.76
CA ARG A 911 -29.64 13.57 -16.92
C ARG A 911 -30.88 12.94 -17.55
N ASN A 912 -31.73 12.31 -16.74
CA ASN A 912 -32.95 11.62 -17.18
C ASN A 912 -33.96 12.60 -17.76
N ASN A 913 -34.11 13.78 -17.15
CA ASN A 913 -34.95 14.83 -17.69
C ASN A 913 -34.27 15.62 -18.81
N GLN A 914 -32.99 15.33 -19.11
CA GLN A 914 -32.18 15.98 -20.13
C GLN A 914 -32.25 17.51 -20.02
N VAL A 915 -32.16 18.05 -18.80
CA VAL A 915 -32.48 19.46 -18.51
C VAL A 915 -31.65 20.43 -19.36
N ALA A 916 -30.35 20.17 -19.54
CA ALA A 916 -29.51 21.00 -20.39
C ALA A 916 -29.92 20.96 -21.88
N ASN A 917 -30.32 19.79 -22.39
CA ASN A 917 -30.82 19.67 -23.77
C ASN A 917 -32.19 20.33 -23.92
N ARG A 918 -33.05 20.28 -22.90
CA ARG A 918 -34.33 21.01 -22.88
C ARG A 918 -34.10 22.52 -22.89
N ILE A 919 -33.13 23.05 -22.13
CA ILE A 919 -32.77 24.47 -22.17
C ILE A 919 -32.33 24.87 -23.58
N ARG A 920 -31.46 24.08 -24.23
CA ARG A 920 -31.00 24.33 -25.61
C ARG A 920 -32.13 24.26 -26.64
N ARG A 921 -33.00 23.24 -26.55
CA ARG A 921 -34.18 23.10 -27.43
C ARG A 921 -35.15 24.27 -27.25
N ASN A 922 -35.39 24.68 -26.01
CA ASN A 922 -36.23 25.82 -25.71
C ASN A 922 -35.60 27.13 -26.21
N ASN A 923 -34.27 27.22 -26.20
CA ASN A 923 -33.55 28.33 -26.83
C ASN A 923 -33.80 28.41 -28.34
N GLN A 924 -33.84 27.26 -29.03
CA GLN A 924 -34.21 27.18 -30.45
C GLN A 924 -35.67 27.60 -30.70
N ASN A 925 -36.60 27.25 -29.80
CA ASN A 925 -37.99 27.69 -29.90
C ASN A 925 -38.12 29.22 -29.80
N ILE A 926 -37.37 29.84 -28.88
CA ILE A 926 -37.29 31.30 -28.77
C ILE A 926 -36.69 31.88 -30.06
N ALA A 927 -35.58 31.33 -30.57
CA ALA A 927 -34.96 31.75 -31.82
C ALA A 927 -35.97 31.70 -33.00
N GLY A 928 -36.70 30.60 -33.12
CA GLY A 928 -37.77 30.37 -34.11
C GLY A 928 -39.09 31.13 -33.87
N ASN A 929 -39.13 32.05 -32.90
CA ASN A 929 -40.29 32.86 -32.54
C ASN A 929 -41.51 32.08 -32.02
N GLN A 930 -41.30 30.85 -31.56
CA GLN A 930 -42.31 29.98 -30.95
C GLN A 930 -42.35 30.21 -29.43
N LEU A 931 -42.91 31.34 -29.00
CA LEU A 931 -42.82 31.79 -27.61
C LEU A 931 -43.74 31.02 -26.64
N GLU A 932 -44.90 30.53 -27.09
CA GLU A 932 -45.83 29.78 -26.21
C GLU A 932 -45.28 28.38 -25.83
N PRO A 933 -44.75 27.57 -26.78
CA PRO A 933 -44.06 26.32 -26.45
C PRO A 933 -42.78 26.55 -25.63
N ALA A 934 -42.09 27.67 -25.85
CA ALA A 934 -40.96 28.07 -25.04
C ALA A 934 -41.37 28.30 -23.59
N ARG A 935 -42.47 29.04 -23.35
CA ARG A 935 -42.99 29.33 -22.00
C ARG A 935 -43.32 28.07 -21.21
N GLU A 936 -43.96 27.09 -21.85
CA GLU A 936 -44.28 25.81 -21.22
C GLU A 936 -43.02 25.02 -20.85
N GLY A 937 -42.06 24.94 -21.78
CA GLY A 937 -40.79 24.26 -21.51
C GLY A 937 -39.99 24.92 -20.38
N GLU A 938 -40.09 26.24 -20.18
CA GLU A 938 -39.40 26.92 -19.09
C GLU A 938 -39.93 26.54 -17.72
N ARG A 939 -41.24 26.25 -17.58
CA ARG A 939 -41.84 25.80 -16.31
C ARG A 939 -41.28 24.45 -15.89
N VAL A 940 -41.14 23.54 -16.85
CA VAL A 940 -40.58 22.20 -16.62
C VAL A 940 -39.10 22.28 -16.25
N ILE A 941 -38.33 23.17 -16.89
CA ILE A 941 -36.92 23.40 -16.53
C ILE A 941 -36.80 23.94 -15.11
N GLN A 942 -37.62 24.92 -14.73
CA GLN A 942 -37.62 25.48 -13.37
C GLN A 942 -37.95 24.42 -12.31
N GLN A 943 -38.94 23.57 -12.57
CA GLN A 943 -39.31 22.50 -11.65
C GLN A 943 -38.14 21.54 -11.42
N ASN A 944 -37.48 21.09 -12.48
CA ASN A 944 -36.32 20.20 -12.39
C ASN A 944 -35.13 20.85 -11.63
N LEU A 945 -34.88 22.15 -11.84
CA LEU A 945 -33.83 22.86 -11.12
C LEU A 945 -34.17 23.05 -9.63
N ASN A 946 -35.44 23.29 -9.28
CA ASN A 946 -35.88 23.37 -7.90
C ASN A 946 -35.76 22.00 -7.19
N ASP A 947 -36.12 20.91 -7.88
CA ASP A 947 -35.99 19.55 -7.35
C ASP A 947 -34.51 19.19 -7.09
N MET A 948 -33.61 19.60 -7.99
CA MET A 948 -32.16 19.49 -7.78
C MET A 948 -31.70 20.27 -6.53
N VAL A 949 -32.13 21.53 -6.35
CA VAL A 949 -31.78 22.34 -5.17
C VAL A 949 -32.23 21.66 -3.87
N ASN A 950 -33.44 21.10 -3.86
CA ASN A 950 -33.98 20.37 -2.71
C ASN A 950 -33.15 19.10 -2.40
N GLN A 951 -32.75 18.35 -3.42
CA GLN A 951 -31.92 17.15 -3.26
C GLN A 951 -30.50 17.48 -2.78
N LEU A 952 -29.91 18.57 -3.28
CA LEU A 952 -28.62 19.08 -2.82
C LEU A 952 -28.69 19.60 -1.38
N GLN A 953 -29.80 20.21 -0.98
CA GLN A 953 -30.03 20.60 0.41
C GLN A 953 -30.15 19.39 1.34
N ALA A 954 -30.81 18.32 0.90
CA ALA A 954 -30.85 17.06 1.64
C ALA A 954 -29.46 16.42 1.74
N ALA A 955 -28.68 16.43 0.65
CA ALA A 955 -27.30 15.93 0.63
C ALA A 955 -26.39 16.68 1.62
N ASP A 956 -26.49 18.00 1.66
CA ASP A 956 -25.76 18.86 2.60
C ASP A 956 -26.13 18.55 4.07
N GLN A 957 -27.42 18.33 4.35
CA GLN A 957 -27.89 17.94 5.69
C GLN A 957 -27.40 16.55 6.10
N SER A 958 -27.49 15.57 5.19
CA SER A 958 -26.98 14.21 5.42
C SER A 958 -25.48 14.20 5.66
N ALA A 959 -24.72 14.98 4.88
CA ALA A 959 -23.27 15.11 5.05
C ALA A 959 -22.91 15.74 6.41
N LYS A 960 -23.63 16.79 6.84
CA LYS A 960 -23.47 17.42 8.15
C LYS A 960 -23.88 16.52 9.32
N GLN A 961 -24.86 15.63 9.10
CA GLN A 961 -25.33 14.69 10.12
C GLN A 961 -24.39 13.49 10.27
N SER A 962 -23.82 12.96 9.19
CA SER A 962 -22.74 11.98 9.24
C SER A 962 -21.50 12.54 9.96
N ALA A 963 -21.17 13.82 9.74
CA ALA A 963 -20.09 14.50 10.46
C ALA A 963 -20.37 14.67 11.97
N LYS A 964 -21.64 14.68 12.39
CA LYS A 964 -22.05 14.70 13.81
C LYS A 964 -21.99 13.32 14.47
N ASN A 965 -22.37 12.26 13.76
CA ASN A 965 -22.43 10.91 14.32
C ASN A 965 -21.04 10.26 14.51
N ASN A 966 -20.01 10.72 13.79
CA ASN A 966 -18.66 10.18 13.86
C ASN A 966 -17.78 10.77 14.99
N LYS A 967 -18.40 11.45 15.97
CA LYS A 967 -17.69 12.08 17.09
C LYS A 967 -17.62 11.14 18.30
N GLY A 968 -16.43 10.62 18.60
CA GLY A 968 -16.15 9.81 19.79
C GLY A 968 -16.39 10.56 21.12
N PRO A 969 -16.18 9.90 22.28
CA PRO A 969 -16.45 10.47 23.60
C PRO A 969 -15.57 11.69 23.87
N GLY A 970 -16.10 12.89 23.59
CA GLY A 970 -15.37 14.16 23.66
C GLY A 970 -15.72 15.16 22.57
N GLY A 971 -16.30 14.73 21.44
CA GLY A 971 -16.44 15.59 20.26
C GLY A 971 -17.37 16.81 20.41
N GLU A 972 -18.28 16.82 21.38
CA GLU A 972 -19.04 18.04 21.72
C GLU A 972 -18.21 19.08 22.49
N THR A 973 -17.24 18.61 23.28
CA THR A 973 -16.29 19.46 24.01
C THR A 973 -15.20 19.98 23.06
N GLU A 974 -14.83 19.18 22.06
CA GLU A 974 -13.95 19.58 20.94
C GLU A 974 -14.63 20.62 20.04
N GLU A 975 -15.91 20.46 19.70
CA GLU A 975 -16.63 21.47 18.92
C GLU A 975 -16.78 22.80 19.65
N ALA A 976 -17.05 22.76 20.95
CA ALA A 976 -17.11 23.97 21.78
C ALA A 976 -15.73 24.64 21.88
N LEU A 977 -14.65 23.85 21.98
CA LEU A 977 -13.26 24.34 21.98
C LEU A 977 -12.92 25.06 20.66
N ASP A 978 -13.25 24.44 19.52
CA ASP A 978 -12.96 24.99 18.20
C ASP A 978 -13.76 26.27 17.92
N LYS A 979 -15.04 26.32 18.31
CA LYS A 979 -15.85 27.55 18.20
C LYS A 979 -15.31 28.67 19.11
N THR A 980 -14.83 28.32 20.30
CA THR A 980 -14.21 29.29 21.22
C THR A 980 -12.92 29.87 20.63
N ARG A 981 -12.07 29.02 20.02
CA ARG A 981 -10.85 29.43 19.30
C ARG A 981 -11.15 30.37 18.15
N GLN A 982 -12.10 29.99 17.29
CA GLN A 982 -12.49 30.81 16.15
C GLN A 982 -13.02 32.18 16.59
N LEU A 983 -13.84 32.23 17.65
CA LEU A 983 -14.33 33.49 18.21
C LEU A 983 -13.18 34.35 18.75
N ALA A 984 -12.24 33.77 19.50
CA ALA A 984 -11.08 34.48 20.05
C ALA A 984 -10.14 35.01 18.95
N ASP A 985 -9.87 34.20 17.92
CA ASP A 985 -9.02 34.58 16.79
C ASP A 985 -9.66 35.68 15.94
N ASN A 986 -10.97 35.60 15.72
CA ASN A 986 -11.72 36.62 15.01
C ASN A 986 -11.72 37.94 15.79
N LEU A 987 -11.89 37.91 17.11
CA LEU A 987 -11.81 39.09 17.97
C LEU A 987 -10.38 39.65 18.06
N GLU A 988 -9.34 38.81 18.03
CA GLU A 988 -7.94 39.26 17.95
C GLU A 988 -7.64 39.91 16.59
N SER A 989 -8.24 39.41 15.50
CA SER A 989 -8.15 40.07 14.18
C SER A 989 -8.88 41.42 14.17
N LEU A 990 -9.98 41.56 14.93
CA LEU A 990 -10.69 42.83 15.09
C LEU A 990 -9.87 43.81 15.93
N LYS A 991 -9.31 43.35 17.05
CA LYS A 991 -8.39 44.11 17.89
C LYS A 991 -7.20 44.62 17.11
N ARG A 992 -6.51 43.78 16.33
CA ARG A 992 -5.38 44.19 15.49
C ARG A 992 -5.77 45.26 14.48
N ARG A 993 -7.02 45.26 13.99
CA ARG A 993 -7.53 46.31 13.11
C ARG A 993 -7.81 47.61 13.85
N LEU A 994 -8.31 47.55 15.09
CA LEU A 994 -8.51 48.71 15.96
C LEU A 994 -7.17 49.31 16.41
N GLU A 995 -6.18 48.50 16.79
CA GLU A 995 -4.82 48.94 17.15
C GLU A 995 -4.09 49.59 15.97
N ASN A 996 -4.32 49.10 14.74
CA ASN A 996 -3.73 49.66 13.53
C ASN A 996 -4.51 50.85 12.94
N GLY A 997 -5.71 51.15 13.47
CA GLY A 997 -6.57 52.26 13.01
C GLY A 997 -6.02 53.65 13.40
N THR A 998 -5.41 53.76 14.57
CA THR A 998 -4.93 55.02 15.17
C THR A 998 -3.59 55.51 14.60
N GLY A 999 -2.85 54.65 13.89
CA GLY A 999 -1.53 54.99 13.32
C GLY A 999 -1.55 55.79 12.00
N ARG A 1000 -2.72 56.11 11.44
CA ARG A 1000 -2.84 56.65 10.07
C ARG A 1000 -2.74 58.17 9.93
N GLN A 1001 -2.53 58.92 11.01
CA GLN A 1001 -2.51 60.40 10.93
C GLN A 1001 -1.13 61.05 11.02
N GLN A 1002 -0.03 60.30 11.21
CA GLN A 1002 1.31 60.90 11.32
C GLN A 1002 2.37 60.43 10.31
N ASN A 1003 2.06 59.46 9.43
CA ASN A 1003 3.04 58.98 8.43
C ASN A 1003 2.64 59.20 6.96
N ARG A 1004 1.70 60.13 6.70
CA ARG A 1004 1.27 60.50 5.33
C ARG A 1004 2.24 61.45 4.61
N ASN A 1005 3.36 61.84 5.23
CA ASN A 1005 4.35 62.75 4.60
C ASN A 1005 5.72 62.13 4.27
N GLN A 1006 5.91 60.79 4.32
CA GLN A 1006 7.16 60.17 3.82
C GLN A 1006 7.00 58.96 2.87
N GLN A 1007 5.77 58.56 2.49
CA GLN A 1007 5.55 57.50 1.49
C GLN A 1007 4.90 58.01 0.20
N GLY A 1008 5.27 59.20 -0.24
CA GLY A 1008 5.01 59.72 -1.59
C GLY A 1008 6.11 59.39 -2.61
N GLN A 1009 7.12 58.59 -2.25
CA GLN A 1009 8.26 58.29 -3.14
C GLN A 1009 8.59 56.79 -3.30
N GLN A 1010 7.80 55.87 -2.74
CA GLN A 1010 7.97 54.43 -2.96
C GLN A 1010 6.65 53.76 -3.33
N GLN A 1011 6.05 54.21 -4.44
CA GLN A 1011 5.09 53.43 -5.21
C GLN A 1011 5.31 53.71 -6.70
N GLY A 1012 6.53 53.43 -7.15
CA GLY A 1012 6.94 53.44 -8.56
C GLY A 1012 7.72 52.18 -8.98
N GLN A 1013 7.86 51.18 -8.10
CA GLN A 1013 8.70 50.00 -8.38
C GLN A 1013 7.97 48.64 -8.34
N GLY A 1014 6.66 48.61 -8.10
CA GLY A 1014 5.88 47.37 -8.13
C GLY A 1014 5.48 46.88 -9.53
N GLN A 1015 5.61 47.72 -10.56
CA GLN A 1015 5.11 47.41 -11.91
C GLN A 1015 6.22 47.19 -12.96
N GLN A 1016 7.48 47.21 -12.53
CA GLN A 1016 8.65 46.92 -13.39
C GLN A 1016 9.28 45.54 -13.11
N GLN A 1017 8.88 44.85 -12.04
CA GLN A 1017 9.38 43.51 -11.70
C GLN A 1017 8.64 42.36 -12.39
N ALA A 1018 7.41 42.57 -12.87
CA ALA A 1018 6.70 41.59 -13.69
C ALA A 1018 7.12 41.59 -15.18
N ARG A 1019 7.84 42.62 -15.64
CA ARG A 1019 8.38 42.69 -17.01
C ARG A 1019 9.83 42.21 -17.13
N ASN A 1020 10.55 42.04 -16.00
CA ASN A 1020 11.92 41.54 -15.97
C ASN A 1020 12.05 40.02 -15.79
N GLN A 1021 10.98 39.30 -15.42
CA GLN A 1021 11.01 37.83 -15.34
C GLN A 1021 10.74 37.14 -16.68
N GLN A 1022 10.16 37.82 -17.67
CA GLN A 1022 10.11 37.35 -19.07
C GLN A 1022 11.34 37.74 -19.90
N GLY A 1023 12.21 38.62 -19.39
CA GLY A 1023 13.48 39.00 -20.02
C GLY A 1023 14.68 38.12 -19.62
N GLN A 1024 14.60 37.39 -18.49
CA GLN A 1024 15.73 36.58 -17.99
C GLN A 1024 15.76 35.13 -18.49
N GLN A 1025 14.64 34.59 -18.99
CA GLN A 1025 14.66 33.28 -19.67
C GLN A 1025 15.17 33.35 -21.12
N GLY A 1026 15.17 34.54 -21.75
CA GLY A 1026 15.78 34.75 -23.07
C GLY A 1026 17.30 34.98 -23.05
N GLN A 1027 17.88 35.34 -21.89
CA GLN A 1027 19.33 35.60 -21.76
C GLN A 1027 20.14 34.42 -21.22
N GLN A 1028 19.53 33.45 -20.53
CA GLN A 1028 20.22 32.21 -20.14
C GLN A 1028 20.41 31.22 -21.30
N GLN A 1029 19.60 31.30 -22.36
CA GLN A 1029 19.80 30.50 -23.59
C GLN A 1029 20.86 31.10 -24.53
N GLY A 1030 21.20 32.39 -24.38
CA GLY A 1030 22.27 33.06 -25.15
C GLY A 1030 23.68 32.88 -24.58
N GLN A 1031 23.82 32.51 -23.30
CA GLN A 1031 25.15 32.29 -22.66
C GLN A 1031 25.61 30.83 -22.66
N GLN A 1032 24.71 29.84 -22.77
CA GLN A 1032 25.13 28.44 -22.97
C GLN A 1032 25.59 28.16 -24.42
N GLY A 1033 25.17 28.98 -25.40
CA GLY A 1033 25.67 28.90 -26.78
C GLY A 1033 27.11 29.42 -26.96
N GLN A 1034 27.58 30.33 -26.09
CA GLN A 1034 28.95 30.88 -26.18
C GLN A 1034 29.98 30.10 -25.35
N GLN A 1035 29.57 29.37 -24.30
CA GLN A 1035 30.49 28.48 -23.57
C GLN A 1035 30.78 27.17 -24.31
N GLY A 1036 29.83 26.65 -25.12
CA GLY A 1036 30.09 25.51 -26.02
C GLY A 1036 31.08 25.84 -27.15
N GLN A 1037 31.13 27.10 -27.61
CA GLN A 1037 32.03 27.53 -28.69
C GLN A 1037 33.45 27.90 -28.21
N GLN A 1038 33.64 28.14 -26.91
CA GLN A 1038 34.96 28.32 -26.30
C GLN A 1038 35.61 27.00 -25.86
N GLN A 1039 34.82 25.98 -25.48
CA GLN A 1039 35.35 24.63 -25.20
C GLN A 1039 35.74 23.85 -26.47
N ALA A 1040 35.07 24.09 -27.60
CA ALA A 1040 35.50 23.54 -28.90
C ALA A 1040 36.81 24.16 -29.43
N ARG A 1041 37.14 25.40 -29.03
CA ARG A 1041 38.39 26.07 -29.42
C ARG A 1041 39.58 25.70 -28.52
N ASN A 1042 39.33 25.26 -27.29
CA ASN A 1042 40.38 24.80 -26.35
C ASN A 1042 40.78 23.33 -26.52
N GLN A 1043 39.96 22.48 -27.15
CA GLN A 1043 40.38 21.12 -27.53
C GLN A 1043 41.19 21.07 -28.83
N GLN A 1044 41.06 22.05 -29.74
CA GLN A 1044 41.99 22.21 -30.88
C GLN A 1044 43.32 22.89 -30.51
N GLY A 1045 43.41 23.58 -29.37
CA GLY A 1045 44.66 24.16 -28.86
C GLY A 1045 45.57 23.17 -28.12
N GLN A 1046 45.03 22.06 -27.61
CA GLN A 1046 45.80 21.06 -26.87
C GLN A 1046 46.42 19.95 -27.74
N GLN A 1047 46.02 19.81 -29.02
CA GLN A 1047 46.71 18.92 -29.97
C GLN A 1047 47.86 19.60 -30.74
N GLN A 1048 47.98 20.94 -30.73
CA GLN A 1048 49.17 21.65 -31.27
C GLN A 1048 50.23 21.99 -30.20
N GLY A 1049 49.93 21.77 -28.91
CA GLY A 1049 50.87 21.98 -27.80
C GLY A 1049 51.91 20.85 -27.61
N GLN A 1050 51.70 19.68 -28.20
CA GLN A 1050 52.63 18.54 -28.09
C GLN A 1050 53.64 18.43 -29.24
N GLN A 1051 53.56 19.29 -30.27
CA GLN A 1051 54.60 19.39 -31.32
C GLN A 1051 55.53 20.63 -31.16
N GLY A 1052 55.22 21.57 -30.27
CA GLY A 1052 56.03 22.77 -30.02
C GLY A 1052 57.15 22.61 -28.98
N GLN A 1053 57.16 21.50 -28.23
CA GLN A 1053 58.15 21.28 -27.15
C GLN A 1053 59.39 20.48 -27.58
N GLN A 1054 59.48 20.02 -28.83
CA GLN A 1054 60.68 19.39 -29.38
C GLN A 1054 61.56 20.29 -30.24
N GLN A 1055 61.16 21.56 -30.48
CA GLN A 1055 61.92 22.48 -31.34
C GLN A 1055 62.53 23.69 -30.60
N ASN A 1056 62.32 23.79 -29.28
CA ASN A 1056 62.82 24.90 -28.47
C ASN A 1056 64.15 24.61 -27.74
N GLN A 1057 64.92 23.63 -28.24
CA GLN A 1057 66.31 23.38 -27.80
C GLN A 1057 67.37 23.72 -28.85
N GLN A 1058 67.01 24.31 -30.01
CA GLN A 1058 67.98 24.73 -31.03
C GLN A 1058 67.97 26.22 -31.41
N GLY A 1059 67.14 27.06 -30.81
CA GLY A 1059 67.06 28.49 -31.14
C GLY A 1059 67.89 29.44 -30.27
N GLN A 1060 68.55 28.97 -29.21
CA GLN A 1060 69.23 29.83 -28.23
C GLN A 1060 70.62 30.33 -28.64
N GLN A 1061 70.96 30.27 -29.93
CA GLN A 1061 72.16 30.91 -30.48
C GLN A 1061 71.82 31.68 -31.75
N GLN A 1062 71.05 32.77 -31.64
CA GLN A 1062 71.17 33.91 -32.55
C GLN A 1062 70.38 35.12 -32.03
N GLY A 1063 70.72 35.52 -30.80
CA GLY A 1063 70.47 36.87 -30.33
C GLY A 1063 71.72 37.71 -30.57
N GLN A 1064 71.93 38.17 -31.79
CA GLN A 1064 72.78 39.33 -32.09
C GLN A 1064 72.66 39.69 -33.57
N GLN A 1065 72.49 40.99 -33.83
CA GLN A 1065 72.38 41.68 -35.13
C GLN A 1065 70.94 41.90 -35.61
N GLY A 1066 70.64 43.17 -35.91
CA GLY A 1066 69.34 43.62 -36.41
C GLY A 1066 68.72 44.78 -35.62
N GLN A 1067 69.53 45.55 -34.90
CA GLN A 1067 69.22 46.93 -34.61
C GLN A 1067 69.09 47.70 -35.94
N GLN A 1068 68.15 48.64 -36.01
CA GLN A 1068 67.95 49.65 -37.06
C GLN A 1068 67.25 49.18 -38.35
N GLN A 1069 65.98 49.54 -38.50
CA GLN A 1069 65.56 50.50 -39.54
C GLN A 1069 64.08 50.90 -39.43
N ALA A 1070 63.85 52.22 -39.45
CA ALA A 1070 62.68 52.97 -39.94
C ALA A 1070 61.29 52.57 -39.40
N ARG A 1071 60.53 53.36 -38.63
CA ARG A 1071 60.20 54.80 -38.60
C ARG A 1071 59.62 55.33 -39.93
N ASN A 1072 58.39 55.87 -39.84
CA ASN A 1072 57.59 56.62 -40.84
C ASN A 1072 57.00 55.77 -41.97
N GLN A 1073 55.78 55.92 -42.49
CA GLN A 1073 54.71 56.95 -42.62
C GLN A 1073 53.38 56.16 -42.78
N GLY A 1074 52.15 56.65 -42.72
CA GLY A 1074 51.58 57.99 -42.69
C GLY A 1074 50.06 57.85 -42.88
N GLN A 1075 49.30 58.72 -42.22
CA GLN A 1075 47.87 58.94 -42.42
C GLN A 1075 47.58 59.54 -43.81
N GLN A 1076 46.39 59.25 -44.35
CA GLN A 1076 45.47 60.08 -45.17
C GLN A 1076 44.90 59.33 -46.37
N GLY A 1077 43.62 59.56 -46.66
CA GLY A 1077 43.02 59.21 -47.96
C GLY A 1077 41.51 58.98 -47.92
N GLN A 1078 40.74 60.07 -47.88
CA GLN A 1078 39.30 60.10 -48.16
C GLN A 1078 39.02 59.96 -49.66
N GLN A 1079 37.92 59.28 -50.00
CA GLN A 1079 37.03 59.42 -51.17
C GLN A 1079 37.62 59.61 -52.59
N GLY A 1080 37.20 58.72 -53.51
CA GLY A 1080 37.35 58.94 -54.96
C GLY A 1080 36.67 57.85 -55.80
N GLN A 1081 35.89 58.26 -56.77
CA GLN A 1081 34.90 57.51 -57.57
C GLN A 1081 35.43 56.46 -58.57
N ARG A 1082 34.61 55.41 -58.70
CA ARG A 1082 34.10 54.71 -59.92
C ARG A 1082 34.77 54.90 -61.29
N GLY A 1083 34.99 53.73 -61.89
CA GLY A 1083 34.54 53.33 -63.24
C GLY A 1083 35.66 53.32 -64.28
N GLN A 1084 35.76 52.37 -65.22
CA GLN A 1084 34.95 51.23 -65.65
C GLN A 1084 35.70 50.57 -66.85
N GLN A 1085 35.21 49.40 -67.31
CA GLN A 1085 35.63 48.57 -68.47
C GLN A 1085 36.69 47.50 -68.14
N GLY A 1086 36.57 46.23 -68.55
CA GLY A 1086 35.54 45.52 -69.33
C GLY A 1086 36.01 44.10 -69.73
N GLN A 1087 35.03 43.27 -70.15
CA GLN A 1087 35.07 41.99 -70.93
C GLN A 1087 34.96 40.59 -70.28
N GLN A 1088 33.86 39.91 -70.71
CA GLN A 1088 33.60 38.47 -71.07
C GLN A 1088 33.79 37.36 -70.00
N GLY A 1089 32.93 36.34 -69.82
CA GLY A 1089 31.68 35.87 -70.46
C GLY A 1089 31.07 34.62 -69.74
N GLN A 1090 29.88 34.16 -70.20
CA GLN A 1090 29.09 32.92 -69.89
C GLN A 1090 28.43 32.78 -68.48
N GLN A 1091 27.09 32.93 -68.34
CA GLN A 1091 25.94 31.99 -68.58
C GLN A 1091 25.85 30.83 -67.55
N GLY A 1092 24.75 30.56 -66.82
CA GLY A 1092 23.38 31.12 -66.77
C GLY A 1092 22.78 31.00 -65.34
N GLN A 1093 22.03 32.01 -64.84
CA GLN A 1093 20.57 32.27 -64.93
C GLN A 1093 19.71 31.37 -64.03
N GLN A 1094 18.69 31.81 -63.27
CA GLN A 1094 17.99 33.08 -62.95
C GLN A 1094 16.89 32.69 -61.91
N GLY A 1095 16.25 33.53 -61.08
CA GLY A 1095 16.16 34.98 -60.88
C GLY A 1095 15.54 35.26 -59.48
N GLN A 1096 15.87 36.37 -58.79
CA GLN A 1096 15.33 37.74 -58.90
C GLN A 1096 14.13 37.99 -57.96
N GLN A 1097 13.90 39.18 -57.39
CA GLN A 1097 14.67 40.35 -56.98
C GLN A 1097 13.62 41.37 -56.47
N GLY A 1098 14.04 42.29 -55.62
CA GLY A 1098 13.24 43.46 -55.26
C GLY A 1098 13.99 44.34 -54.29
N GLN A 1099 14.87 45.19 -54.84
CA GLN A 1099 15.81 46.06 -54.14
C GLN A 1099 15.30 47.50 -54.19
N GLN A 1100 15.50 48.28 -53.12
CA GLN A 1100 16.05 49.66 -53.10
C GLN A 1100 15.50 50.53 -51.96
N GLY A 1101 16.38 51.37 -51.41
CA GLY A 1101 16.03 52.72 -50.94
C GLY A 1101 16.40 53.09 -49.50
N GLN A 1102 17.48 53.87 -49.32
CA GLN A 1102 17.78 54.66 -48.12
C GLN A 1102 17.94 56.13 -48.53
N GLN A 1103 17.08 57.00 -47.98
CA GLN A 1103 17.07 58.48 -47.84
C GLN A 1103 15.80 58.74 -46.98
N GLY A 1104 15.70 59.63 -46.00
CA GLY A 1104 16.38 60.90 -45.78
C GLY A 1104 15.32 61.99 -45.64
N GLN A 1105 15.11 62.46 -44.42
CA GLN A 1105 14.76 63.85 -44.08
C GLN A 1105 13.32 64.37 -44.28
N GLN A 1106 12.89 65.10 -43.24
CA GLN A 1106 11.75 66.03 -43.14
C GLN A 1106 10.35 65.39 -43.26
N GLY A 1107 9.45 65.54 -42.30
CA GLY A 1107 9.27 66.65 -41.39
C GLY A 1107 7.96 67.34 -41.74
N GLN A 1108 6.98 67.23 -40.84
CA GLN A 1108 5.77 68.07 -40.74
C GLN A 1108 4.77 67.92 -41.93
N GLY A 1109 3.46 68.01 -41.77
CA GLY A 1109 2.65 68.49 -40.64
C GLY A 1109 1.84 67.39 -39.96
N GLN A 1110 1.50 67.52 -38.67
CA GLN A 1110 0.60 68.56 -38.14
C GLN A 1110 -0.75 68.52 -38.87
N GLN A 1111 -1.90 68.47 -38.22
CA GLN A 1111 -2.34 68.81 -36.87
C GLN A 1111 -3.66 68.02 -36.68
N GLY A 1112 -4.08 67.62 -35.49
CA GLY A 1112 -4.00 68.37 -34.25
C GLY A 1112 -5.32 69.10 -34.02
N GLN A 1113 -6.22 68.46 -33.29
CA GLN A 1113 -7.12 69.10 -32.32
C GLN A 1113 -7.53 67.96 -31.37
N GLN A 1114 -6.95 67.79 -30.18
CA GLN A 1114 -6.70 68.74 -29.10
C GLN A 1114 -8.00 69.36 -28.57
N GLN A 1115 -8.17 69.15 -27.26
CA GLN A 1115 -9.08 69.83 -26.35
C GLN A 1115 -10.58 69.54 -26.57
N ALA A 1116 -11.37 69.36 -25.54
CA ALA A 1116 -11.32 70.00 -24.23
C ALA A 1116 -11.94 69.04 -23.19
N GLN A 1117 -11.40 68.98 -21.96
CA GLN A 1117 -12.01 69.70 -20.84
C GLN A 1117 -13.25 68.93 -20.35
N GLY A 1118 -13.19 68.21 -19.24
CA GLY A 1118 -12.89 68.78 -17.93
C GLY A 1118 -13.93 68.25 -16.97
N GLY A 1119 -13.52 68.05 -15.73
CA GLY A 1119 -14.45 68.21 -14.61
C GLY A 1119 -15.13 66.91 -14.18
N GLN A 1120 -14.67 66.26 -13.12
CA GLN A 1120 -14.93 66.64 -11.72
C GLN A 1120 -16.35 66.25 -11.30
N GLN A 1121 -16.39 65.35 -10.32
CA GLN A 1121 -17.35 65.22 -9.21
C GLN A 1121 -18.67 65.99 -9.43
N GLY A 1122 -19.80 65.32 -9.60
CA GLY A 1122 -20.36 64.39 -8.63
C GLY A 1122 -21.35 65.13 -7.76
N GLN A 1123 -22.63 64.79 -7.81
CA GLN A 1123 -23.55 65.09 -6.72
C GLN A 1123 -24.80 64.20 -6.78
N GLN A 1124 -25.08 63.59 -5.64
CA GLN A 1124 -26.39 63.32 -5.02
C GLN A 1124 -27.56 63.01 -5.98
N GLY A 1125 -28.19 61.84 -5.93
CA GLY A 1125 -28.71 61.24 -4.71
C GLY A 1125 -30.18 61.62 -4.53
N GLY A 1126 -31.07 60.63 -4.62
CA GLY A 1126 -32.36 60.62 -3.92
C GLY A 1126 -33.61 60.48 -4.79
N GLN A 1127 -34.28 59.33 -4.67
CA GLN A 1127 -35.70 59.20 -4.27
C GLN A 1127 -36.02 57.69 -4.12
N GLN A 1128 -36.17 57.18 -2.88
CA GLN A 1128 -37.43 56.94 -2.14
C GLN A 1128 -38.23 55.74 -2.70
N GLN A 1129 -38.38 54.62 -1.96
CA GLN A 1129 -39.37 54.35 -0.89
C GLN A 1129 -40.81 54.61 -1.42
N GLY A 1130 -41.75 53.67 -1.52
CA GLY A 1130 -42.04 52.48 -0.74
C GLY A 1130 -43.44 52.64 -0.14
N GLY A 1131 -44.41 51.81 -0.57
CA GLY A 1131 -45.57 51.44 0.27
C GLY A 1131 -46.99 51.86 -0.18
N GLN A 1132 -47.83 50.85 -0.43
CA GLN A 1132 -49.26 50.81 -0.15
C GLN A 1132 -49.58 49.34 0.21
N GLN A 1133 -50.49 48.99 1.11
CA GLN A 1133 -51.21 49.71 2.15
C GLN A 1133 -52.05 48.62 2.82
N SER A 1134 -52.05 48.58 4.15
CA SER A 1134 -53.30 48.43 4.89
C SER A 1134 -53.83 49.86 5.09
N GLN A 1135 -55.12 50.04 4.78
CA GLN A 1135 -55.95 51.25 4.85
C GLN A 1135 -55.88 51.94 6.25
N SER A 1136 -56.13 53.25 6.47
CA SER A 1136 -56.83 54.30 5.72
C SER A 1136 -56.63 55.70 6.37
N SER A 1137 -56.83 56.76 5.56
CA SER A 1137 -57.33 58.14 5.84
C SER A 1137 -56.50 59.23 6.55
N PHE A 1138 -56.30 60.32 5.77
CA PHE A 1138 -56.34 61.78 6.05
C PHE A 1138 -55.71 62.36 7.35
N ASN A 1139 -54.69 63.23 7.25
CA ASN A 1139 -54.82 64.70 7.19
C ASN A 1139 -53.44 65.42 7.14
N SER A 1140 -53.47 66.73 6.84
CA SER A 1140 -52.47 67.72 6.40
C SER A 1140 -51.29 68.15 7.32
N VAL A 1141 -50.21 68.59 6.64
CA VAL A 1141 -49.03 69.48 6.94
C VAL A 1141 -49.38 70.69 7.86
N PRO A 1142 -48.50 71.35 8.71
CA PRO A 1142 -47.17 71.93 8.36
C PRO A 1142 -46.00 72.05 9.41
N GLN A 1143 -44.76 71.95 8.89
CA GLN A 1143 -43.65 72.96 8.87
C GLN A 1143 -42.93 73.48 10.16
N GLY A 1144 -41.59 73.29 10.20
CA GLY A 1144 -40.54 74.23 10.70
C GLY A 1144 -40.00 74.07 12.15
N PRO A 1145 -38.85 74.68 12.53
CA PRO A 1145 -37.49 74.45 11.99
C PRO A 1145 -36.40 74.19 13.09
N SER A 1146 -35.26 73.61 12.66
CA SER A 1146 -33.86 73.83 13.12
C SER A 1146 -33.49 73.84 14.62
N SER A 1147 -32.60 72.92 15.03
CA SER A 1147 -31.33 73.28 15.72
C SER A 1147 -30.35 72.10 15.75
N GLY A 1148 -29.06 72.43 15.85
CA GLY A 1148 -27.90 71.60 15.52
C GLY A 1148 -27.52 70.47 16.49
N GLY A 1149 -26.76 69.53 15.96
CA GLY A 1149 -26.10 68.42 16.67
C GLY A 1149 -25.45 67.46 15.68
N GLY A 1150 -24.12 67.47 15.58
CA GLY A 1150 -23.32 66.73 14.60
C GLY A 1150 -23.54 65.21 14.64
N ARG A 1151 -23.48 64.57 13.46
CA ARG A 1151 -23.60 63.12 13.27
C ARG A 1151 -22.21 62.45 13.29
N PRO A 1152 -22.03 61.26 13.91
CA PRO A 1152 -20.79 60.48 13.83
C PRO A 1152 -20.57 59.87 12.42
N MET A 1153 -19.30 59.80 12.02
CA MET A 1153 -18.79 59.36 10.70
C MET A 1153 -18.79 57.82 10.52
N GLY A 1154 -18.74 57.36 9.27
CA GLY A 1154 -19.09 55.99 8.84
C GLY A 1154 -18.21 54.80 9.29
N GLY A 1155 -17.15 54.97 10.09
CA GLY A 1155 -16.36 53.85 10.63
C GLY A 1155 -17.11 53.06 11.70
N ASP A 1156 -17.87 53.77 12.55
CA ASP A 1156 -18.52 53.21 13.74
C ASP A 1156 -19.65 52.21 13.40
N ARG A 1157 -20.28 52.36 12.23
CA ARG A 1157 -21.37 51.47 11.81
C ARG A 1157 -20.91 50.08 11.39
N GLN A 1158 -19.70 49.98 10.84
CA GLN A 1158 -19.14 48.71 10.38
C GLN A 1158 -18.60 47.89 11.56
N LEU A 1159 -17.93 48.56 12.50
CA LEU A 1159 -17.51 47.96 13.78
C LEU A 1159 -18.72 47.45 14.57
N GLY A 1160 -19.79 48.25 14.65
CA GLY A 1160 -21.04 47.83 15.30
C GLY A 1160 -21.74 46.65 14.60
N ALA A 1161 -21.52 46.44 13.29
CA ALA A 1161 -22.03 45.26 12.58
C ALA A 1161 -21.19 44.00 12.90
N GLU A 1162 -19.86 44.11 12.88
CA GLU A 1162 -18.95 43.00 13.21
C GLU A 1162 -19.11 42.56 14.68
N ILE A 1163 -19.21 43.50 15.63
CA ILE A 1163 -19.44 43.16 17.04
C ILE A 1163 -20.79 42.44 17.23
N ARG A 1164 -21.85 42.85 16.51
CA ARG A 1164 -23.15 42.15 16.56
C ARG A 1164 -23.09 40.72 16.04
N GLU A 1165 -22.28 40.46 15.02
CA GLU A 1165 -22.07 39.10 14.50
C GLU A 1165 -21.33 38.24 15.51
N ARG A 1166 -20.24 38.76 16.10
CA ARG A 1166 -19.48 38.06 17.17
C ARG A 1166 -20.32 37.81 18.41
N LEU A 1167 -21.24 38.73 18.74
CA LEU A 1167 -22.16 38.58 19.86
C LEU A 1167 -23.18 37.46 19.61
N ARG A 1168 -23.63 37.25 18.37
CA ARG A 1168 -24.46 36.07 18.02
C ARG A 1168 -23.67 34.77 18.16
N GLU A 1169 -22.45 34.72 17.62
CA GLU A 1169 -21.58 33.54 17.71
C GLU A 1169 -21.31 33.15 19.19
N ALA A 1170 -21.06 34.15 20.04
CA ALA A 1170 -20.89 33.95 21.48
C ALA A 1170 -22.18 33.46 22.16
N GLN A 1171 -23.36 33.99 21.78
CA GLN A 1171 -24.65 33.53 22.31
C GLN A 1171 -24.98 32.09 21.88
N GLU A 1172 -24.64 31.68 20.65
CA GLU A 1172 -24.79 30.31 20.19
C GLU A 1172 -23.88 29.35 20.96
N LEU A 1173 -22.61 29.73 21.16
CA LEU A 1173 -21.66 28.99 21.97
C LEU A 1173 -22.17 28.82 23.42
N ARG A 1174 -22.75 29.88 23.99
CA ARG A 1174 -23.37 29.84 25.33
C ARG A 1174 -24.53 28.84 25.38
N GLN A 1175 -25.44 28.86 24.41
CA GLN A 1175 -26.56 27.92 24.37
C GLN A 1175 -26.07 26.47 24.25
N GLN A 1176 -25.00 26.24 23.47
CA GLN A 1176 -24.39 24.92 23.32
C GLN A 1176 -23.76 24.43 24.63
N LEU A 1177 -23.00 25.30 25.34
CA LEU A 1177 -22.39 24.97 26.63
C LEU A 1177 -23.42 24.78 27.75
N ALA A 1178 -24.53 25.53 27.73
CA ALA A 1178 -25.61 25.39 28.71
C ALA A 1178 -26.35 24.04 28.57
N ARG A 1179 -26.54 23.55 27.35
CA ARG A 1179 -27.16 22.23 27.08
C ARG A 1179 -26.35 21.05 27.62
N GLN A 1180 -25.03 21.22 27.80
CA GLN A 1180 -24.14 20.17 28.32
C GLN A 1180 -24.23 19.97 29.85
N GLY A 1181 -25.08 20.71 30.56
CA GLY A 1181 -25.56 20.38 31.92
C GLY A 1181 -24.55 20.46 33.07
N LYS A 1182 -23.26 20.76 32.84
CA LYS A 1182 -22.22 20.89 33.88
C LYS A 1182 -21.18 21.98 33.53
N GLY A 1183 -21.66 23.17 33.17
CA GLY A 1183 -20.85 24.29 32.69
C GLY A 1183 -20.94 25.58 33.50
N GLY A 1184 -21.36 25.54 34.78
CA GLY A 1184 -21.73 26.75 35.54
C GLY A 1184 -20.69 27.88 35.55
N GLU A 1185 -19.39 27.58 35.64
CA GLU A 1185 -18.33 28.60 35.60
C GLU A 1185 -17.99 29.06 34.17
N LEU A 1186 -17.92 28.13 33.22
CA LEU A 1186 -17.65 28.42 31.80
C LEU A 1186 -18.75 29.29 31.18
N THR A 1187 -20.01 29.02 31.50
CA THR A 1187 -21.14 29.82 31.04
C THR A 1187 -21.20 31.19 31.71
N LYS A 1188 -20.76 31.31 32.98
CA LYS A 1188 -20.67 32.61 33.67
C LYS A 1188 -19.57 33.50 33.08
N ALA A 1189 -18.40 32.93 32.81
CA ALA A 1189 -17.31 33.66 32.15
C ALA A 1189 -17.69 34.08 30.72
N LEU A 1190 -18.39 33.21 29.98
CA LEU A 1190 -18.92 33.55 28.66
C LEU A 1190 -20.05 34.59 28.73
N ASP A 1191 -20.89 34.55 29.77
CA ASP A 1191 -21.93 35.56 30.02
C ASP A 1191 -21.32 36.94 30.33
N GLN A 1192 -20.21 36.99 31.07
CA GLN A 1192 -19.45 38.22 31.28
C GLN A 1192 -18.87 38.75 29.97
N ALA A 1193 -18.24 37.89 29.16
CA ALA A 1193 -17.73 38.29 27.85
C ALA A 1193 -18.84 38.80 26.90
N ILE A 1194 -20.02 38.17 26.91
CA ILE A 1194 -21.19 38.61 26.14
C ILE A 1194 -21.73 39.94 26.65
N GLN A 1195 -21.79 40.14 27.97
CA GLN A 1195 -22.23 41.41 28.57
C GLN A 1195 -21.26 42.55 28.22
N GLU A 1196 -19.96 42.29 28.25
CA GLU A 1196 -18.96 43.29 27.88
C GLU A 1196 -18.99 43.59 26.37
N MET A 1197 -19.16 42.59 25.50
CA MET A 1197 -19.42 42.82 24.07
C MET A 1197 -20.72 43.61 23.82
N ALA A 1198 -21.78 43.37 24.60
CA ALA A 1198 -23.03 44.11 24.51
C ALA A 1198 -22.91 45.56 25.02
N ARG A 1199 -22.13 45.78 26.08
CA ARG A 1199 -21.80 47.12 26.58
C ARG A 1199 -20.97 47.90 25.56
N MET A 1200 -19.99 47.24 24.94
CA MET A 1200 -19.20 47.82 23.86
C MET A 1200 -20.01 48.16 22.62
N GLN A 1201 -21.08 47.42 22.34
CA GLN A 1201 -22.03 47.76 21.28
C GLN A 1201 -22.81 49.06 21.59
N ASN A 1202 -23.13 49.33 22.86
CA ASN A 1202 -24.00 50.44 23.26
C ASN A 1202 -23.22 51.73 23.61
N GLN A 1203 -21.96 51.64 24.02
CA GLN A 1203 -21.08 52.79 24.19
C GLN A 1203 -20.36 53.06 22.87
N MET A 1204 -20.81 54.06 22.11
CA MET A 1204 -20.03 54.60 20.99
C MET A 1204 -18.75 55.23 21.57
N PHE A 1205 -17.65 54.48 21.57
CA PHE A 1205 -16.36 54.98 22.02
C PHE A 1205 -15.73 55.84 20.93
N GLY A 1206 -15.45 57.10 21.27
CA GLY A 1206 -14.69 58.00 20.40
C GLY A 1206 -13.18 57.71 20.39
N ASP A 1207 -12.72 56.56 20.89
CA ASP A 1207 -11.30 56.22 21.01
C ASP A 1207 -11.05 54.72 20.75
N ASP A 1208 -10.45 54.40 19.59
CA ASP A 1208 -10.26 53.02 19.08
C ASP A 1208 -9.22 52.23 19.90
N GLU A 1209 -8.23 52.92 20.49
CA GLU A 1209 -7.12 52.28 21.21
C GLU A 1209 -7.55 51.75 22.59
N LEU A 1210 -8.37 52.53 23.32
CA LEU A 1210 -8.93 52.11 24.60
C LEU A 1210 -9.93 50.95 24.41
N THR A 1211 -10.65 50.96 23.29
CA THR A 1211 -11.59 49.90 22.89
C THR A 1211 -10.84 48.59 22.57
N ALA A 1212 -9.70 48.67 21.87
CA ALA A 1212 -8.85 47.52 21.60
C ALA A 1212 -8.24 46.90 22.86
N GLN A 1213 -7.79 47.72 23.81
CA GLN A 1213 -7.26 47.25 25.10
C GLN A 1213 -8.34 46.59 25.95
N ARG A 1214 -9.55 47.17 26.01
CA ARG A 1214 -10.69 46.54 26.70
C ARG A 1214 -11.13 45.24 26.03
N LEU A 1215 -11.20 45.20 24.70
CA LEU A 1215 -11.52 43.97 23.96
C LEU A 1215 -10.52 42.84 24.27
N LYS A 1216 -9.24 43.19 24.41
CA LYS A 1216 -8.19 42.25 24.85
C LYS A 1216 -8.47 41.72 26.26
N ALA A 1217 -8.58 42.63 27.23
CA ALA A 1217 -8.59 42.29 28.65
C ALA A 1217 -9.91 41.66 29.11
N GLU A 1218 -11.04 42.18 28.65
CA GLU A 1218 -12.38 41.83 29.17
C GLU A 1218 -13.10 40.77 28.33
N VAL A 1219 -12.64 40.47 27.10
CA VAL A 1219 -13.32 39.52 26.21
C VAL A 1219 -12.38 38.44 25.67
N ILE A 1220 -11.25 38.80 25.07
CA ILE A 1220 -10.34 37.83 24.44
C ILE A 1220 -9.64 36.94 25.48
N GLU A 1221 -9.08 37.52 26.54
CA GLU A 1221 -8.39 36.75 27.59
C GLU A 1221 -9.34 35.78 28.34
N PRO A 1222 -10.56 36.18 28.75
CA PRO A 1222 -11.55 35.24 29.28
C PRO A 1222 -11.91 34.11 28.32
N LEU A 1223 -12.05 34.38 27.01
CA LEU A 1223 -12.31 33.34 26.00
C LEU A 1223 -11.14 32.38 25.85
N ARG A 1224 -9.88 32.84 25.92
CA ARG A 1224 -8.69 31.97 25.94
C ARG A 1224 -8.63 31.09 27.19
N ASN A 1225 -9.08 31.60 28.34
CA ASN A 1225 -9.19 30.78 29.54
C ASN A 1225 -10.27 29.70 29.40
N ILE A 1226 -11.41 30.03 28.78
CA ILE A 1226 -12.47 29.05 28.45
C ILE A 1226 -11.93 27.98 27.47
N GLU A 1227 -11.16 28.38 26.46
CA GLU A 1227 -10.48 27.47 25.55
C GLU A 1227 -9.56 26.52 26.32
N LEU A 1228 -8.72 27.05 27.21
CA LEU A 1228 -7.77 26.24 27.98
C LEU A 1228 -8.48 25.26 28.91
N GLU A 1229 -9.56 25.67 29.56
CA GLU A 1229 -10.43 24.83 30.39
C GLU A 1229 -11.13 23.73 29.56
N LEU A 1230 -11.67 24.06 28.39
CA LEU A 1230 -12.29 23.10 27.47
C LEU A 1230 -11.28 22.08 26.94
N SER A 1231 -10.05 22.52 26.64
CA SER A 1231 -8.96 21.65 26.18
C SER A 1231 -8.56 20.64 27.26
N LYS A 1232 -8.46 21.06 28.53
CA LYS A 1232 -8.20 20.17 29.67
C LYS A 1232 -9.32 19.16 29.86
N ARG A 1233 -10.59 19.57 29.73
CA ARG A 1233 -11.75 18.69 29.85
C ARG A 1233 -11.82 17.67 28.71
N LEU A 1234 -11.47 18.07 27.49
CA LEU A 1234 -11.36 17.18 26.35
C LEU A 1234 -10.26 16.13 26.61
N GLN A 1235 -9.10 16.56 27.08
CA GLN A 1235 -7.99 15.66 27.40
C GLN A 1235 -8.33 14.67 28.54
N ALA A 1236 -9.06 15.13 29.57
CA ALA A 1236 -9.54 14.27 30.65
C ALA A 1236 -10.61 13.25 30.20
N LYS A 1237 -11.49 13.62 29.27
CA LYS A 1237 -12.47 12.71 28.67
C LYS A 1237 -11.81 11.65 27.79
N LEU A 1238 -10.81 12.05 26.99
CA LEU A 1238 -10.03 11.14 26.15
C LEU A 1238 -9.17 10.19 26.99
N GLY A 1239 -8.64 10.65 28.13
CA GLY A 1239 -7.83 9.84 29.05
C GLY A 1239 -8.58 8.69 29.74
N LYS A 1240 -9.92 8.78 29.90
CA LYS A 1240 -10.74 7.68 30.45
C LYS A 1240 -11.07 6.58 29.43
N GLY A 1241 -10.76 6.77 28.15
CA GLY A 1241 -11.06 5.81 27.07
C GLY A 1241 -10.04 4.68 26.88
N ASN A 1242 -8.88 4.73 27.53
CA ASN A 1242 -7.76 3.79 27.30
C ASN A 1242 -7.88 2.41 28.00
N LEU A 1243 -9.09 1.93 28.29
CA LEU A 1243 -9.32 0.61 28.92
C LEU A 1243 -10.23 -0.33 28.12
N ARG A 1244 -10.40 -0.09 26.81
CA ARG A 1244 -10.86 -1.13 25.89
C ARG A 1244 -9.78 -1.37 24.86
N LEU A 1245 -9.06 -2.47 25.06
CA LEU A 1245 -8.19 -3.09 24.08
C LEU A 1245 -8.91 -3.18 22.73
N ALA A 1246 -8.13 -2.93 21.69
CA ALA A 1246 -8.43 -3.19 20.30
C ALA A 1246 -8.95 -4.62 20.12
N ASP A 1247 -10.17 -4.73 19.59
CA ASP A 1247 -10.64 -5.90 18.86
C ASP A 1247 -10.44 -5.54 17.38
N GLU A 1248 -9.28 -5.94 16.84
CA GLU A 1248 -8.89 -5.72 15.45
C GLU A 1248 -9.44 -6.83 14.55
N GLY A 1249 -10.05 -6.43 13.43
CA GLY A 1249 -9.85 -7.11 12.14
C GLY A 1249 -10.79 -8.27 11.77
N ALA A 1250 -12.10 -8.01 11.61
CA ALA A 1250 -12.95 -8.92 10.83
C ALA A 1250 -12.84 -8.57 9.33
N ALA A 1251 -12.26 -9.49 8.53
CA ALA A 1251 -12.32 -9.42 7.08
C ALA A 1251 -13.78 -9.41 6.58
N PRO A 1252 -14.11 -8.71 5.47
CA PRO A 1252 -15.47 -8.66 4.93
C PRO A 1252 -16.04 -10.06 4.66
N GLU A 1253 -17.32 -10.30 4.98
CA GLU A 1253 -17.95 -11.63 4.91
C GLU A 1253 -17.84 -12.33 3.54
N ARG A 1254 -17.76 -11.56 2.44
CA ARG A 1254 -17.54 -12.13 1.10
C ARG A 1254 -16.17 -12.78 0.94
N TYR A 1255 -15.15 -12.25 1.60
CA TYR A 1255 -13.79 -12.78 1.57
C TYR A 1255 -13.68 -14.06 2.41
N ARG A 1256 -14.39 -14.12 3.56
CA ARG A 1256 -14.52 -15.36 4.35
C ARG A 1256 -15.18 -16.49 3.58
N LYS A 1257 -16.25 -16.20 2.81
CA LYS A 1257 -16.92 -17.22 1.99
C LYS A 1257 -16.04 -17.75 0.85
N LEU A 1258 -15.22 -16.90 0.23
CA LEU A 1258 -14.30 -17.31 -0.84
C LEU A 1258 -13.12 -18.13 -0.29
N VAL A 1259 -12.60 -17.77 0.89
CA VAL A 1259 -11.55 -18.52 1.58
C VAL A 1259 -12.09 -19.88 2.06
N ASP A 1260 -13.32 -19.92 2.60
CA ASP A 1260 -13.98 -21.17 2.96
C ASP A 1260 -14.25 -22.06 1.73
N GLU A 1261 -14.72 -21.49 0.61
CA GLU A 1261 -14.88 -22.26 -0.64
C GLU A 1261 -13.55 -22.78 -1.19
N TYR A 1262 -12.47 -21.99 -1.07
CA TYR A 1262 -11.13 -22.37 -1.50
C TYR A 1262 -10.59 -23.54 -0.67
N TYR A 1263 -10.66 -23.47 0.67
CA TYR A 1263 -10.22 -24.55 1.55
C TYR A 1263 -11.12 -25.78 1.49
N LYS A 1264 -12.43 -25.61 1.24
CA LYS A 1264 -13.38 -26.71 1.05
C LYS A 1264 -13.16 -27.45 -0.28
N LYS A 1265 -12.71 -26.75 -1.34
CA LYS A 1265 -12.26 -27.37 -2.60
C LYS A 1265 -10.91 -28.05 -2.46
N LEU A 1266 -9.99 -27.51 -1.65
CA LEU A 1266 -8.71 -28.16 -1.35
C LEU A 1266 -8.89 -29.44 -0.53
N SER A 1267 -9.79 -29.44 0.45
CA SER A 1267 -10.07 -30.61 1.29
C SER A 1267 -10.79 -31.74 0.55
N GLN A 1268 -11.55 -31.42 -0.50
CA GLN A 1268 -12.19 -32.42 -1.36
C GLN A 1268 -11.24 -33.03 -2.41
N ARG A 1269 -10.10 -32.38 -2.72
CA ARG A 1269 -9.10 -32.92 -3.66
C ARG A 1269 -8.10 -33.88 -3.01
N ASN A 1270 -7.98 -33.88 -1.68
CA ASN A 1270 -6.95 -34.65 -0.97
C ASN A 1270 -7.42 -36.05 -0.48
N SER A 1271 -8.60 -36.52 -0.92
CA SER A 1271 -9.13 -37.85 -0.56
C SER A 1271 -8.98 -38.91 -1.66
N LEU A 1272 -8.08 -38.71 -2.62
CA LEU A 1272 -7.73 -39.73 -3.63
C LEU A 1272 -6.20 -39.88 -3.71
N VAL A 1273 -5.66 -40.72 -2.82
CA VAL A 1273 -4.35 -41.35 -3.02
C VAL A 1273 -4.62 -42.80 -3.42
N PRO A 1274 -4.13 -43.28 -4.58
CA PRO A 1274 -4.22 -44.69 -4.96
C PRO A 1274 -3.17 -45.52 -4.20
N GLU A 1275 -3.55 -46.73 -3.80
CA GLU A 1275 -2.61 -47.78 -3.38
C GLU A 1275 -1.55 -48.02 -4.46
N LYS A 1276 -0.28 -47.77 -4.14
CA LYS A 1276 0.83 -48.75 -4.20
C LYS A 1276 2.11 -48.18 -3.61
#